data_AF-A0A353LVR1-F1
#
_entry.id   AF-A0A353LVR1-F1
#
_cell.length_a   1.000
_cell.length_b   1.000
_cell.length_c   1.000
_cell.angle_alpha   90.00
_cell.angle_beta   90.00
_cell.angle_gamma   90.00
#
_symmetry.space_group_name_H-M   'P 1'
#
loop_
_entity.id
_entity.type
_entity.pdbx_description
1 polymer ?
#
loop_
_entity_poly.entity_id
_entity_poly.type
_entity_poly.pdbx_seq_one_letter_code
_entity_poly.pdbx_strand_id
1 'polypeptide(L)'
;MAPGKYHRVLVVCVVLLLIQGAVVQADSEPYVNPLGDLDAYSYLDLIPVSDLWDPWDFGYLDEDDEYWPISVWGDVWHFEVSDSSLKNLRAYLGRLDSTIMTHTEELLVAQVNGPEGLWWVRAESWDEDYYELTVIEEKDAPDRDEDYDNEYYEDDYEDDYDDEGYDDEDYEAYERYDDEESETDLSEVPLPLINPLVDIEAYEYFGYGPTDLFEISYYNALGEASTHFGWGEVWFSHVPFGDGDRPLPALEEHILVLGGTIIESTESMLRASVIDAESNEWQAIAQLVPGENRYSLDVTKELLVQPGRSVTIMPQPGQGTVSVITHSDGRQHRSLVVEISNGEISLDGRMVVSYGEYKRSWDQGFPIVHERTPLHIFDCIPQEQGKTIWVMTLAEETRPEKITISVKESLPLQTLRMGEQLGVLRIVGASVGEVSVEPSFEMGIHHPDFQRDVGDLSPEGDYVFYLPAGYWDVEQFSTGHAPIRARMVPVNAGEITVFHMPSITQTVLEDFPELVEVSGAFDLSRHMVKGEQAEFDFVLASALGEGLVPTIETTEISEGGLMGSIISIEPVIMPPDIVVLLDSSGSMWGQMDQTLIAAREFIGSLEDDTFIQVVDFDTTPKTLKGTTKTEVLDSLSAVRADGATCLYDSILAGLDLLESRNRPVLVVFTDGVDANWDDTGPGSVATLPQVVQAVQERDIPLYTIGFGSGHDKTVLQQLADISSGNYYPASDQDALNQVFKSINESLSNTYHLVYQRPTESDISDIPVVSIMVDTSGSMDLSPEEGDDCGYRMQRVKNILHDFILGLPPQTLMQIQSFSWGPIIEQSMTLDKASALHAVGAFWAGGGTDIIGSLQVAHRTLSATPSKNKTLVYITDAAIAVEQDQETVDQLLEAIADSDIKAIWMGVGMENEEEVFANAAAKSKGRYIVTEDHLKLASALDEVLAEVKTAVADSSTVEVRLVVKETGEENVLTRYIGTLGVPYTKLAKNEQIVGPGVATYYGTGMAADPRELRAYGLSDDSDSDLVTRFIPLDADGANLAMDMKVTGATASNTIAGLRAPDGRQFISINFALRNVLEAQEVEIDAKGNNHPANWMSSVGSSGRKEFRVPQYLIPSLSSHLYLGWNNEGMYPVSQASWIVPDSLLVPGDISLTVNPEEPLEGSLVFLVDEQPISQMSLHFYDVAYGHFKIDLIGTSEHEELQLETLPPAEPARLSDVFELRVTAVHDVTEVGPVTANDSNVFRIVEMDLTSRVQALLDINPQEVFSLRVLSG
;
A
#
# COMPACT_ATOMS: atom_id res chain seq x y z
N MET A 1 -5.15 -38.70 -13.52
CA MET A 1 -3.75 -38.51 -13.99
C MET A 1 -3.37 -37.13 -13.55
N ALA A 2 -2.19 -36.90 -12.99
CA ALA A 2 -1.91 -35.72 -12.15
C ALA A 2 -0.46 -35.28 -12.35
N PRO A 3 -0.09 -34.05 -11.92
CA PRO A 3 1.30 -33.67 -11.70
C PRO A 3 2.01 -34.73 -10.89
N GLY A 4 3.32 -34.82 -11.08
CA GLY A 4 4.16 -35.50 -10.09
C GLY A 4 3.77 -34.95 -8.73
N LYS A 5 3.23 -35.81 -7.86
CA LYS A 5 3.18 -35.52 -6.45
C LYS A 5 4.61 -35.12 -6.07
N TYR A 6 4.83 -33.86 -5.66
CA TYR A 6 5.96 -33.59 -4.78
C TYR A 6 5.64 -34.34 -3.49
N HIS A 7 6.20 -35.54 -3.38
CA HIS A 7 6.26 -36.25 -2.13
C HIS A 7 7.66 -35.98 -1.60
N ARG A 8 7.79 -35.05 -0.65
CA ARG A 8 8.92 -35.07 0.28
C ARG A 8 8.84 -36.40 1.02
N VAL A 9 9.59 -37.40 0.54
CA VAL A 9 9.67 -38.70 1.21
C VAL A 9 10.84 -38.65 2.18
N LEU A 10 10.52 -38.43 3.45
CA LEU A 10 11.48 -38.52 4.55
C LEU A 10 12.03 -39.96 4.63
N VAL A 11 13.25 -40.19 4.14
CA VAL A 11 13.91 -41.50 4.27
C VAL A 11 15.05 -41.41 5.27
N VAL A 12 14.79 -41.90 6.49
CA VAL A 12 15.73 -41.90 7.60
C VAL A 12 16.82 -42.97 7.50
N CYS A 13 18.09 -42.55 7.36
CA CYS A 13 19.30 -43.40 7.34
C CYS A 13 20.46 -42.86 8.20
N VAL A 14 20.93 -43.62 9.18
CA VAL A 14 22.03 -43.23 10.11
C VAL A 14 23.42 -43.57 9.54
N VAL A 15 24.34 -42.61 9.31
CA VAL A 15 25.78 -42.88 8.98
C VAL A 15 26.75 -41.77 9.45
N LEU A 16 27.94 -42.17 9.96
CA LEU A 16 29.02 -41.40 10.64
C LEU A 16 30.27 -41.10 9.77
N LEU A 17 30.90 -39.91 9.87
CA LEU A 17 32.32 -39.64 9.49
C LEU A 17 32.91 -38.31 10.04
N LEU A 18 34.24 -38.26 10.25
CA LEU A 18 35.10 -37.21 10.86
C LEU A 18 36.21 -36.72 9.89
N ILE A 19 36.74 -35.48 10.03
CA ILE A 19 38.19 -35.05 9.93
C ILE A 19 38.40 -33.50 10.09
N GLN A 20 39.58 -33.11 10.60
CA GLN A 20 40.09 -31.80 11.10
C GLN A 20 40.90 -30.91 10.10
N GLY A 21 41.05 -29.59 10.38
CA GLY A 21 42.37 -28.93 10.61
C GLY A 21 42.73 -27.49 10.10
N ALA A 22 42.93 -26.54 11.06
CA ALA A 22 43.93 -25.43 11.23
C ALA A 22 43.91 -24.10 10.41
N VAL A 23 44.39 -22.90 10.83
CA VAL A 23 44.63 -22.04 12.05
C VAL A 23 45.41 -20.78 11.55
N VAL A 24 45.10 -19.53 11.97
CA VAL A 24 45.99 -18.42 12.50
C VAL A 24 45.13 -17.19 12.94
N GLN A 25 44.79 -17.01 14.23
CA GLN A 25 45.39 -16.19 15.33
C GLN A 25 45.31 -14.63 15.31
N ALA A 26 44.49 -14.06 16.23
CA ALA A 26 44.48 -12.67 16.71
C ALA A 26 44.69 -12.59 18.26
N ASP A 27 45.12 -11.43 18.76
CA ASP A 27 46.00 -11.27 19.95
C ASP A 27 45.35 -11.21 21.36
N SER A 28 44.07 -11.50 21.52
CA SER A 28 43.50 -11.92 22.81
C SER A 28 42.23 -12.72 22.56
N GLU A 29 42.42 -14.03 22.44
CA GLU A 29 41.37 -14.98 22.13
C GLU A 29 40.54 -15.28 23.39
N PRO A 30 39.20 -15.23 23.33
CA PRO A 30 38.37 -15.63 24.44
C PRO A 30 38.64 -17.11 24.78
N TYR A 31 38.50 -17.48 26.06
CA TYR A 31 38.66 -18.88 26.46
C TYR A 31 37.61 -19.78 25.80
N VAL A 32 36.38 -19.27 25.66
CA VAL A 32 35.32 -19.90 24.89
C VAL A 32 35.38 -19.38 23.45
N ASN A 33 36.06 -20.15 22.59
CA ASN A 33 36.14 -19.92 21.16
C ASN A 33 35.74 -21.20 20.41
N PRO A 34 34.45 -21.41 20.07
CA PRO A 34 33.98 -22.65 19.47
C PRO A 34 34.58 -22.97 18.10
N LEU A 35 34.87 -21.95 17.29
CA LEU A 35 35.54 -22.13 15.99
C LEU A 35 37.06 -22.26 16.11
N GLY A 36 37.63 -21.83 17.24
CA GLY A 36 39.06 -21.94 17.56
C GLY A 36 39.98 -21.09 16.67
N ASP A 37 39.41 -20.22 15.85
CA ASP A 37 40.09 -19.21 15.04
C ASP A 37 39.19 -17.98 14.94
N LEU A 38 39.72 -16.80 15.27
CA LEU A 38 38.92 -15.57 15.31
C LEU A 38 38.59 -15.04 13.90
N ASP A 39 39.39 -15.41 12.89
CA ASP A 39 39.11 -15.08 11.50
C ASP A 39 38.01 -15.94 10.87
N ALA A 40 37.48 -16.93 11.60
CA ALA A 40 36.41 -17.83 11.13
C ALA A 40 35.00 -17.27 11.38
N TYR A 41 34.87 -16.20 12.17
CA TYR A 41 33.60 -15.53 12.41
C TYR A 41 33.32 -14.52 11.29
N SER A 42 32.07 -14.43 10.84
CA SER A 42 31.64 -13.45 9.83
C SER A 42 31.67 -12.02 10.38
N TYR A 43 31.43 -11.89 11.69
CA TYR A 43 31.53 -10.65 12.44
C TYR A 43 32.14 -10.93 13.82
N LEU A 44 32.95 -9.98 14.31
CA LEU A 44 33.59 -10.05 15.62
C LEU A 44 33.74 -8.64 16.17
N ASP A 45 33.26 -8.42 17.40
CA ASP A 45 33.48 -7.21 18.17
C ASP A 45 33.92 -7.55 19.61
N LEU A 46 34.76 -6.69 20.20
CA LEU A 46 35.23 -6.81 21.58
C LEU A 46 34.99 -5.49 22.31
N ILE A 47 34.16 -5.55 23.34
CA ILE A 47 33.88 -4.44 24.25
C ILE A 47 34.58 -4.76 25.58
N PRO A 48 35.68 -4.08 25.93
CA PRO A 48 36.36 -4.32 27.20
C PRO A 48 35.54 -3.77 28.38
N VAL A 49 35.64 -4.39 29.55
CA VAL A 49 34.89 -4.04 30.78
C VAL A 49 35.11 -2.59 31.22
N SER A 50 36.24 -1.98 30.83
CA SER A 50 36.51 -0.56 31.11
C SER A 50 35.54 0.39 30.39
N ASP A 51 35.01 -0.05 29.25
CA ASP A 51 34.22 0.75 28.33
C ASP A 51 32.71 0.54 28.54
N LEU A 52 32.31 -0.49 29.32
CA LEU A 52 30.93 -0.71 29.76
C LEU A 52 30.51 0.32 30.81
N TRP A 53 29.33 0.95 30.62
CA TRP A 53 28.74 1.88 31.58
C TRP A 53 27.88 1.19 32.64
N ASP A 54 27.23 0.10 32.26
CA ASP A 54 26.36 -0.76 33.06
C ASP A 54 26.74 -2.24 32.82
N PRO A 55 26.37 -3.19 33.70
CA PRO A 55 26.64 -4.61 33.46
C PRO A 55 25.97 -5.07 32.16
N TRP A 56 26.51 -6.11 31.54
CA TRP A 56 25.88 -6.68 30.35
C TRP A 56 24.71 -7.56 30.77
N ASP A 57 23.50 -7.14 30.41
CA ASP A 57 22.25 -7.80 30.80
C ASP A 57 21.71 -8.73 29.71
N PHE A 58 21.33 -9.94 30.11
CA PHE A 58 20.65 -10.92 29.27
C PHE A 58 19.91 -11.93 30.15
N GLY A 59 18.85 -12.57 29.64
CA GLY A 59 18.14 -13.60 30.39
C GLY A 59 17.94 -14.89 29.63
N TYR A 60 17.38 -15.88 30.33
CA TYR A 60 16.94 -17.13 29.74
C TYR A 60 15.73 -17.71 30.48
N LEU A 61 14.91 -18.48 29.76
CA LEU A 61 13.88 -19.33 30.34
C LEU A 61 14.52 -20.67 30.75
N ASP A 62 14.28 -21.11 31.98
CA ASP A 62 14.77 -22.41 32.47
C ASP A 62 13.88 -23.58 32.01
N GLU A 63 14.05 -24.78 32.59
CA GLU A 63 13.29 -25.97 32.18
C GLU A 63 11.80 -25.90 32.56
N ASP A 64 11.38 -24.93 33.39
CA ASP A 64 10.02 -24.73 33.88
C ASP A 64 9.35 -23.46 33.28
N ASP A 65 9.91 -22.87 32.21
CA ASP A 65 9.45 -21.65 31.53
C ASP A 65 9.48 -20.36 32.40
N GLU A 66 10.28 -20.34 33.47
CA GLU A 66 10.49 -19.15 34.31
C GLU A 66 11.68 -18.31 33.81
N TYR A 67 11.52 -16.98 33.71
CA TYR A 67 12.54 -16.08 33.15
C TYR A 67 13.57 -15.67 34.20
N TRP A 68 14.83 -16.02 33.96
CA TRP A 68 15.96 -15.67 34.82
C TRP A 68 16.83 -14.58 34.18
N PRO A 69 16.84 -13.34 34.70
CA PRO A 69 17.77 -12.30 34.27
C PRO A 69 19.20 -12.54 34.80
N ILE A 70 20.19 -12.21 33.98
CA ILE A 70 21.63 -12.29 34.29
C ILE A 70 22.28 -10.95 33.95
N SER A 71 22.91 -10.32 34.95
CA SER A 71 23.70 -9.09 34.82
C SER A 71 25.18 -9.36 35.11
N VAL A 72 26.07 -9.18 34.13
CA VAL A 72 27.49 -9.55 34.26
C VAL A 72 28.42 -8.42 33.83
N TRP A 73 29.32 -8.02 34.73
CA TRP A 73 30.48 -7.18 34.39
C TRP A 73 31.60 -8.04 33.80
N GLY A 74 32.12 -7.67 32.64
CA GLY A 74 33.18 -8.46 32.00
C GLY A 74 33.66 -7.89 30.67
N ASP A 75 34.76 -8.45 30.15
CA ASP A 75 35.10 -8.20 28.74
C ASP A 75 34.11 -9.00 27.89
N VAL A 76 33.39 -8.32 26.99
CA VAL A 76 32.33 -8.89 26.16
C VAL A 76 32.86 -9.08 24.75
N TRP A 77 32.87 -10.32 24.29
CA TRP A 77 33.08 -10.63 22.88
C TRP A 77 31.75 -11.00 22.24
N HIS A 78 31.44 -10.37 21.11
CA HIS A 78 30.28 -10.70 20.29
C HIS A 78 30.75 -11.25 18.94
N PHE A 79 30.21 -12.40 18.56
CA PHE A 79 30.57 -13.13 17.34
C PHE A 79 29.33 -13.46 16.53
N GLU A 80 29.48 -13.47 15.21
CA GLU A 80 28.51 -14.10 14.32
C GLU A 80 29.09 -15.41 13.80
N VAL A 81 28.38 -16.51 14.06
CA VAL A 81 28.80 -17.86 13.69
C VAL A 81 27.92 -18.33 12.54
N SER A 82 28.51 -18.46 11.34
CA SER A 82 27.82 -18.98 10.14
C SER A 82 27.54 -20.49 10.25
N ASP A 83 26.68 -20.85 11.19
CA ASP A 83 26.17 -22.17 11.46
C ASP A 83 24.69 -22.00 11.80
N SER A 84 23.84 -22.79 11.17
CA SER A 84 22.39 -22.69 11.30
C SER A 84 21.84 -23.34 12.58
N SER A 85 22.73 -23.71 13.51
CA SER A 85 22.37 -24.45 14.72
C SER A 85 23.38 -24.27 15.86
N LEU A 86 22.84 -24.10 17.06
CA LEU A 86 23.62 -24.03 18.32
C LEU A 86 24.23 -25.39 18.74
N LYS A 87 23.99 -26.47 17.99
CA LYS A 87 24.44 -27.84 18.35
C LYS A 87 25.96 -27.97 18.43
N ASN A 88 26.68 -27.34 17.51
CA ASN A 88 28.15 -27.39 17.50
C ASN A 88 28.74 -26.60 18.68
N LEU A 89 28.14 -25.46 19.01
CA LEU A 89 28.46 -24.70 20.22
C LEU A 89 28.20 -25.52 21.48
N ARG A 90 27.03 -26.16 21.63
CA ARG A 90 26.71 -27.00 22.78
C ARG A 90 27.71 -28.14 22.98
N ALA A 91 28.06 -28.83 21.89
CA ALA A 91 29.05 -29.91 21.93
C ALA A 91 30.48 -29.40 22.23
N TYR A 92 30.79 -28.15 21.87
CA TYR A 92 32.02 -27.48 22.27
C TYR A 92 32.02 -27.16 23.77
N LEU A 93 30.96 -26.54 24.27
CA LEU A 93 30.81 -26.17 25.69
C LEU A 93 30.84 -27.40 26.60
N GLY A 94 30.18 -28.50 26.21
CA GLY A 94 30.25 -29.77 26.95
C GLY A 94 31.66 -30.36 27.05
N ARG A 95 32.60 -30.00 26.16
CA ARG A 95 34.03 -30.39 26.28
C ARG A 95 34.81 -29.52 27.25
N LEU A 96 34.32 -28.31 27.55
CA LEU A 96 34.87 -27.39 28.54
C LEU A 96 34.30 -27.60 29.95
N ASP A 97 33.55 -28.69 30.17
CA ASP A 97 32.88 -28.98 31.46
C ASP A 97 31.94 -27.83 31.88
N SER A 98 31.24 -27.25 30.89
CA SER A 98 30.31 -26.14 31.07
C SER A 98 29.03 -26.57 31.81
N THR A 99 28.48 -25.67 32.61
CA THR A 99 27.12 -25.79 33.15
C THR A 99 26.17 -25.09 32.18
N ILE A 100 25.36 -25.86 31.45
CA ILE A 100 24.34 -25.31 30.54
C ILE A 100 23.13 -24.95 31.40
N MET A 101 22.69 -23.71 31.32
CA MET A 101 21.55 -23.18 32.07
C MET A 101 20.25 -23.32 31.28
N THR A 102 20.27 -22.95 29.99
CA THR A 102 19.20 -23.27 29.04
C THR A 102 19.76 -23.67 27.68
N HIS A 103 18.96 -24.42 26.92
CA HIS A 103 19.26 -24.74 25.54
C HIS A 103 17.99 -25.13 24.76
N THR A 104 17.53 -24.23 23.91
CA THR A 104 16.53 -24.45 22.86
C THR A 104 17.21 -24.54 21.50
N GLU A 105 16.44 -24.64 20.41
CA GLU A 105 17.01 -24.56 19.05
C GLU A 105 17.51 -23.14 18.73
N GLU A 106 16.87 -22.12 19.31
CA GLU A 106 17.13 -20.70 19.04
C GLU A 106 17.99 -20.02 20.12
N LEU A 107 18.06 -20.53 21.35
CA LEU A 107 18.80 -19.90 22.46
C LEU A 107 19.63 -20.91 23.26
N LEU A 108 20.88 -20.59 23.57
CA LEU A 108 21.75 -21.36 24.46
C LEU A 108 22.42 -20.43 25.45
N VAL A 109 22.22 -20.66 26.75
CA VAL A 109 22.96 -19.97 27.82
C VAL A 109 23.73 -20.97 28.68
N ALA A 110 25.02 -20.71 28.91
CA ALA A 110 25.89 -21.57 29.69
C ALA A 110 26.98 -20.80 30.45
N GLN A 111 27.42 -21.40 31.56
CA GLN A 111 28.60 -20.99 32.30
C GLN A 111 29.77 -21.95 32.07
N VAL A 112 30.97 -21.42 31.91
CA VAL A 112 32.20 -22.19 31.72
C VAL A 112 33.23 -21.73 32.75
N ASN A 113 33.80 -22.67 33.51
CA ASN A 113 34.89 -22.37 34.42
C ASN A 113 36.20 -22.21 33.64
N GLY A 114 36.58 -20.97 33.36
CA GLY A 114 37.82 -20.63 32.66
C GLY A 114 39.06 -20.59 33.57
N PRO A 115 40.25 -20.38 32.99
CA PRO A 115 41.51 -20.36 33.72
C PRO A 115 41.68 -19.14 34.65
N GLU A 116 41.05 -18.00 34.32
CA GLU A 116 41.17 -16.73 35.08
C GLU A 116 39.87 -16.32 35.80
N GLY A 117 38.75 -16.98 35.53
CA GLY A 117 37.45 -16.61 36.09
C GLY A 117 36.30 -17.43 35.52
N LEU A 118 35.07 -17.07 35.88
CA LEU A 118 33.86 -17.62 35.28
C LEU A 118 33.62 -16.96 33.92
N TRP A 119 33.17 -17.74 32.95
CA TRP A 119 32.83 -17.26 31.62
C TRP A 119 31.37 -17.53 31.34
N TRP A 120 30.67 -16.54 30.81
CA TRP A 120 29.30 -16.67 30.36
C TRP A 120 29.23 -16.79 28.85
N VAL A 121 28.28 -17.58 28.38
CA VAL A 121 28.07 -17.84 26.96
C VAL A 121 26.59 -17.74 26.70
N ARG A 122 26.19 -16.82 25.84
CA ARG A 122 24.83 -16.71 25.30
C ARG A 122 24.92 -16.80 23.79
N ALA A 123 24.09 -17.64 23.18
CA ALA A 123 23.97 -17.68 21.74
C ALA A 123 22.52 -17.70 21.32
N GLU A 124 22.20 -16.92 20.31
CA GLU A 124 20.84 -16.72 19.79
C GLU A 124 20.81 -16.84 18.27
N SER A 125 19.92 -17.67 17.75
CA SER A 125 19.75 -17.90 16.32
C SER A 125 18.58 -17.06 15.83
N TRP A 126 18.86 -16.06 14.98
CA TRP A 126 17.86 -15.14 14.45
C TRP A 126 17.35 -15.53 13.05
N ASP A 127 18.08 -16.37 12.31
CA ASP A 127 17.76 -16.79 10.93
C ASP A 127 18.31 -18.20 10.61
N GLU A 128 17.97 -18.78 9.46
CA GLU A 128 18.35 -20.18 9.11
C GLU A 128 19.83 -20.40 8.76
N ASP A 129 20.69 -19.37 8.69
CA ASP A 129 22.07 -19.50 8.18
C ASP A 129 23.20 -19.10 9.15
N TYR A 130 22.89 -18.45 10.29
CA TYR A 130 23.88 -18.07 11.31
C TYR A 130 23.26 -17.89 12.71
N TYR A 131 24.09 -17.91 13.76
CA TYR A 131 23.70 -17.48 15.10
C TYR A 131 24.68 -16.46 15.68
N GLU A 132 24.17 -15.58 16.51
CA GLU A 132 24.95 -14.64 17.30
C GLU A 132 25.44 -15.31 18.57
N LEU A 133 26.68 -15.04 18.96
CA LEU A 133 27.34 -15.63 20.12
C LEU A 133 28.02 -14.52 20.92
N THR A 134 27.50 -14.30 22.13
CA THR A 134 28.10 -13.43 23.13
C THR A 134 28.84 -14.27 24.17
N VAL A 135 30.12 -13.97 24.38
CA VAL A 135 30.96 -14.60 25.40
C VAL A 135 31.50 -13.52 26.31
N ILE A 136 31.35 -13.70 27.63
CA ILE A 136 31.74 -12.70 28.62
C ILE A 136 32.70 -13.33 29.63
N GLU A 137 33.88 -12.74 29.80
CA GLU A 137 34.76 -13.07 30.92
C GLU A 137 34.37 -12.24 32.13
N GLU A 138 33.77 -12.86 33.15
CA GLU A 138 33.29 -12.15 34.34
C GLU A 138 34.46 -11.51 35.11
N LYS A 139 34.38 -10.20 35.32
CA LYS A 139 35.37 -9.35 36.01
C LYS A 139 34.66 -8.43 37.00
N ASP A 140 35.43 -7.90 37.95
CA ASP A 140 34.92 -6.85 38.83
C ASP A 140 34.54 -5.61 38.01
N ALA A 141 33.48 -4.91 38.43
CA ALA A 141 33.05 -3.65 37.83
C ALA A 141 34.21 -2.64 37.77
N PRO A 142 34.29 -1.79 36.73
CA PRO A 142 35.39 -0.84 36.58
C PRO A 142 35.39 0.19 37.72
N ASP A 143 36.55 0.38 38.38
CA ASP A 143 36.74 1.43 39.38
C ASP A 143 36.59 2.82 38.72
N ARG A 144 35.43 3.47 38.89
CA ARG A 144 35.17 4.84 38.44
C ARG A 144 35.12 5.78 39.65
N ASP A 145 35.95 6.82 39.65
CA ASP A 145 35.91 7.89 40.65
C ASP A 145 34.54 8.59 40.56
N GLU A 146 33.74 8.52 41.63
CA GLU A 146 32.46 9.23 41.81
C GLU A 146 32.66 10.76 41.76
N ASP A 147 32.78 11.34 40.56
CA ASP A 147 32.78 12.79 40.34
C ASP A 147 32.64 13.09 38.82
N TYR A 148 31.70 12.48 38.09
CA TYR A 148 31.18 12.99 36.81
C TYR A 148 29.75 12.51 36.58
N ASP A 149 28.88 13.47 36.29
CA ASP A 149 27.42 13.39 36.20
C ASP A 149 26.90 12.31 35.22
N ASN A 150 25.81 11.63 35.62
CA ASN A 150 24.85 11.02 34.69
C ASN A 150 23.44 11.12 35.28
N GLU A 151 22.72 12.15 34.86
CA GLU A 151 21.27 12.18 34.78
C GLU A 151 20.87 11.31 33.60
N TYR A 152 20.42 10.08 33.85
CA TYR A 152 19.38 9.39 33.07
C TYR A 152 18.81 8.32 34.01
N TYR A 153 17.53 8.48 34.35
CA TYR A 153 16.77 7.53 35.16
C TYR A 153 16.47 6.31 34.28
N GLU A 154 16.98 5.15 34.65
CA GLU A 154 16.32 3.87 34.37
C GLU A 154 15.38 3.58 35.55
N ASP A 155 14.15 3.22 35.18
CA ASP A 155 13.10 2.75 36.07
C ASP A 155 13.42 1.32 36.53
N ASP A 156 13.53 1.16 37.85
CA ASP A 156 13.45 -0.13 38.53
C ASP A 156 12.02 -0.69 38.39
N TYR A 157 11.83 -1.70 37.54
CA TYR A 157 10.81 -2.74 37.75
C TYR A 157 11.51 -4.10 37.82
N GLU A 158 11.91 -4.49 39.03
CA GLU A 158 12.00 -5.90 39.42
C GLU A 158 10.56 -6.41 39.62
N ASP A 159 10.09 -7.27 38.72
CA ASP A 159 9.00 -8.20 39.00
C ASP A 159 9.62 -9.59 39.20
N ASP A 160 9.76 -9.98 40.47
CA ASP A 160 9.88 -11.38 40.91
C ASP A 160 8.52 -12.07 40.66
N TYR A 161 8.48 -13.05 39.75
CA TYR A 161 7.45 -14.09 39.74
C TYR A 161 8.12 -15.47 39.69
N ASP A 162 8.35 -16.04 40.90
CA ASP A 162 8.45 -17.49 41.11
C ASP A 162 7.12 -18.15 40.70
N ASP A 163 7.18 -19.13 39.80
CA ASP A 163 6.07 -20.01 39.40
C ASP A 163 5.98 -21.22 40.36
N GLU A 164 4.91 -21.28 41.17
CA GLU A 164 4.42 -22.56 41.70
C GLU A 164 2.93 -22.73 41.35
N GLY A 165 2.69 -23.19 40.11
CA GLY A 165 1.77 -24.26 39.73
C GLY A 165 0.37 -24.33 40.38
N TYR A 166 -0.67 -24.19 39.55
CA TYR A 166 -2.03 -24.58 39.93
C TYR A 166 -2.69 -25.51 38.91
N ASP A 167 -2.92 -26.74 39.41
CA ASP A 167 -4.00 -27.64 39.05
C ASP A 167 -5.36 -26.91 39.06
N ASP A 168 -6.24 -27.34 38.16
CA ASP A 168 -7.68 -27.06 38.18
C ASP A 168 -8.28 -27.31 39.58
N GLU A 169 -8.70 -26.23 40.25
CA GLU A 169 -9.63 -26.10 41.40
C GLU A 169 -9.10 -25.11 42.45
N ASP A 170 -9.12 -23.78 42.18
CA ASP A 170 -9.34 -22.75 43.21
C ASP A 170 -9.50 -21.34 42.56
N TYR A 171 -10.75 -20.84 42.52
CA TYR A 171 -11.06 -19.44 42.23
C TYR A 171 -10.84 -18.63 43.51
N GLU A 172 -9.65 -18.07 43.72
CA GLU A 172 -9.44 -17.03 44.74
C GLU A 172 -9.66 -15.65 44.12
N ALA A 173 -10.80 -15.05 44.49
CA ALA A 173 -11.03 -13.62 44.36
C ALA A 173 -9.97 -12.87 45.17
N TYR A 174 -9.41 -11.78 44.65
CA TYR A 174 -8.60 -10.83 45.41
C TYR A 174 -9.24 -10.63 46.79
N GLU A 175 -8.52 -11.04 47.84
CA GLU A 175 -8.93 -10.80 49.22
C GLU A 175 -9.11 -9.29 49.37
N ARG A 176 -10.38 -8.90 49.52
CA ARG A 176 -10.78 -7.65 50.17
C ARG A 176 -9.90 -7.50 51.41
N TYR A 177 -9.26 -6.34 51.59
CA TYR A 177 -8.54 -5.97 52.80
C TYR A 177 -9.33 -6.37 54.07
N ASP A 178 -9.04 -7.56 54.57
CA ASP A 178 -9.55 -8.17 55.80
C ASP A 178 -8.33 -8.88 56.43
N ASP A 179 -7.28 -8.14 56.76
CA ASP A 179 -6.40 -8.43 57.90
C ASP A 179 -5.33 -7.33 58.11
N GLU A 180 -5.67 -6.34 58.94
CA GLU A 180 -5.01 -6.05 60.22
C GLU A 180 -5.79 -4.89 60.88
N GLU A 181 -6.21 -5.07 62.13
CA GLU A 181 -6.80 -4.03 62.98
C GLU A 181 -5.78 -2.87 63.18
N SER A 182 -5.58 -2.03 62.17
CA SER A 182 -5.33 -0.62 62.42
C SER A 182 -6.71 -0.01 62.67
N GLU A 183 -6.95 0.46 63.89
CA GLU A 183 -8.10 1.35 64.15
C GLU A 183 -7.90 2.60 63.29
N THR A 184 -8.36 2.55 62.04
CA THR A 184 -8.42 3.74 61.18
C THR A 184 -9.36 4.69 61.90
N ASP A 185 -8.86 5.84 62.36
CA ASP A 185 -9.69 6.83 63.03
C ASP A 185 -10.69 7.38 62.00
N LEU A 186 -11.90 6.80 61.99
CA LEU A 186 -12.98 7.16 61.07
C LEU A 186 -13.39 8.65 61.19
N SER A 187 -12.91 9.37 62.22
CA SER A 187 -13.12 10.81 62.35
C SER A 187 -12.22 11.66 61.44
N GLU A 188 -11.16 11.10 60.87
CA GLU A 188 -10.23 11.78 59.95
C GLU A 188 -10.44 11.42 58.48
N VAL A 189 -11.34 10.46 58.18
CA VAL A 189 -11.63 10.00 56.81
C VAL A 189 -12.54 11.01 56.08
N PRO A 190 -12.19 11.43 54.84
CA PRO A 190 -13.06 12.28 54.03
C PRO A 190 -14.35 11.52 53.67
N LEU A 191 -15.50 12.20 53.72
CA LEU A 191 -16.79 11.62 53.37
C LEU A 191 -17.04 11.67 51.86
N PRO A 192 -17.56 10.61 51.22
CA PRO A 192 -17.93 10.65 49.82
C PRO A 192 -19.15 11.53 49.60
N LEU A 193 -19.25 12.17 48.43
CA LEU A 193 -20.42 12.95 48.04
C LEU A 193 -21.68 12.06 47.94
N ILE A 194 -21.52 10.87 47.37
CA ILE A 194 -22.58 9.86 47.29
C ILE A 194 -22.55 9.06 48.60
N ASN A 195 -23.38 9.48 49.56
CA ASN A 195 -23.43 8.91 50.89
C ASN A 195 -24.89 8.75 51.35
N PRO A 196 -25.52 7.57 51.11
CA PRO A 196 -26.95 7.36 51.40
C PRO A 196 -27.30 7.41 52.89
N LEU A 197 -26.38 7.08 53.81
CA LEU A 197 -26.67 7.02 55.25
C LEU A 197 -26.25 8.28 56.01
N VAL A 198 -25.39 9.13 55.42
CA VAL A 198 -24.79 10.34 56.01
C VAL A 198 -23.87 10.08 57.23
N ASP A 199 -24.28 9.18 58.13
CA ASP A 199 -23.52 8.75 59.31
C ASP A 199 -22.70 7.48 58.99
N ILE A 200 -21.37 7.57 59.13
CA ILE A 200 -20.46 6.43 58.86
C ILE A 200 -20.74 5.26 59.83
N GLU A 201 -21.11 5.55 61.09
CA GLU A 201 -21.38 4.51 62.09
C GLU A 201 -22.65 3.67 61.75
N ALA A 202 -23.45 4.12 60.77
CA ALA A 202 -24.62 3.39 60.30
C ALA A 202 -24.33 2.33 59.22
N TYR A 203 -23.13 2.34 58.63
CA TYR A 203 -22.68 1.31 57.70
C TYR A 203 -22.28 0.05 58.47
N GLU A 204 -22.49 -1.13 57.86
CA GLU A 204 -21.95 -2.38 58.44
C GLU A 204 -20.44 -2.47 58.28
N TYR A 205 -19.94 -1.89 57.18
CA TYR A 205 -18.52 -1.77 56.86
C TYR A 205 -18.32 -0.50 56.03
N PHE A 206 -17.22 0.20 56.28
CA PHE A 206 -16.86 1.42 55.57
C PHE A 206 -15.34 1.55 55.58
N GLY A 207 -14.74 1.66 54.40
CA GLY A 207 -13.33 1.96 54.25
C GLY A 207 -13.06 2.98 53.15
N TYR A 208 -11.81 3.44 53.12
CA TYR A 208 -11.33 4.51 52.26
C TYR A 208 -9.91 4.22 51.80
N GLY A 209 -9.71 4.25 50.49
CA GLY A 209 -8.41 4.28 49.83
C GLY A 209 -8.08 5.71 49.37
N PRO A 210 -6.90 6.24 49.71
CA PRO A 210 -6.43 7.52 49.15
C PRO A 210 -6.22 7.43 47.64
N THR A 211 -5.87 8.55 47.00
CA THR A 211 -5.64 8.60 45.56
C THR A 211 -4.56 7.63 45.11
N ASP A 212 -4.98 6.59 44.41
CA ASP A 212 -4.13 5.55 43.82
C ASP A 212 -4.83 4.90 42.63
N LEU A 213 -4.15 3.99 41.94
CA LEU A 213 -4.76 3.11 40.97
C LEU A 213 -5.77 2.19 41.66
N PHE A 214 -6.94 2.03 41.04
CA PHE A 214 -7.96 1.12 41.55
C PHE A 214 -8.64 0.31 40.45
N GLU A 215 -9.09 -0.87 40.84
CA GLU A 215 -9.90 -1.76 40.04
C GLU A 215 -11.12 -2.23 40.84
N ILE A 216 -12.32 -2.01 40.30
CA ILE A 216 -13.57 -2.44 40.94
C ILE A 216 -14.27 -3.44 40.02
N SER A 217 -14.31 -4.69 40.45
CA SER A 217 -15.07 -5.75 39.78
C SER A 217 -16.56 -5.68 40.12
N TYR A 218 -17.42 -5.78 39.11
CA TYR A 218 -18.87 -5.80 39.26
C TYR A 218 -19.56 -6.65 38.20
N TYR A 219 -20.79 -7.06 38.45
CA TYR A 219 -21.64 -7.66 37.43
C TYR A 219 -22.53 -6.58 36.79
N ASN A 220 -22.44 -6.46 35.47
CA ASN A 220 -23.21 -5.48 34.70
C ASN A 220 -24.70 -5.86 34.65
N ALA A 221 -25.53 -5.03 34.00
CA ALA A 221 -26.96 -5.29 33.88
C ALA A 221 -27.34 -6.59 33.13
N LEU A 222 -26.42 -7.17 32.35
CA LEU A 222 -26.57 -8.46 31.65
C LEU A 222 -26.15 -9.66 32.53
N GLY A 223 -25.52 -9.40 33.69
CA GLY A 223 -25.01 -10.43 34.59
C GLY A 223 -23.61 -10.92 34.23
N GLU A 224 -22.90 -10.22 33.36
CA GLU A 224 -21.52 -10.51 32.98
C GLU A 224 -20.55 -9.84 33.95
N ALA A 225 -19.40 -10.48 34.20
CA ALA A 225 -18.33 -9.87 34.97
C ALA A 225 -17.76 -8.66 34.20
N SER A 226 -17.51 -7.56 34.89
CA SER A 226 -17.03 -6.31 34.33
C SER A 226 -16.14 -5.60 35.33
N THR A 227 -15.27 -4.75 34.83
CA THR A 227 -14.31 -4.02 35.65
C THR A 227 -14.47 -2.52 35.44
N HIS A 228 -14.41 -1.76 36.53
CA HIS A 228 -14.23 -0.32 36.53
C HIS A 228 -12.83 0.04 36.99
N PHE A 229 -12.00 0.49 36.05
CA PHE A 229 -10.61 0.88 36.27
C PHE A 229 -10.51 2.40 36.39
N GLY A 230 -9.62 2.91 37.24
CA GLY A 230 -9.45 4.36 37.46
C GLY A 230 -8.24 4.73 38.31
N TRP A 231 -8.03 6.03 38.49
CA TRP A 231 -6.98 6.57 39.36
C TRP A 231 -7.54 7.72 40.20
N GLY A 232 -7.74 7.49 41.49
CA GLY A 232 -8.52 8.40 42.33
C GLY A 232 -8.74 7.89 43.74
N GLU A 233 -9.54 8.62 44.51
CA GLU A 233 -9.97 8.18 45.84
C GLU A 233 -11.10 7.14 45.71
N VAL A 234 -11.12 6.12 46.58
CA VAL A 234 -12.14 5.08 46.59
C VAL A 234 -12.71 4.90 47.99
N TRP A 235 -14.04 4.79 48.09
CA TRP A 235 -14.75 4.38 49.29
C TRP A 235 -15.49 3.09 49.01
N PHE A 236 -15.35 2.12 49.91
CA PHE A 236 -16.02 0.83 49.80
C PHE A 236 -16.82 0.58 51.06
N SER A 237 -18.08 0.18 50.90
CA SER A 237 -19.01 0.12 52.03
C SER A 237 -20.09 -0.95 51.88
N HIS A 238 -20.63 -1.41 53.00
CA HIS A 238 -21.82 -2.27 53.04
C HIS A 238 -22.98 -1.53 53.70
N VAL A 239 -24.06 -1.33 52.93
CA VAL A 239 -25.21 -0.56 53.34
C VAL A 239 -26.36 -1.50 53.76
N PRO A 240 -26.74 -1.55 55.04
CA PRO A 240 -27.85 -2.38 55.50
C PRO A 240 -29.21 -1.77 55.12
N PHE A 241 -30.21 -2.64 54.89
CA PHE A 241 -31.61 -2.24 54.65
C PHE A 241 -32.61 -3.17 55.34
N GLY A 242 -33.87 -2.74 55.48
CA GLY A 242 -34.91 -3.51 56.13
C GLY A 242 -35.60 -4.52 55.22
N ASP A 243 -36.21 -5.55 55.82
CA ASP A 243 -37.02 -6.55 55.10
C ASP A 243 -38.14 -5.88 54.29
N GLY A 244 -38.08 -6.02 52.96
CA GLY A 244 -39.08 -5.47 52.03
C GLY A 244 -38.79 -4.06 51.51
N ASP A 245 -37.66 -3.45 51.91
CA ASP A 245 -37.18 -2.21 51.32
C ASP A 245 -36.69 -2.44 49.88
N ARG A 246 -36.71 -1.37 49.07
CA ARG A 246 -36.10 -1.35 47.73
C ARG A 246 -34.88 -0.42 47.75
N PRO A 247 -33.71 -0.91 48.18
CA PRO A 247 -32.56 -0.07 48.50
C PRO A 247 -31.96 0.62 47.27
N LEU A 248 -31.81 -0.09 46.15
CA LEU A 248 -31.20 0.48 44.94
C LEU A 248 -32.05 1.60 44.31
N PRO A 249 -33.39 1.50 44.18
CA PRO A 249 -34.21 2.64 43.76
C PRO A 249 -34.14 3.86 44.70
N ALA A 250 -33.93 3.65 46.01
CA ALA A 250 -33.76 4.76 46.94
C ALA A 250 -32.38 5.45 46.77
N LEU A 251 -31.34 4.65 46.52
CA LEU A 251 -30.02 5.17 46.14
C LEU A 251 -30.07 5.91 44.80
N GLU A 252 -30.79 5.38 43.81
CA GLU A 252 -31.02 6.03 42.52
C GLU A 252 -31.68 7.41 42.71
N GLU A 253 -32.73 7.52 43.53
CA GLU A 253 -33.37 8.80 43.86
C GLU A 253 -32.40 9.76 44.57
N HIS A 254 -31.59 9.26 45.51
CA HIS A 254 -30.57 10.05 46.19
C HIS A 254 -29.55 10.64 45.20
N ILE A 255 -29.04 9.83 44.27
CA ILE A 255 -28.08 10.25 43.25
C ILE A 255 -28.71 11.26 42.28
N LEU A 256 -29.96 11.04 41.85
CA LEU A 256 -30.70 11.99 41.01
C LEU A 256 -30.91 13.34 41.72
N VAL A 257 -31.09 13.36 43.04
CA VAL A 257 -31.18 14.61 43.84
C VAL A 257 -29.85 15.35 43.88
N LEU A 258 -28.72 14.64 43.87
CA LEU A 258 -27.39 15.21 43.72
C LEU A 258 -27.11 15.72 42.29
N GLY A 259 -28.04 15.50 41.36
CA GLY A 259 -27.89 15.86 39.94
C GLY A 259 -27.11 14.83 39.12
N GLY A 260 -27.01 13.59 39.63
CA GLY A 260 -26.32 12.49 38.95
C GLY A 260 -27.07 11.93 37.75
N THR A 261 -26.35 11.16 36.95
CA THR A 261 -26.85 10.40 35.80
C THR A 261 -26.75 8.91 36.10
N ILE A 262 -27.82 8.18 35.84
CA ILE A 262 -27.85 6.72 35.99
C ILE A 262 -27.30 6.11 34.70
N ILE A 263 -26.25 5.30 34.85
CA ILE A 263 -25.57 4.60 33.75
C ILE A 263 -26.27 3.25 33.52
N GLU A 264 -26.42 2.47 34.59
CA GLU A 264 -27.09 1.17 34.58
C GLU A 264 -27.91 0.99 35.87
N SER A 265 -29.09 0.38 35.79
CA SER A 265 -29.94 0.11 36.96
C SER A 265 -30.78 -1.15 36.73
N THR A 266 -30.66 -2.11 37.63
CA THR A 266 -31.47 -3.33 37.69
C THR A 266 -32.01 -3.54 39.11
N GLU A 267 -32.71 -4.65 39.37
CA GLU A 267 -33.10 -4.99 40.74
C GLU A 267 -31.92 -5.41 41.62
N SER A 268 -30.77 -5.78 41.04
CA SER A 268 -29.60 -6.32 41.74
C SER A 268 -28.36 -5.43 41.69
N MET A 269 -28.30 -4.45 40.77
CA MET A 269 -27.17 -3.53 40.66
C MET A 269 -27.61 -2.11 40.30
N LEU A 270 -26.83 -1.11 40.69
CA LEU A 270 -26.95 0.28 40.25
C LEU A 270 -25.56 0.85 39.96
N ARG A 271 -25.37 1.45 38.78
CA ARG A 271 -24.18 2.22 38.42
C ARG A 271 -24.59 3.62 38.00
N ALA A 272 -23.96 4.63 38.58
CA ALA A 272 -24.30 6.03 38.32
C ALA A 272 -23.09 6.94 38.51
N SER A 273 -23.18 8.16 37.96
CA SER A 273 -22.13 9.19 38.05
C SER A 273 -22.72 10.52 38.49
N VAL A 274 -22.02 11.25 39.37
CA VAL A 274 -22.32 12.63 39.76
C VAL A 274 -21.08 13.47 39.49
N ILE A 275 -21.22 14.56 38.74
CA ILE A 275 -20.13 15.53 38.58
C ILE A 275 -20.39 16.71 39.50
N ASP A 276 -19.43 17.00 40.38
CA ASP A 276 -19.55 18.09 41.34
C ASP A 276 -19.16 19.47 40.74
N ALA A 277 -19.24 20.51 41.57
CA ALA A 277 -18.92 21.88 41.16
C ALA A 277 -17.42 22.12 40.91
N GLU A 278 -16.55 21.26 41.42
CA GLU A 278 -15.09 21.29 41.28
C GLU A 278 -14.61 20.44 40.10
N SER A 279 -15.54 19.85 39.33
CA SER A 279 -15.27 18.96 38.20
C SER A 279 -14.73 17.59 38.62
N ASN A 280 -14.93 17.16 39.86
CA ASN A 280 -14.71 15.76 40.21
C ASN A 280 -15.91 14.93 39.74
N GLU A 281 -15.62 13.84 39.04
CA GLU A 281 -16.58 12.79 38.76
C GLU A 281 -16.60 11.81 39.93
N TRP A 282 -17.79 11.60 40.48
CA TRP A 282 -18.07 10.63 41.51
C TRP A 282 -18.86 9.47 40.90
N GLN A 283 -18.25 8.30 40.71
CA GLN A 283 -18.99 7.11 40.28
C GLN A 283 -19.42 6.29 41.47
N ALA A 284 -20.64 5.75 41.43
CA ALA A 284 -21.16 4.80 42.40
C ALA A 284 -21.50 3.49 41.70
N ILE A 285 -20.99 2.39 42.24
CA ILE A 285 -21.27 1.02 41.81
C ILE A 285 -21.85 0.29 43.02
N ALA A 286 -23.12 -0.08 42.94
CA ALA A 286 -23.84 -0.74 44.01
C ALA A 286 -24.36 -2.10 43.57
N GLN A 287 -24.16 -3.15 44.38
CA GLN A 287 -24.60 -4.51 44.08
C GLN A 287 -25.25 -5.16 45.31
N LEU A 288 -26.42 -5.79 45.14
CA LEU A 288 -27.06 -6.55 46.21
C LEU A 288 -26.20 -7.74 46.60
N VAL A 289 -26.02 -7.98 47.90
CA VAL A 289 -25.32 -9.18 48.37
C VAL A 289 -26.31 -10.35 48.48
N PRO A 290 -26.12 -11.46 47.74
CA PRO A 290 -27.08 -12.55 47.72
C PRO A 290 -27.31 -13.16 49.11
N GLY A 291 -28.57 -13.20 49.55
CA GLY A 291 -28.97 -13.82 50.82
C GLY A 291 -28.83 -12.93 52.06
N GLU A 292 -28.42 -11.68 51.89
CA GLU A 292 -28.19 -10.72 52.98
C GLU A 292 -29.02 -9.44 52.76
N ASN A 293 -29.43 -8.78 53.84
CA ASN A 293 -30.18 -7.52 53.78
C ASN A 293 -29.23 -6.31 53.69
N ARG A 294 -28.27 -6.39 52.76
CA ARG A 294 -27.30 -5.33 52.48
C ARG A 294 -26.88 -5.32 51.02
N TYR A 295 -26.32 -4.20 50.58
CA TYR A 295 -25.67 -4.07 49.29
C TYR A 295 -24.26 -3.52 49.48
N SER A 296 -23.32 -3.93 48.63
CA SER A 296 -22.02 -3.27 48.54
C SER A 296 -22.20 -1.97 47.76
N LEU A 297 -21.51 -0.92 48.19
CA LEU A 297 -21.46 0.37 47.51
C LEU A 297 -20.00 0.82 47.46
N ASP A 298 -19.47 0.83 46.24
CA ASP A 298 -18.17 1.37 45.91
C ASP A 298 -18.38 2.75 45.28
N VAL A 299 -17.74 3.77 45.83
CA VAL A 299 -17.78 5.15 45.34
C VAL A 299 -16.37 5.57 44.98
N THR A 300 -16.17 6.12 43.79
CA THR A 300 -14.87 6.65 43.36
C THR A 300 -14.95 8.15 43.19
N LYS A 301 -13.82 8.84 43.26
CA LYS A 301 -13.69 10.26 42.93
C LYS A 301 -12.46 10.49 42.06
N GLU A 302 -12.69 10.96 40.86
CA GLU A 302 -11.66 11.23 39.85
C GLU A 302 -11.81 12.66 39.31
N LEU A 303 -10.71 13.35 39.04
CA LEU A 303 -10.75 14.72 38.52
C LEU A 303 -11.03 14.71 37.01
N LEU A 304 -12.21 15.17 36.58
CA LEU A 304 -12.65 15.13 35.19
C LEU A 304 -12.32 16.44 34.45
N VAL A 305 -11.59 16.31 33.34
CA VAL A 305 -11.41 17.41 32.37
C VAL A 305 -12.57 17.38 31.37
N GLN A 306 -13.54 18.27 31.58
CA GLN A 306 -14.68 18.41 30.67
C GLN A 306 -14.29 19.11 29.36
N PRO A 307 -14.81 18.69 28.20
CA PRO A 307 -14.60 19.41 26.94
C PRO A 307 -14.90 20.90 27.04
N GLY A 308 -13.98 21.74 26.56
CA GLY A 308 -14.11 23.20 26.60
C GLY A 308 -13.90 23.85 27.98
N ARG A 309 -13.53 23.09 29.01
CA ARG A 309 -13.08 23.60 30.30
C ARG A 309 -11.62 23.19 30.55
N SER A 310 -10.85 24.10 31.13
CA SER A 310 -9.49 23.81 31.59
C SER A 310 -9.50 23.49 33.08
N VAL A 311 -8.77 22.45 33.46
CA VAL A 311 -8.41 22.13 34.84
C VAL A 311 -7.02 22.70 35.11
N THR A 312 -6.83 23.36 36.25
CA THR A 312 -5.53 23.88 36.67
C THR A 312 -5.13 23.21 37.98
N ILE A 313 -3.96 22.59 37.95
CA ILE A 313 -3.34 21.91 39.08
C ILE A 313 -2.17 22.77 39.55
N MET A 314 -2.05 22.91 40.86
CA MET A 314 -0.93 23.55 41.54
C MET A 314 -0.22 22.47 42.38
N PRO A 315 0.76 21.75 41.80
CA PRO A 315 1.43 20.65 42.49
C PRO A 315 2.02 21.07 43.83
N GLN A 316 1.88 20.20 44.85
CA GLN A 316 2.44 20.46 46.18
C GLN A 316 3.82 19.82 46.36
N PRO A 317 4.68 20.36 47.24
CA PRO A 317 5.93 19.68 47.62
C PRO A 317 5.66 18.28 48.19
N GLY A 318 6.39 17.28 47.72
CA GLY A 318 6.21 15.87 48.09
C GLY A 318 5.07 15.14 47.36
N GLN A 319 4.37 15.80 46.44
CA GLN A 319 3.42 15.16 45.55
C GLN A 319 4.17 14.53 44.36
N GLY A 320 4.18 13.19 44.30
CA GLY A 320 4.84 12.43 43.23
C GLY A 320 3.98 12.25 41.99
N THR A 321 2.67 12.16 42.14
CA THR A 321 1.75 11.95 41.02
C THR A 321 0.51 12.84 41.09
N VAL A 322 -0.06 13.14 39.92
CA VAL A 322 -1.38 13.76 39.76
C VAL A 322 -2.13 13.01 38.66
N SER A 323 -3.42 12.73 38.84
CA SER A 323 -4.23 12.14 37.79
C SER A 323 -5.39 13.04 37.36
N VAL A 324 -5.79 12.92 36.10
CA VAL A 324 -7.05 13.42 35.56
C VAL A 324 -7.69 12.39 34.63
N ILE A 325 -8.99 12.49 34.40
CA ILE A 325 -9.70 11.64 33.44
C ILE A 325 -10.37 12.47 32.35
N THR A 326 -10.55 11.85 31.20
CA THR A 326 -11.31 12.39 30.06
C THR A 326 -12.27 11.33 29.51
N HIS A 327 -13.46 11.74 29.08
CA HIS A 327 -14.46 10.84 28.47
C HIS A 327 -14.72 11.18 27.03
N SER A 328 -14.52 10.25 26.11
CA SER A 328 -14.88 10.35 24.69
C SER A 328 -16.18 9.62 24.36
N ASP A 329 -17.02 10.26 23.55
CA ASP A 329 -18.24 9.66 23.00
C ASP A 329 -18.06 9.14 21.56
N GLY A 330 -16.84 9.25 21.01
CA GLY A 330 -16.52 8.81 19.65
C GLY A 330 -17.13 9.65 18.52
N ARG A 331 -17.66 10.85 18.81
CA ARG A 331 -18.38 11.66 17.80
C ARG A 331 -17.67 12.93 17.39
N GLN A 332 -16.73 13.41 18.18
CA GLN A 332 -15.97 14.63 17.90
C GLN A 332 -14.49 14.36 18.09
N HIS A 333 -13.69 14.81 17.13
CA HIS A 333 -12.24 14.83 17.23
C HIS A 333 -11.84 15.69 18.42
N ARG A 334 -10.87 15.18 19.18
CA ARG A 334 -10.40 15.76 20.42
C ARG A 334 -8.90 15.87 20.42
N SER A 335 -8.43 17.00 20.91
CA SER A 335 -7.01 17.24 21.17
C SER A 335 -6.82 17.47 22.66
N LEU A 336 -5.85 16.79 23.25
CA LEU A 336 -5.40 17.07 24.61
C LEU A 336 -4.45 18.26 24.55
N VAL A 337 -4.68 19.27 25.37
CA VAL A 337 -3.84 20.45 25.47
C VAL A 337 -3.32 20.57 26.89
N VAL A 338 -2.00 20.53 27.03
CA VAL A 338 -1.29 20.61 28.31
C VAL A 338 -0.36 21.82 28.30
N GLU A 339 -0.46 22.66 29.31
CA GLU A 339 0.39 23.82 29.49
C GLU A 339 1.08 23.76 30.85
N ILE A 340 2.42 23.88 30.87
CA ILE A 340 3.22 23.89 32.09
C ILE A 340 4.01 25.20 32.23
N SER A 341 4.11 25.70 33.46
CA SER A 341 4.78 26.99 33.74
C SER A 341 6.30 26.95 33.66
N ASN A 342 6.90 25.80 33.94
CA ASN A 342 8.34 25.54 34.05
C ASN A 342 8.58 24.04 34.25
N GLY A 343 9.82 23.59 34.07
CA GLY A 343 10.23 22.23 34.38
C GLY A 343 9.60 21.20 33.44
N GLU A 344 9.40 19.98 33.92
CA GLU A 344 8.91 18.88 33.09
C GLU A 344 8.03 17.89 33.86
N ILE A 345 7.25 17.11 33.12
CA ILE A 345 6.45 15.99 33.62
C ILE A 345 6.48 14.85 32.60
N SER A 346 6.42 13.60 33.08
CA SER A 346 5.93 12.50 32.25
C SER A 346 4.41 12.47 32.34
N LEU A 347 3.74 12.40 31.19
CA LEU A 347 2.28 12.25 31.10
C LEU A 347 1.95 10.90 30.46
N ASP A 348 1.36 10.01 31.23
CA ASP A 348 1.00 8.67 30.79
C ASP A 348 -0.51 8.57 30.59
N GLY A 349 -0.93 8.21 29.38
CA GLY A 349 -2.31 8.06 28.99
C GLY A 349 -2.70 6.59 28.90
N ARG A 350 -3.75 6.18 29.62
CA ARG A 350 -4.24 4.80 29.63
C ARG A 350 -5.73 4.72 29.34
N MET A 351 -6.10 3.84 28.42
CA MET A 351 -7.51 3.55 28.10
C MET A 351 -7.72 2.04 28.00
N VAL A 352 -8.81 1.54 28.55
CA VAL A 352 -9.24 0.15 28.38
C VAL A 352 -10.74 0.14 28.12
N VAL A 353 -11.15 -0.48 27.02
CA VAL A 353 -12.55 -0.62 26.63
C VAL A 353 -12.85 -2.06 26.25
N SER A 354 -13.95 -2.60 26.75
CA SER A 354 -14.37 -3.97 26.52
C SER A 354 -15.79 -4.00 25.93
N TYR A 355 -15.98 -4.90 24.96
CA TYR A 355 -17.24 -5.21 24.31
C TYR A 355 -17.38 -6.74 24.37
N GLY A 356 -17.86 -7.27 25.50
CA GLY A 356 -17.81 -8.70 25.79
C GLY A 356 -16.37 -9.24 25.81
N GLU A 357 -16.05 -10.29 25.04
CA GLU A 357 -14.67 -10.85 24.97
C GLU A 357 -13.69 -9.99 24.16
N TYR A 358 -14.21 -9.05 23.36
CA TYR A 358 -13.37 -8.09 22.64
C TYR A 358 -12.87 -6.98 23.57
N LYS A 359 -11.55 -6.84 23.72
CA LYS A 359 -10.89 -5.77 24.48
C LYS A 359 -9.97 -4.93 23.59
N ARG A 360 -10.06 -3.60 23.73
CA ARG A 360 -9.08 -2.63 23.21
C ARG A 360 -8.39 -1.94 24.38
N SER A 361 -7.09 -1.78 24.29
CA SER A 361 -6.29 -1.08 25.28
C SER A 361 -5.30 -0.13 24.64
N TRP A 362 -5.05 0.97 25.34
CA TRP A 362 -4.05 1.96 24.99
C TRP A 362 -3.21 2.27 26.21
N ASP A 363 -1.91 2.40 26.00
CA ASP A 363 -0.98 2.95 26.96
C ASP A 363 0.08 3.73 26.19
N GLN A 364 0.27 5.02 26.50
CA GLN A 364 1.29 5.84 25.85
C GLN A 364 1.77 6.95 26.78
N GLY A 365 3.09 7.06 26.90
CA GLY A 365 3.78 8.13 27.63
C GLY A 365 4.14 9.31 26.73
N PHE A 366 4.01 10.52 27.27
CA PHE A 366 4.36 11.77 26.61
C PHE A 366 5.30 12.58 27.52
N PRO A 367 6.55 12.83 27.11
CA PRO A 367 7.41 13.78 27.81
C PRO A 367 6.91 15.20 27.56
N ILE A 368 6.63 15.95 28.62
CA ILE A 368 6.19 17.34 28.55
C ILE A 368 7.22 18.22 29.23
N VAL A 369 8.00 18.94 28.42
CA VAL A 369 9.16 19.71 28.87
C VAL A 369 8.96 21.17 28.50
N HIS A 370 9.03 22.08 29.47
CA HIS A 370 8.72 23.50 29.27
C HIS A 370 9.68 24.16 28.26
N GLU A 371 10.95 23.77 28.31
CA GLU A 371 12.03 24.24 27.44
C GLU A 371 11.75 23.90 25.97
N ARG A 372 11.12 22.75 25.70
CA ARG A 372 10.61 22.39 24.37
C ARG A 372 9.52 23.38 23.97
N THR A 373 8.47 23.47 24.78
CA THR A 373 7.42 24.49 24.66
C THR A 373 6.56 24.54 25.92
N PRO A 374 6.11 25.71 26.39
CA PRO A 374 5.18 25.77 27.51
C PRO A 374 3.83 25.12 27.20
N LEU A 375 3.44 25.02 25.92
CA LEU A 375 2.16 24.49 25.45
C LEU A 375 2.40 23.25 24.59
N HIS A 376 1.77 22.14 24.92
CA HIS A 376 1.78 20.88 24.15
C HIS A 376 0.35 20.56 23.70
N ILE A 377 0.21 20.18 22.43
CA ILE A 377 -1.05 19.76 21.82
C ILE A 377 -0.85 18.35 21.27
N PHE A 378 -1.71 17.42 21.69
CA PHE A 378 -1.69 16.03 21.24
C PHE A 378 -2.95 15.73 20.44
N ASP A 379 -2.76 15.45 19.15
CA ASP A 379 -3.81 15.05 18.19
C ASP A 379 -3.83 13.53 17.93
N CYS A 380 -2.78 12.81 18.32
CA CYS A 380 -2.64 11.36 18.18
C CYS A 380 -3.19 10.57 19.39
N ILE A 381 -4.13 11.13 20.15
CA ILE A 381 -4.77 10.44 21.28
C ILE A 381 -5.99 9.62 20.80
N PRO A 382 -6.41 8.56 21.52
CA PRO A 382 -7.54 7.74 21.12
C PRO A 382 -8.83 8.56 20.96
N GLN A 383 -9.48 8.39 19.81
CA GLN A 383 -10.71 9.12 19.47
C GLN A 383 -11.99 8.30 19.70
N GLU A 384 -11.85 7.01 20.00
CA GLU A 384 -12.94 6.06 20.20
C GLU A 384 -13.75 6.35 21.47
N GLN A 385 -14.91 5.72 21.64
CA GLN A 385 -15.72 5.87 22.85
C GLN A 385 -15.03 5.21 24.05
N GLY A 386 -14.82 5.95 25.14
CA GLY A 386 -14.15 5.42 26.32
C GLY A 386 -13.75 6.47 27.37
N LYS A 387 -13.29 5.98 28.53
CA LYS A 387 -12.63 6.78 29.57
C LYS A 387 -11.12 6.62 29.40
N THR A 388 -10.40 7.73 29.29
CA THR A 388 -8.93 7.78 29.33
C THR A 388 -8.49 8.35 30.67
N ILE A 389 -7.53 7.69 31.30
CA ILE A 389 -6.87 8.11 32.53
C ILE A 389 -5.53 8.73 32.12
N TRP A 390 -5.23 9.88 32.68
CA TRP A 390 -3.98 10.59 32.46
C TRP A 390 -3.26 10.71 33.79
N VAL A 391 -2.10 10.10 33.91
CA VAL A 391 -1.25 10.16 35.10
C VAL A 391 -0.05 11.05 34.78
N MET A 392 0.24 12.00 35.66
CA MET A 392 1.40 12.87 35.55
C MET A 392 2.36 12.52 36.67
N THR A 393 3.58 12.12 36.29
CA THR A 393 4.67 11.87 37.23
C THR A 393 5.51 13.14 37.39
N LEU A 394 5.76 13.52 38.64
CA LEU A 394 6.37 14.79 39.02
C LEU A 394 7.68 14.54 39.76
N ALA A 395 8.81 14.78 39.10
CA ALA A 395 10.12 14.80 39.76
C ALA A 395 10.24 16.01 40.69
N GLU A 396 10.94 15.87 41.83
CA GLU A 396 10.99 16.93 42.85
C GLU A 396 11.72 18.19 42.37
N GLU A 397 12.77 18.02 41.56
CA GLU A 397 13.64 19.11 41.09
C GLU A 397 13.06 19.87 39.90
N THR A 398 12.37 19.18 39.00
CA THR A 398 11.79 19.73 37.77
C THR A 398 10.28 19.95 37.87
N ARG A 399 9.69 19.81 39.07
CA ARG A 399 8.24 20.01 39.32
C ARG A 399 7.74 21.36 38.80
N PRO A 400 6.71 21.39 37.92
CA PRO A 400 6.07 22.63 37.51
C PRO A 400 5.32 23.31 38.66
N GLU A 401 5.35 24.64 38.70
CA GLU A 401 4.52 25.43 39.64
C GLU A 401 3.02 25.34 39.30
N LYS A 402 2.70 25.18 38.02
CA LYS A 402 1.34 25.16 37.49
C LYS A 402 1.25 24.26 36.27
N ILE A 403 0.25 23.37 36.28
CA ILE A 403 -0.13 22.52 35.13
C ILE A 403 -1.56 22.88 34.75
N THR A 404 -1.83 23.12 33.47
CA THR A 404 -3.17 23.37 32.95
C THR A 404 -3.49 22.35 31.87
N ILE A 405 -4.60 21.62 32.03
CA ILE A 405 -5.03 20.58 31.09
C ILE A 405 -6.41 20.94 30.56
N SER A 406 -6.62 20.79 29.26
CA SER A 406 -7.92 20.93 28.64
C SER A 406 -8.09 19.97 27.47
N VAL A 407 -9.33 19.57 27.20
CA VAL A 407 -9.70 18.83 25.98
C VAL A 407 -10.46 19.77 25.05
N LYS A 408 -9.96 19.92 23.83
CA LYS A 408 -10.60 20.70 22.77
C LYS A 408 -11.32 19.77 21.80
N GLU A 409 -12.63 19.94 21.65
CA GLU A 409 -13.40 19.29 20.58
C GLU A 409 -13.41 20.20 19.35
N SER A 410 -13.10 19.65 18.17
CA SER A 410 -12.86 20.45 16.96
C SER A 410 -13.69 20.06 15.74
N LEU A 411 -13.79 18.76 15.42
CA LEU A 411 -14.36 18.27 14.15
C LEU A 411 -15.31 17.09 14.39
N PRO A 412 -16.36 16.88 13.59
CA PRO A 412 -17.15 15.65 13.66
C PRO A 412 -16.34 14.44 13.18
N LEU A 413 -16.43 13.33 13.91
CA LEU A 413 -15.86 12.04 13.52
C LEU A 413 -16.93 11.14 12.91
N GLN A 414 -16.47 10.15 12.14
CA GLN A 414 -17.33 9.05 11.71
C GLN A 414 -17.69 8.17 12.90
N THR A 415 -18.98 7.95 13.11
CA THR A 415 -19.45 7.10 14.22
C THR A 415 -19.10 5.65 13.96
N LEU A 416 -18.35 5.04 14.88
CA LEU A 416 -18.05 3.61 14.90
C LEU A 416 -19.19 2.83 15.55
N ARG A 417 -19.53 1.67 14.96
CA ARG A 417 -20.37 0.64 15.58
C ARG A 417 -19.46 -0.41 16.20
N MET A 418 -19.20 -0.27 17.49
CA MET A 418 -18.41 -1.23 18.27
C MET A 418 -19.23 -2.49 18.60
N GLY A 419 -18.55 -3.64 18.74
CA GLY A 419 -19.15 -4.92 19.12
C GLY A 419 -18.17 -6.09 18.94
N GLU A 420 -18.54 -7.26 19.46
CA GLU A 420 -17.76 -8.52 19.38
C GLU A 420 -17.68 -9.11 17.96
N GLN A 421 -18.50 -8.64 17.02
CA GLN A 421 -18.44 -9.14 15.66
C GLN A 421 -17.30 -8.45 14.90
N LEU A 422 -16.49 -9.22 14.19
CA LEU A 422 -15.53 -8.68 13.22
C LEU A 422 -16.27 -7.86 12.14
N GLY A 423 -15.62 -6.79 11.68
CA GLY A 423 -15.95 -6.10 10.45
C GLY A 423 -15.04 -6.54 9.31
N VAL A 424 -15.31 -6.03 8.10
CA VAL A 424 -14.47 -6.27 6.93
C VAL A 424 -13.97 -4.94 6.39
N LEU A 425 -12.67 -4.83 6.13
CA LEU A 425 -12.07 -3.72 5.40
C LEU A 425 -11.61 -4.22 4.03
N ARG A 426 -12.25 -3.74 2.96
CA ARG A 426 -11.85 -4.00 1.58
C ARG A 426 -11.11 -2.78 1.01
N ILE A 427 -9.87 -2.96 0.60
CA ILE A 427 -9.01 -1.92 0.01
C ILE A 427 -8.95 -2.12 -1.50
N VAL A 428 -9.45 -1.12 -2.24
CA VAL A 428 -9.61 -1.14 -3.69
C VAL A 428 -8.58 -0.23 -4.35
N GLY A 429 -7.98 -0.73 -5.44
CA GLY A 429 -7.16 0.07 -6.34
C GLY A 429 -5.71 0.28 -5.90
N ALA A 430 -5.19 -0.53 -4.97
CA ALA A 430 -3.76 -0.61 -4.68
C ALA A 430 -3.04 -1.26 -5.88
N SER A 431 -2.21 -0.50 -6.60
CA SER A 431 -1.65 -0.89 -7.89
C SER A 431 -0.44 -1.82 -7.81
N VAL A 432 0.44 -1.58 -6.84
CA VAL A 432 1.73 -2.27 -6.65
C VAL A 432 2.12 -2.21 -5.17
N GLY A 433 2.87 -3.19 -4.69
CA GLY A 433 3.38 -3.23 -3.32
C GLY A 433 2.49 -4.02 -2.37
N GLU A 434 3.02 -4.25 -1.19
CA GLU A 434 2.33 -4.91 -0.09
C GLU A 434 1.39 -3.91 0.60
N VAL A 435 0.23 -4.39 1.03
CA VAL A 435 -0.74 -3.61 1.81
C VAL A 435 -0.89 -4.28 3.16
N SER A 436 -0.69 -3.51 4.22
CA SER A 436 -0.88 -3.91 5.61
C SER A 436 -1.84 -2.96 6.31
N VAL A 437 -2.33 -3.38 7.48
CA VAL A 437 -3.20 -2.56 8.32
C VAL A 437 -2.76 -2.68 9.76
N GLU A 438 -2.80 -1.58 10.50
CA GLU A 438 -2.48 -1.55 11.94
C GLU A 438 -3.57 -0.80 12.70
N PRO A 439 -3.81 -1.08 13.99
CA PRO A 439 -4.76 -0.30 14.77
C PRO A 439 -4.28 1.15 14.89
N SER A 440 -5.12 2.13 14.53
CA SER A 440 -4.78 3.54 14.72
C SER A 440 -4.49 3.84 16.19
N PHE A 441 -3.68 4.86 16.46
CA PHE A 441 -3.27 5.27 17.82
C PHE A 441 -2.47 4.20 18.59
N GLU A 442 -1.92 3.20 17.89
CA GLU A 442 -1.16 2.10 18.51
C GLU A 442 -2.03 1.32 19.51
N MET A 443 -3.31 1.07 19.16
CA MET A 443 -4.22 0.29 20.01
C MET A 443 -3.79 -1.17 20.13
N GLY A 444 -3.62 -1.63 21.36
CA GLY A 444 -3.61 -3.06 21.68
C GLY A 444 -5.02 -3.66 21.49
N ILE A 445 -5.09 -4.81 20.85
CA ILE A 445 -6.32 -5.52 20.53
C ILE A 445 -6.24 -6.94 21.08
N HIS A 446 -7.26 -7.36 21.81
CA HIS A 446 -7.48 -8.76 22.17
C HIS A 446 -8.90 -9.16 21.74
N HIS A 447 -9.01 -10.15 20.86
CA HIS A 447 -10.30 -10.63 20.37
C HIS A 447 -10.17 -12.12 20.00
N PRO A 448 -11.12 -12.99 20.41
CA PRO A 448 -10.99 -14.45 20.25
C PRO A 448 -10.85 -14.88 18.79
N ASP A 449 -11.58 -14.25 17.87
CA ASP A 449 -11.54 -14.55 16.43
C ASP A 449 -10.50 -13.74 15.62
N PHE A 450 -9.67 -12.90 16.25
CA PHE A 450 -8.67 -12.10 15.57
C PHE A 450 -7.27 -12.52 16.02
N GLN A 451 -6.53 -13.17 15.12
CA GLN A 451 -5.17 -13.64 15.41
C GLN A 451 -4.09 -12.84 14.67
N ARG A 452 -4.39 -12.30 13.48
CA ARG A 452 -3.45 -11.51 12.66
C ARG A 452 -4.20 -10.52 11.75
N ASP A 453 -3.50 -9.46 11.39
CA ASP A 453 -3.85 -8.32 10.54
C ASP A 453 -3.46 -8.53 9.06
N VAL A 454 -3.59 -9.76 8.53
CA VAL A 454 -3.18 -10.06 7.15
C VAL A 454 -4.35 -10.06 6.17
N GLY A 455 -4.18 -9.39 5.04
CA GLY A 455 -5.22 -9.22 4.01
C GLY A 455 -5.24 -10.35 2.99
N ASP A 456 -6.44 -10.86 2.70
CA ASP A 456 -6.67 -11.80 1.59
C ASP A 456 -6.88 -11.02 0.28
N LEU A 457 -6.32 -11.51 -0.82
CA LEU A 457 -6.59 -10.97 -2.16
C LEU A 457 -7.92 -11.51 -2.69
N SER A 458 -8.77 -10.62 -3.20
CA SER A 458 -10.01 -10.98 -3.90
C SER A 458 -9.75 -11.30 -5.38
N PRO A 459 -10.72 -11.92 -6.10
CA PRO A 459 -10.61 -12.15 -7.55
C PRO A 459 -10.43 -10.87 -8.37
N GLU A 460 -10.98 -9.76 -7.88
CA GLU A 460 -10.86 -8.44 -8.51
C GLU A 460 -9.48 -7.78 -8.26
N GLY A 461 -8.65 -8.36 -7.39
CA GLY A 461 -7.36 -7.80 -6.98
C GLY A 461 -7.43 -6.83 -5.80
N ASP A 462 -8.59 -6.68 -5.17
CA ASP A 462 -8.75 -5.90 -3.93
C ASP A 462 -8.22 -6.68 -2.72
N TYR A 463 -7.66 -5.99 -1.73
CA TYR A 463 -7.28 -6.61 -0.46
C TYR A 463 -8.46 -6.61 0.51
N VAL A 464 -8.66 -7.68 1.27
CA VAL A 464 -9.78 -7.88 2.19
C VAL A 464 -9.25 -8.30 3.56
N PHE A 465 -9.51 -7.49 4.57
CA PHE A 465 -9.11 -7.71 5.96
C PHE A 465 -10.34 -7.95 6.83
N TYR A 466 -10.26 -8.90 7.76
CA TYR A 466 -11.29 -9.16 8.77
C TYR A 466 -10.79 -8.63 10.10
N LEU A 467 -11.35 -7.51 10.54
CA LEU A 467 -10.78 -6.70 11.60
C LEU A 467 -11.81 -6.42 12.69
N PRO A 468 -11.43 -6.48 13.98
CA PRO A 468 -12.25 -5.95 15.05
C PRO A 468 -12.65 -4.49 14.81
N ALA A 469 -13.83 -4.11 15.30
CA ALA A 469 -14.34 -2.76 15.12
C ALA A 469 -13.43 -1.71 15.79
N GLY A 470 -13.16 -0.61 15.10
CA GLY A 470 -12.21 0.41 15.55
C GLY A 470 -11.69 1.26 14.39
N TYR A 471 -10.79 2.18 14.69
CA TYR A 471 -10.00 2.86 13.65
C TYR A 471 -8.73 2.07 13.33
N TRP A 472 -8.41 2.02 12.03
CA TRP A 472 -7.27 1.31 11.48
C TRP A 472 -6.50 2.22 10.52
N ASP A 473 -5.18 2.12 10.54
CA ASP A 473 -4.30 2.75 9.57
C ASP A 473 -4.01 1.73 8.47
N VAL A 474 -4.09 2.18 7.23
CA VAL A 474 -3.73 1.38 6.06
C VAL A 474 -2.36 1.83 5.59
N GLU A 475 -1.42 0.90 5.46
CA GLU A 475 -0.10 1.16 4.89
C GLU A 475 0.08 0.41 3.57
N GLN A 476 0.66 1.08 2.59
CA GLN A 476 1.08 0.50 1.33
C GLN A 476 2.58 0.75 1.15
N PHE A 477 3.32 -0.32 0.97
CA PHE A 477 4.77 -0.29 0.87
C PHE A 477 5.26 -1.01 -0.39
N SER A 478 6.26 -0.43 -1.04
CA SER A 478 6.98 -1.04 -2.15
C SER A 478 8.46 -0.72 -1.99
N THR A 479 9.33 -1.74 -2.13
CA THR A 479 10.78 -1.57 -2.00
C THR A 479 11.28 -0.45 -2.91
N GLY A 480 12.10 0.45 -2.36
CA GLY A 480 12.69 1.57 -3.09
C GLY A 480 11.77 2.79 -3.28
N HIS A 481 10.54 2.76 -2.76
CA HIS A 481 9.58 3.86 -2.86
C HIS A 481 9.14 4.37 -1.49
N ALA A 482 8.61 5.60 -1.46
CA ALA A 482 8.06 6.19 -0.25
C ALA A 482 6.80 5.42 0.19
N PRO A 483 6.71 4.94 1.45
CA PRO A 483 5.51 4.28 1.95
C PRO A 483 4.34 5.27 2.00
N ILE A 484 3.14 4.73 1.82
CA ILE A 484 1.88 5.48 1.83
C ILE A 484 1.03 5.01 2.99
N ARG A 485 0.60 5.94 3.85
CA ARG A 485 -0.32 5.65 4.95
C ARG A 485 -1.65 6.35 4.75
N ALA A 486 -2.73 5.73 5.20
CA ALA A 486 -4.04 6.35 5.33
C ALA A 486 -4.55 6.10 6.75
N ARG A 487 -4.66 7.17 7.53
CA ARG A 487 -4.93 7.08 8.97
C ARG A 487 -6.42 7.12 9.28
N MET A 488 -6.80 6.46 10.36
CA MET A 488 -8.15 6.46 10.92
C MET A 488 -9.24 5.94 9.95
N VAL A 489 -8.96 4.88 9.20
CA VAL A 489 -9.96 4.17 8.39
C VAL A 489 -10.90 3.38 9.31
N PRO A 490 -12.21 3.64 9.32
CA PRO A 490 -13.12 3.05 10.29
C PRO A 490 -13.56 1.65 9.88
N VAL A 491 -13.50 0.70 10.81
CA VAL A 491 -14.08 -0.64 10.69
C VAL A 491 -15.23 -0.78 11.69
N ASN A 492 -16.38 -1.23 11.20
CA ASN A 492 -17.60 -1.37 11.99
C ASN A 492 -17.94 -2.84 12.18
N ALA A 493 -18.38 -3.20 13.39
CA ALA A 493 -18.78 -4.57 13.73
C ALA A 493 -19.93 -5.03 12.82
N GLY A 494 -19.72 -6.16 12.12
CA GLY A 494 -20.71 -6.75 11.23
C GLY A 494 -20.97 -5.96 9.93
N GLU A 495 -20.09 -5.04 9.54
CA GLU A 495 -20.22 -4.25 8.29
C GLU A 495 -18.97 -4.34 7.41
N ILE A 496 -19.10 -3.92 6.15
CA ILE A 496 -17.99 -3.85 5.18
C ILE A 496 -17.63 -2.39 4.93
N THR A 497 -16.40 -2.00 5.26
CA THR A 497 -15.80 -0.73 4.87
C THR A 497 -15.05 -0.93 3.56
N VAL A 498 -15.34 -0.12 2.54
CA VAL A 498 -14.58 -0.12 1.28
C VAL A 498 -13.72 1.14 1.21
N PHE A 499 -12.42 0.95 1.38
CA PHE A 499 -11.43 2.00 1.27
C PHE A 499 -10.87 2.03 -0.17
N HIS A 500 -10.88 3.19 -0.81
CA HIS A 500 -10.33 3.37 -2.15
C HIS A 500 -8.99 4.09 -2.04
N MET A 501 -7.90 3.39 -2.37
CA MET A 501 -6.58 3.98 -2.31
C MET A 501 -6.46 5.12 -3.35
N PRO A 502 -6.10 6.36 -2.96
CA PRO A 502 -6.02 7.47 -3.90
C PRO A 502 -4.97 7.22 -4.98
N SER A 503 -5.38 7.08 -6.24
CA SER A 503 -4.47 6.83 -7.36
C SER A 503 -3.41 7.94 -7.53
N ILE A 504 -3.77 9.19 -7.19
CA ILE A 504 -2.85 10.34 -7.22
C ILE A 504 -1.68 10.13 -6.25
N THR A 505 -1.95 9.63 -5.04
CA THR A 505 -0.90 9.37 -4.04
C THR A 505 -0.04 8.18 -4.47
N GLN A 506 -0.64 7.14 -5.03
CA GLN A 506 0.07 5.95 -5.54
C GLN A 506 1.02 6.24 -6.70
N THR A 507 0.95 7.42 -7.32
CA THR A 507 1.95 7.80 -8.32
C THR A 507 3.35 7.64 -7.78
N VAL A 508 3.62 7.81 -6.48
CA VAL A 508 4.97 7.67 -5.88
C VAL A 508 5.54 6.26 -5.91
N LEU A 509 4.72 5.23 -6.11
CA LEU A 509 5.14 3.82 -6.15
C LEU A 509 5.51 3.34 -7.57
N GLU A 510 5.41 4.20 -8.57
CA GLU A 510 5.79 3.82 -9.93
C GLU A 510 7.30 4.04 -10.07
N ASP A 511 8.05 3.02 -10.49
CA ASP A 511 9.45 3.17 -10.87
C ASP A 511 9.51 4.06 -12.11
N PHE A 512 9.81 5.35 -11.94
CA PHE A 512 10.08 6.20 -13.08
C PHE A 512 11.56 6.30 -13.33
N PRO A 513 12.00 5.85 -14.52
CA PRO A 513 13.29 6.23 -15.00
C PRO A 513 13.42 7.75 -15.09
N GLU A 514 14.66 8.27 -15.05
CA GLU A 514 15.00 9.71 -15.07
C GLU A 514 13.98 10.51 -15.93
N LEU A 515 13.27 11.46 -15.31
CA LEU A 515 12.10 12.10 -15.92
C LEU A 515 12.50 13.35 -16.70
N VAL A 516 12.32 13.34 -18.01
CA VAL A 516 12.53 14.51 -18.86
C VAL A 516 11.18 15.01 -19.38
N GLU A 517 10.76 16.21 -18.97
CA GLU A 517 9.54 16.83 -19.51
C GLU A 517 9.86 17.73 -20.70
N VAL A 518 9.23 17.43 -21.84
CA VAL A 518 9.34 18.24 -23.07
C VAL A 518 8.02 18.96 -23.29
N SER A 519 7.97 20.22 -22.85
CA SER A 519 6.81 21.09 -23.05
C SER A 519 6.71 21.62 -24.49
N GLY A 520 5.48 21.80 -24.98
CA GLY A 520 5.23 22.28 -26.34
C GLY A 520 5.50 21.24 -27.43
N ALA A 521 5.43 19.95 -27.07
CA ALA A 521 5.73 18.83 -27.96
C ALA A 521 4.67 18.62 -29.05
N PHE A 522 3.44 19.08 -28.79
CA PHE A 522 2.30 18.89 -29.67
C PHE A 522 1.65 20.23 -30.02
N ASP A 523 1.21 20.35 -31.27
CA ASP A 523 0.24 21.38 -31.65
C ASP A 523 -1.16 20.76 -31.60
N LEU A 524 -1.93 21.12 -30.57
CA LEU A 524 -3.30 20.66 -30.37
C LEU A 524 -4.27 21.59 -31.09
N SER A 525 -5.15 21.03 -31.90
CA SER A 525 -6.11 21.79 -32.68
C SER A 525 -7.48 21.10 -32.74
N ARG A 526 -8.50 21.85 -33.20
CA ARG A 526 -9.83 21.30 -33.51
C ARG A 526 -10.55 20.61 -32.34
N HIS A 527 -10.38 21.10 -31.12
CA HIS A 527 -11.13 20.59 -29.98
C HIS A 527 -12.64 20.79 -30.16
N MET A 528 -13.38 19.69 -30.09
CA MET A 528 -14.82 19.64 -30.25
C MET A 528 -15.46 18.79 -29.15
N VAL A 529 -16.39 19.39 -28.41
CA VAL A 529 -17.18 18.68 -27.39
C VAL A 529 -18.43 18.07 -28.01
N LYS A 530 -18.66 16.78 -27.78
CA LYS A 530 -19.84 16.01 -28.21
C LYS A 530 -20.48 15.28 -27.02
N GLY A 531 -21.31 16.00 -26.25
CA GLY A 531 -21.95 15.45 -25.07
C GLY A 531 -20.96 15.23 -23.94
N GLU A 532 -20.81 13.97 -23.49
CA GLU A 532 -19.85 13.58 -22.44
C GLU A 532 -18.46 13.22 -23.00
N GLN A 533 -18.29 13.26 -24.32
CA GLN A 533 -17.01 13.01 -24.99
C GLN A 533 -16.48 14.30 -25.61
N ALA A 534 -15.17 14.35 -25.80
CA ALA A 534 -14.51 15.35 -26.61
C ALA A 534 -13.51 14.69 -27.56
N GLU A 535 -13.28 15.38 -28.67
CA GLU A 535 -12.33 14.96 -29.69
C GLU A 535 -11.44 16.15 -30.07
N PHE A 536 -10.19 15.89 -30.41
CA PHE A 536 -9.28 16.89 -30.97
C PHE A 536 -8.23 16.22 -31.87
N ASP A 537 -7.62 17.03 -32.73
CA ASP A 537 -6.54 16.61 -33.61
C ASP A 537 -5.23 17.15 -33.02
N PHE A 538 -4.16 16.35 -33.01
CA PHE A 538 -2.84 16.83 -32.60
C PHE A 538 -1.75 16.44 -33.60
N VAL A 539 -0.76 17.31 -33.75
CA VAL A 539 0.40 17.10 -34.64
C VAL A 539 1.65 16.92 -33.79
N LEU A 540 2.38 15.82 -34.01
CA LEU A 540 3.72 15.60 -33.45
C LEU A 540 4.73 16.54 -34.14
N ALA A 541 5.43 17.36 -33.37
CA ALA A 541 6.48 18.22 -33.91
C ALA A 541 7.61 17.38 -34.54
N SER A 542 8.01 17.67 -35.78
CA SER A 542 8.98 16.85 -36.54
C SER A 542 10.41 16.84 -35.95
N ALA A 543 10.67 17.63 -34.91
CA ALA A 543 11.94 17.68 -34.19
C ALA A 543 12.04 16.64 -33.06
N LEU A 544 10.93 16.01 -32.70
CA LEU A 544 10.86 14.92 -31.73
C LEU A 544 11.11 13.61 -32.49
N GLY A 545 11.99 12.75 -31.98
CA GLY A 545 12.70 11.71 -32.72
C GLY A 545 11.88 10.83 -33.68
N GLU A 546 12.57 10.24 -34.67
CA GLU A 546 12.01 9.22 -35.57
C GLU A 546 11.48 8.02 -34.76
N GLY A 547 10.22 8.01 -34.31
CA GLY A 547 9.66 6.84 -33.62
C GLY A 547 8.48 7.05 -32.65
N LEU A 548 8.15 8.28 -32.22
CA LEU A 548 7.10 8.48 -31.22
C LEU A 548 5.70 8.14 -31.78
N VAL A 549 5.12 7.03 -31.35
CA VAL A 549 3.76 6.59 -31.73
C VAL A 549 2.86 6.63 -30.48
N PRO A 550 1.91 7.59 -30.39
CA PRO A 550 0.97 7.65 -29.28
C PRO A 550 -0.02 6.49 -29.35
N THR A 551 -0.16 5.77 -28.23
CA THR A 551 -1.14 4.69 -28.03
C THR A 551 -1.98 4.99 -26.79
N ILE A 552 -3.10 4.28 -26.60
CA ILE A 552 -3.95 4.46 -25.41
C ILE A 552 -3.15 4.17 -24.12
N GLU A 553 -2.25 3.19 -24.15
CA GLU A 553 -1.42 2.79 -23.00
C GLU A 553 -0.30 3.81 -22.70
N THR A 554 0.19 4.51 -23.72
CA THR A 554 1.30 5.46 -23.60
C THR A 554 0.86 6.92 -23.54
N THR A 555 -0.45 7.20 -23.55
CA THR A 555 -0.99 8.55 -23.63
C THR A 555 -1.94 8.84 -22.48
N GLU A 556 -1.84 10.03 -21.89
CA GLU A 556 -2.74 10.51 -20.85
C GLU A 556 -3.40 11.82 -21.30
N ILE A 557 -4.64 12.04 -20.86
CA ILE A 557 -5.34 13.29 -21.10
C ILE A 557 -6.02 13.80 -19.84
N SER A 558 -5.90 15.10 -19.61
CA SER A 558 -6.69 15.80 -18.60
C SER A 558 -7.35 17.06 -19.16
N GLU A 559 -8.51 17.40 -18.60
CA GLU A 559 -9.27 18.60 -18.92
C GLU A 559 -9.59 19.36 -17.63
N GLY A 560 -9.04 20.56 -17.48
CA GLY A 560 -9.15 21.35 -16.26
C GLY A 560 -8.48 20.66 -15.08
N GLY A 561 -7.37 19.96 -15.33
CA GLY A 561 -6.69 19.12 -14.36
C GLY A 561 -7.26 17.70 -14.27
N LEU A 562 -8.57 17.51 -14.39
CA LEU A 562 -9.22 16.20 -14.18
C LEU A 562 -8.90 15.20 -15.30
N MET A 563 -8.56 13.96 -14.95
CA MET A 563 -8.23 12.90 -15.91
C MET A 563 -9.47 12.47 -16.71
N GLY A 564 -9.31 12.40 -18.03
CA GLY A 564 -10.27 11.79 -18.94
C GLY A 564 -9.83 10.38 -19.33
N SER A 565 -10.77 9.54 -19.74
CA SER A 565 -10.45 8.20 -20.27
C SER A 565 -10.34 8.26 -21.79
N ILE A 566 -9.17 7.96 -22.34
CA ILE A 566 -8.96 7.91 -23.80
C ILE A 566 -9.75 6.72 -24.37
N ILE A 567 -10.59 7.00 -25.36
CA ILE A 567 -11.43 6.01 -26.04
C ILE A 567 -10.71 5.48 -27.28
N SER A 568 -10.08 6.37 -28.04
CA SER A 568 -9.36 6.01 -29.26
C SER A 568 -8.30 7.04 -29.65
N ILE A 569 -7.21 6.56 -30.24
CA ILE A 569 -6.19 7.37 -30.92
C ILE A 569 -6.00 6.76 -32.31
N GLU A 570 -6.30 7.52 -33.36
CA GLU A 570 -6.20 7.05 -34.75
C GLU A 570 -5.33 8.00 -35.59
N PRO A 571 -4.38 7.50 -36.41
CA PRO A 571 -3.65 8.35 -37.34
C PRO A 571 -4.59 8.93 -38.41
N VAL A 572 -4.47 10.22 -38.69
CA VAL A 572 -5.30 10.91 -39.69
C VAL A 572 -4.74 10.66 -41.09
N ILE A 573 -5.27 9.64 -41.76
CA ILE A 573 -4.91 9.29 -43.14
C ILE A 573 -5.83 10.06 -44.11
N MET A 574 -5.49 11.32 -44.41
CA MET A 574 -6.21 12.13 -45.41
C MET A 574 -5.28 12.45 -46.60
N PRO A 575 -5.62 12.09 -47.85
CA PRO A 575 -4.74 12.33 -49.00
C PRO A 575 -4.57 13.85 -49.26
N PRO A 576 -3.38 14.31 -49.68
CA PRO A 576 -3.11 15.72 -49.92
C PRO A 576 -3.84 16.28 -51.17
N ASP A 577 -4.08 17.59 -51.20
CA ASP A 577 -4.53 18.34 -52.37
C ASP A 577 -3.31 18.99 -53.04
N ILE A 578 -2.85 18.47 -54.18
CA ILE A 578 -1.57 18.89 -54.78
C ILE A 578 -1.80 19.77 -56.01
N VAL A 579 -1.14 20.93 -56.06
CA VAL A 579 -0.95 21.71 -57.29
C VAL A 579 0.51 21.59 -57.74
N VAL A 580 0.70 21.21 -59.00
CA VAL A 580 2.03 21.12 -59.62
C VAL A 580 2.20 22.24 -60.63
N LEU A 581 3.19 23.11 -60.42
CA LEU A 581 3.61 24.11 -61.39
C LEU A 581 4.75 23.53 -62.23
N LEU A 582 4.53 23.47 -63.54
CA LEU A 582 5.46 22.90 -64.50
C LEU A 582 5.97 24.00 -65.43
N ASP A 583 7.24 24.34 -65.32
CA ASP A 583 7.88 25.32 -66.18
C ASP A 583 8.00 24.77 -67.60
N SER A 584 7.40 25.48 -68.54
CA SER A 584 7.44 25.21 -69.97
C SER A 584 8.09 26.33 -70.76
N SER A 585 8.93 27.15 -70.14
CA SER A 585 9.65 28.22 -70.80
C SER A 585 10.63 27.70 -71.87
N GLY A 586 11.07 28.60 -72.76
CA GLY A 586 11.99 28.25 -73.85
C GLY A 586 13.33 27.66 -73.39
N SER A 587 13.82 28.02 -72.19
CA SER A 587 15.04 27.46 -71.59
C SER A 587 14.91 25.96 -71.32
N MET A 588 13.70 25.52 -70.96
CA MET A 588 13.37 24.13 -70.67
C MET A 588 13.45 23.22 -71.91
N TRP A 589 13.60 23.72 -73.14
CA TRP A 589 13.58 22.90 -74.37
C TRP A 589 14.50 21.67 -74.33
N GLY A 590 15.71 21.81 -73.75
CA GLY A 590 16.67 20.70 -73.63
C GLY A 590 16.37 19.71 -72.51
N GLN A 591 15.50 20.06 -71.57
CA GLN A 591 15.22 19.33 -70.33
C GLN A 591 13.74 18.90 -70.22
N MET A 592 12.86 19.41 -71.09
CA MET A 592 11.42 19.21 -71.06
C MET A 592 11.01 17.74 -71.05
N ASP A 593 11.70 16.90 -71.84
CA ASP A 593 11.44 15.46 -71.84
C ASP A 593 11.71 14.83 -70.46
N GLN A 594 12.78 15.25 -69.77
CA GLN A 594 13.13 14.79 -68.43
C GLN A 594 12.16 15.35 -67.38
N THR A 595 11.79 16.62 -67.48
CA THR A 595 10.82 17.27 -66.59
C THR A 595 9.44 16.62 -66.70
N LEU A 596 9.00 16.24 -67.91
CA LEU A 596 7.75 15.50 -68.11
C LEU A 596 7.81 14.06 -67.59
N ILE A 597 8.97 13.41 -67.65
CA ILE A 597 9.18 12.09 -67.03
C ILE A 597 9.08 12.22 -65.50
N ALA A 598 9.79 13.17 -64.92
CA ALA A 598 9.78 13.45 -63.48
C ALA A 598 8.37 13.79 -62.97
N ALA A 599 7.65 14.66 -63.67
CA ALA A 599 6.27 14.99 -63.34
C ALA A 599 5.34 13.76 -63.46
N ARG A 600 5.53 12.90 -64.47
CA ARG A 600 4.76 11.65 -64.62
C ARG A 600 5.05 10.64 -63.53
N GLU A 601 6.31 10.50 -63.13
CA GLU A 601 6.71 9.60 -62.03
C GLU A 601 6.13 10.10 -60.70
N PHE A 602 6.27 11.40 -60.42
CA PHE A 602 5.68 12.04 -59.25
C PHE A 602 4.15 11.88 -59.21
N ILE A 603 3.44 12.23 -60.28
CA ILE A 603 1.98 12.07 -60.35
C ILE A 603 1.59 10.58 -60.31
N GLY A 604 2.41 9.71 -60.87
CA GLY A 604 2.22 8.26 -60.89
C GLY A 604 2.35 7.60 -59.52
N SER A 605 3.18 8.14 -58.63
CA SER A 605 3.41 7.63 -57.27
C SER A 605 2.34 8.05 -56.27
N LEU A 606 1.48 9.02 -56.60
CA LEU A 606 0.39 9.46 -55.72
C LEU A 606 -0.76 8.44 -55.68
N GLU A 607 -1.50 8.41 -54.57
CA GLU A 607 -2.71 7.58 -54.41
C GLU A 607 -3.80 8.01 -55.41
N ASP A 608 -4.65 7.06 -55.82
CA ASP A 608 -5.63 7.28 -56.89
C ASP A 608 -6.76 8.26 -56.50
N ASP A 609 -6.93 8.54 -55.21
CA ASP A 609 -7.91 9.48 -54.64
C ASP A 609 -7.34 10.89 -54.37
N THR A 610 -6.05 11.11 -54.62
CA THR A 610 -5.37 12.41 -54.43
C THR A 610 -5.89 13.43 -55.45
N PHE A 611 -6.28 14.62 -54.99
CA PHE A 611 -6.59 15.74 -55.89
C PHE A 611 -5.30 16.31 -56.47
N ILE A 612 -5.23 16.40 -57.80
CA ILE A 612 -4.01 16.86 -58.49
C ILE A 612 -4.40 17.88 -59.56
N GLN A 613 -3.81 19.07 -59.53
CA GLN A 613 -4.00 20.07 -60.58
C GLN A 613 -2.65 20.56 -61.10
N VAL A 614 -2.42 20.40 -62.40
CA VAL A 614 -1.18 20.90 -63.04
C VAL A 614 -1.42 22.28 -63.64
N VAL A 615 -0.48 23.19 -63.43
CA VAL A 615 -0.38 24.49 -64.08
C VAL A 615 0.90 24.48 -64.92
N ASP A 616 0.71 24.53 -66.23
CA ASP A 616 1.77 24.72 -67.23
C ASP A 616 2.10 26.21 -67.31
N PHE A 617 3.36 26.61 -67.11
CA PHE A 617 3.71 28.03 -67.14
C PHE A 617 4.91 28.36 -68.01
N ASP A 618 4.72 29.37 -68.85
CA ASP A 618 5.74 29.98 -69.70
C ASP A 618 5.70 31.51 -69.56
N THR A 619 5.14 32.21 -70.55
CA THR A 619 4.87 33.65 -70.49
C THR A 619 3.64 33.95 -69.63
N THR A 620 2.75 32.98 -69.43
CA THR A 620 1.57 33.08 -68.56
C THR A 620 1.25 31.71 -67.95
N PRO A 621 0.78 31.63 -66.69
CA PRO A 621 0.33 30.36 -66.11
C PRO A 621 -0.96 29.88 -66.78
N LYS A 622 -1.02 28.59 -67.14
CA LYS A 622 -2.14 27.92 -67.81
C LYS A 622 -2.51 26.64 -67.07
N THR A 623 -3.69 26.59 -66.48
CA THR A 623 -4.20 25.38 -65.82
C THR A 623 -4.52 24.29 -66.85
N LEU A 624 -3.92 23.11 -66.71
CA LEU A 624 -4.21 21.95 -67.54
C LEU A 624 -5.57 21.32 -67.17
N LYS A 625 -6.15 20.57 -68.09
CA LYS A 625 -7.46 19.92 -67.86
C LYS A 625 -7.31 18.64 -67.06
N GLY A 626 -8.21 18.43 -66.11
CA GLY A 626 -8.27 17.23 -65.29
C GLY A 626 -7.81 17.48 -63.87
N THR A 627 -8.45 16.81 -62.91
CA THR A 627 -8.09 16.89 -61.48
C THR A 627 -7.78 15.52 -60.86
N THR A 628 -7.94 14.46 -61.65
CA THR A 628 -7.65 13.08 -61.26
C THR A 628 -6.34 12.64 -61.89
N LYS A 629 -5.64 11.71 -61.24
CA LYS A 629 -4.34 11.15 -61.69
C LYS A 629 -4.34 10.77 -63.17
N THR A 630 -5.35 10.05 -63.64
CA THR A 630 -5.45 9.64 -65.06
C THR A 630 -5.60 10.82 -66.01
N GLU A 631 -6.52 11.76 -65.70
CA GLU A 631 -6.77 12.92 -66.56
C GLU A 631 -5.55 13.85 -66.63
N VAL A 632 -4.87 14.04 -65.50
CA VAL A 632 -3.67 14.87 -65.41
C VAL A 632 -2.53 14.25 -66.22
N LEU A 633 -2.26 12.94 -66.07
CA LEU A 633 -1.21 12.24 -66.84
C LEU A 633 -1.41 12.33 -68.36
N ASP A 634 -2.67 12.28 -68.81
CA ASP A 634 -3.04 12.48 -70.21
C ASP A 634 -2.78 13.93 -70.66
N SER A 635 -3.10 14.90 -69.81
CA SER A 635 -2.94 16.34 -70.09
C SER A 635 -1.48 16.77 -70.30
N LEU A 636 -0.52 16.11 -69.63
CA LEU A 636 0.92 16.39 -69.77
C LEU A 636 1.45 16.21 -71.20
N SER A 637 0.77 15.42 -72.04
CA SER A 637 1.16 15.23 -73.44
C SER A 637 1.08 16.50 -74.30
N ALA A 638 0.36 17.53 -73.84
CA ALA A 638 0.16 18.80 -74.52
C ALA A 638 1.23 19.86 -74.20
N VAL A 639 2.01 19.69 -73.14
CA VAL A 639 3.01 20.67 -72.67
C VAL A 639 4.21 20.71 -73.63
N ARG A 640 4.62 21.91 -74.04
CA ARG A 640 5.76 22.13 -74.94
C ARG A 640 6.56 23.34 -74.45
N ALA A 641 7.89 23.23 -74.49
CA ALA A 641 8.77 24.33 -74.14
C ALA A 641 8.65 25.49 -75.15
N ASP A 642 8.17 26.64 -74.70
CA ASP A 642 8.03 27.89 -75.46
C ASP A 642 7.90 29.07 -74.48
N GLY A 643 8.10 30.31 -74.94
CA GLY A 643 7.86 31.52 -74.14
C GLY A 643 8.93 31.90 -73.10
N ALA A 644 8.58 32.93 -72.32
CA ALA A 644 9.32 33.45 -71.14
C ALA A 644 9.12 32.55 -69.90
N THR A 645 9.61 32.98 -68.71
CA THR A 645 9.46 32.27 -67.42
C THR A 645 8.76 33.16 -66.39
N CYS A 646 7.43 33.03 -66.25
CA CYS A 646 6.61 33.77 -65.28
C CYS A 646 6.47 33.06 -63.92
N LEU A 647 7.60 32.78 -63.27
CA LEU A 647 7.68 31.98 -62.04
C LEU A 647 6.83 32.58 -60.91
N TYR A 648 6.93 33.88 -60.66
CA TYR A 648 6.23 34.54 -59.55
C TYR A 648 4.71 34.56 -59.74
N ASP A 649 4.22 34.89 -60.94
CA ASP A 649 2.79 34.87 -61.24
C ASP A 649 2.22 33.45 -61.15
N SER A 650 3.04 32.43 -61.46
CA SER A 650 2.64 31.02 -61.38
C SER A 650 2.53 30.53 -59.95
N ILE A 651 3.44 30.92 -59.05
CA ILE A 651 3.35 30.59 -57.62
C ILE A 651 2.08 31.17 -57.02
N LEU A 652 1.77 32.45 -57.29
CA LEU A 652 0.53 33.06 -56.82
C LEU A 652 -0.72 32.34 -57.35
N ALA A 653 -0.74 31.99 -58.64
CA ALA A 653 -1.85 31.22 -59.23
C ALA A 653 -1.99 29.82 -58.61
N GLY A 654 -0.88 29.17 -58.28
CA GLY A 654 -0.86 27.88 -57.59
C GLY A 654 -1.44 27.97 -56.17
N LEU A 655 -1.03 28.98 -55.42
CA LEU A 655 -1.56 29.26 -54.08
C LEU A 655 -3.07 29.58 -54.12
N ASP A 656 -3.56 30.28 -55.14
CA ASP A 656 -4.99 30.60 -55.30
C ASP A 656 -5.85 29.34 -55.53
N LEU A 657 -5.31 28.35 -56.25
CA LEU A 657 -6.01 27.07 -56.48
C LEU A 657 -6.10 26.21 -55.20
N LEU A 658 -5.21 26.46 -54.25
CA LEU A 658 -5.06 25.72 -53.01
C LEU A 658 -5.75 26.38 -51.80
N GLU A 659 -6.15 27.66 -51.87
CA GLU A 659 -6.66 28.45 -50.74
C GLU A 659 -7.90 27.85 -50.03
N SER A 660 -8.71 27.06 -50.74
CA SER A 660 -9.95 26.45 -50.20
C SER A 660 -9.86 24.92 -50.05
N ARG A 661 -8.65 24.38 -50.12
CA ARG A 661 -8.38 22.94 -50.08
C ARG A 661 -8.09 22.49 -48.65
N ASN A 662 -8.40 21.23 -48.36
CA ASN A 662 -8.29 20.71 -46.99
C ASN A 662 -6.83 20.50 -46.59
N ARG A 663 -6.00 20.01 -47.52
CA ARG A 663 -4.60 19.64 -47.25
C ARG A 663 -3.66 20.07 -48.38
N PRO A 664 -3.51 21.39 -48.63
CA PRO A 664 -2.86 21.93 -49.82
C PRO A 664 -1.34 21.74 -49.83
N VAL A 665 -0.79 21.33 -50.97
CA VAL A 665 0.66 21.29 -51.23
C VAL A 665 0.97 21.87 -52.60
N LEU A 666 1.96 22.76 -52.69
CA LEU A 666 2.41 23.34 -53.95
C LEU A 666 3.78 22.78 -54.33
N VAL A 667 3.91 22.21 -55.53
CA VAL A 667 5.18 21.66 -56.05
C VAL A 667 5.56 22.38 -57.33
N VAL A 668 6.80 22.87 -57.44
CA VAL A 668 7.26 23.69 -58.57
C VAL A 668 8.46 23.04 -59.24
N PHE A 669 8.36 22.80 -60.55
CA PHE A 669 9.43 22.29 -61.41
C PHE A 669 9.89 23.43 -62.33
N THR A 670 11.15 23.87 -62.25
CA THR A 670 11.68 24.98 -63.08
C THR A 670 13.18 24.90 -63.31
N ASP A 671 13.67 25.37 -64.47
CA ASP A 671 15.12 25.54 -64.77
C ASP A 671 15.58 27.01 -64.79
N GLY A 672 14.68 27.94 -64.49
CA GLY A 672 14.85 29.36 -64.79
C GLY A 672 14.77 30.30 -63.60
N VAL A 673 15.11 31.55 -63.88
CA VAL A 673 14.76 32.73 -63.08
C VAL A 673 13.48 33.34 -63.63
N ASP A 674 12.77 34.11 -62.82
CA ASP A 674 11.68 34.94 -63.35
C ASP A 674 12.21 35.93 -64.39
N ALA A 675 11.98 35.65 -65.67
CA ALA A 675 12.60 36.37 -66.78
C ALA A 675 11.70 36.40 -68.03
N ASN A 676 11.78 37.51 -68.77
CA ASN A 676 11.13 37.67 -70.07
C ASN A 676 11.89 36.89 -71.19
N TRP A 677 11.33 36.86 -72.40
CA TRP A 677 11.85 36.05 -73.53
C TRP A 677 13.33 36.30 -73.90
N ASP A 678 13.90 37.46 -73.58
CA ASP A 678 15.30 37.82 -73.89
C ASP A 678 16.20 37.99 -72.66
N ASP A 679 15.75 37.55 -71.48
CA ASP A 679 16.44 37.66 -70.18
C ASP A 679 16.84 39.10 -69.79
N THR A 680 16.16 40.12 -70.34
CA THR A 680 16.46 41.54 -70.08
C THR A 680 15.58 42.19 -69.00
N GLY A 681 14.54 41.49 -68.54
CA GLY A 681 13.61 41.97 -67.51
C GLY A 681 12.79 40.82 -66.90
N PRO A 682 11.93 41.10 -65.90
CA PRO A 682 11.13 40.08 -65.22
C PRO A 682 10.10 39.43 -66.16
N GLY A 683 9.86 38.14 -65.93
CA GLY A 683 8.87 37.34 -66.66
C GLY A 683 7.46 37.49 -66.08
N SER A 684 7.38 37.81 -64.79
CA SER A 684 6.13 38.03 -64.06
C SER A 684 5.80 39.52 -63.87
N VAL A 685 4.51 39.78 -63.63
CA VAL A 685 4.02 41.07 -63.13
C VAL A 685 4.29 41.18 -61.62
N ALA A 686 4.15 40.08 -60.88
CA ALA A 686 4.48 40.00 -59.46
C ALA A 686 5.98 40.14 -59.20
N THR A 687 6.32 40.69 -58.04
CA THR A 687 7.70 40.83 -57.55
C THR A 687 8.01 39.82 -56.45
N LEU A 688 9.27 39.44 -56.27
CA LEU A 688 9.69 38.49 -55.23
C LEU A 688 9.14 38.83 -53.81
N PRO A 689 9.19 40.08 -53.32
CA PRO A 689 8.62 40.41 -52.01
C PRO A 689 7.11 40.13 -51.90
N GLN A 690 6.35 40.30 -52.99
CA GLN A 690 4.91 40.01 -53.00
C GLN A 690 4.65 38.49 -52.92
N VAL A 691 5.48 37.69 -53.58
CA VAL A 691 5.38 36.23 -53.49
C VAL A 691 5.80 35.74 -52.10
N VAL A 692 6.91 36.25 -51.55
CA VAL A 692 7.34 35.92 -50.19
C VAL A 692 6.24 36.21 -49.18
N GLN A 693 5.62 37.39 -49.26
CA GLN A 693 4.49 37.73 -48.40
C GLN A 693 3.31 36.77 -48.59
N ALA A 694 2.95 36.44 -49.83
CA ALA A 694 1.84 35.52 -50.11
C ALA A 694 2.10 34.09 -49.63
N VAL A 695 3.35 33.60 -49.73
CA VAL A 695 3.75 32.28 -49.22
C VAL A 695 3.65 32.26 -47.69
N GLN A 696 4.12 33.31 -47.01
CA GLN A 696 4.03 33.44 -45.55
C GLN A 696 2.59 33.57 -45.05
N GLU A 697 1.75 34.35 -45.73
CA GLU A 697 0.37 34.60 -45.30
C GLU A 697 -0.55 33.39 -45.47
N ARG A 698 -0.25 32.50 -46.43
CA ARG A 698 -1.09 31.36 -46.76
C ARG A 698 -0.68 30.05 -46.09
N ASP A 699 0.55 29.97 -45.60
CA ASP A 699 1.08 28.81 -44.88
C ASP A 699 0.90 27.47 -45.63
N ILE A 700 1.08 27.49 -46.95
CA ILE A 700 0.98 26.31 -47.81
C ILE A 700 2.40 25.77 -48.05
N PRO A 701 2.71 24.49 -47.74
CA PRO A 701 4.01 23.89 -48.03
C PRO A 701 4.38 24.00 -49.52
N LEU A 702 5.51 24.64 -49.79
CA LEU A 702 6.03 24.90 -51.14
C LEU A 702 7.33 24.10 -51.38
N TYR A 703 7.26 23.10 -52.24
CA TYR A 703 8.41 22.31 -52.67
C TYR A 703 8.91 22.79 -54.02
N THR A 704 10.21 23.06 -54.13
CA THR A 704 10.81 23.55 -55.38
C THR A 704 11.86 22.59 -55.92
N ILE A 705 11.78 22.29 -57.22
CA ILE A 705 12.65 21.34 -57.93
C ILE A 705 13.35 22.09 -59.07
N GLY A 706 14.66 22.30 -58.91
CA GLY A 706 15.48 23.10 -59.82
C GLY A 706 16.22 22.26 -60.87
N PHE A 707 15.98 22.52 -62.16
CA PHE A 707 16.61 21.83 -63.30
C PHE A 707 17.79 22.61 -63.87
N GLY A 708 18.85 21.90 -64.30
CA GLY A 708 20.04 22.52 -64.90
C GLY A 708 20.89 23.33 -63.91
N SER A 709 21.77 24.18 -64.44
CA SER A 709 22.66 25.06 -63.65
C SER A 709 22.30 26.55 -63.79
N GLY A 710 21.19 26.85 -64.45
CA GLY A 710 20.77 28.21 -64.82
C GLY A 710 19.69 28.82 -63.93
N HIS A 711 19.08 28.04 -63.04
CA HIS A 711 18.05 28.50 -62.10
C HIS A 711 18.63 29.23 -60.90
N ASP A 712 17.84 30.11 -60.28
CA ASP A 712 18.23 30.78 -59.04
C ASP A 712 17.89 29.91 -57.83
N LYS A 713 18.84 29.03 -57.51
CA LYS A 713 18.78 28.18 -56.31
C LYS A 713 18.49 29.00 -55.05
N THR A 714 19.05 30.21 -54.91
CA THR A 714 18.87 31.02 -53.71
C THR A 714 17.40 31.40 -53.53
N VAL A 715 16.74 31.83 -54.61
CA VAL A 715 15.33 32.23 -54.59
C VAL A 715 14.42 31.02 -54.39
N LEU A 716 14.67 29.90 -55.08
CA LEU A 716 13.85 28.69 -54.94
C LEU A 716 13.94 28.09 -53.53
N GLN A 717 15.15 28.08 -52.96
CA GLN A 717 15.37 27.65 -51.59
C GLN A 717 14.76 28.61 -50.60
N GLN A 718 14.92 29.92 -50.78
CA GLN A 718 14.27 30.92 -49.92
C GLN A 718 12.74 30.77 -49.91
N LEU A 719 12.11 30.58 -51.07
CA LEU A 719 10.65 30.42 -51.15
C LEU A 719 10.19 29.10 -50.52
N ALA A 720 10.97 28.03 -50.66
CA ALA A 720 10.69 26.75 -50.01
C ALA A 720 10.85 26.85 -48.48
N ASP A 721 11.98 27.36 -47.98
CA ASP A 721 12.32 27.43 -46.54
C ASP A 721 11.39 28.38 -45.75
N ILE A 722 10.82 29.40 -46.42
CA ILE A 722 9.85 30.33 -45.80
C ILE A 722 8.47 29.68 -45.65
N SER A 723 8.20 28.63 -46.42
CA SER A 723 7.11 27.69 -46.15
C SER A 723 7.67 26.49 -45.38
N SER A 724 6.81 25.61 -44.85
CA SER A 724 7.27 24.32 -44.29
C SER A 724 7.68 23.30 -45.38
N GLY A 725 8.15 23.77 -46.54
CA GLY A 725 8.57 22.97 -47.69
C GLY A 725 10.10 22.84 -47.82
N ASN A 726 10.58 22.24 -48.91
CA ASN A 726 12.00 22.00 -49.15
C ASN A 726 12.39 22.21 -50.63
N TYR A 727 13.65 22.63 -50.86
CA TYR A 727 14.26 22.72 -52.19
C TYR A 727 15.06 21.45 -52.54
N TYR A 728 14.87 20.96 -53.76
CA TYR A 728 15.59 19.80 -54.30
C TYR A 728 16.26 20.12 -55.65
N PRO A 729 17.54 19.77 -55.84
CA PRO A 729 18.20 19.86 -57.14
C PRO A 729 17.80 18.67 -58.03
N ALA A 730 17.36 18.91 -59.27
CA ALA A 730 16.96 17.85 -60.20
C ALA A 730 18.13 16.94 -60.67
N SER A 731 19.38 17.27 -60.32
CA SER A 731 20.55 16.41 -60.54
C SER A 731 20.60 15.19 -59.63
N ASP A 732 19.80 15.19 -58.56
CA ASP A 732 19.64 14.05 -57.66
C ASP A 732 18.48 13.17 -58.16
N GLN A 733 18.79 11.97 -58.67
CA GLN A 733 17.78 11.04 -59.19
C GLN A 733 16.84 10.52 -58.09
N ASP A 734 17.23 10.62 -56.81
CA ASP A 734 16.38 10.24 -55.67
C ASP A 734 15.55 11.42 -55.12
N ALA A 735 15.71 12.63 -55.65
CA ALA A 735 15.02 13.84 -55.18
C ALA A 735 13.49 13.70 -55.21
N LEU A 736 12.90 13.04 -56.21
CA LEU A 736 11.45 12.86 -56.30
C LEU A 736 10.92 11.92 -55.21
N ASN A 737 11.69 10.87 -54.88
CA ASN A 737 11.38 9.98 -53.77
C ASN A 737 11.52 10.71 -52.43
N GLN A 738 12.48 11.63 -52.31
CA GLN A 738 12.67 12.46 -51.11
C GLN A 738 11.57 13.52 -50.97
N VAL A 739 11.07 14.12 -52.05
CA VAL A 739 9.89 15.00 -52.03
C VAL A 739 8.69 14.20 -51.52
N PHE A 740 8.45 12.99 -52.06
CA PHE A 740 7.37 12.12 -51.59
C PHE A 740 7.54 11.69 -50.13
N LYS A 741 8.76 11.31 -49.73
CA LYS A 741 9.08 10.93 -48.35
C LYS A 741 8.87 12.10 -47.39
N SER A 742 9.35 13.30 -47.72
CA SER A 742 9.18 14.51 -46.90
C SER A 742 7.72 14.97 -46.83
N ILE A 743 6.99 14.86 -47.94
CA ILE A 743 5.54 15.06 -47.96
C ILE A 743 4.90 14.03 -47.01
N ASN A 744 5.16 12.72 -47.16
CA ASN A 744 4.56 11.70 -46.30
C ASN A 744 4.96 11.78 -44.82
N GLU A 745 6.20 12.13 -44.48
CA GLU A 745 6.68 12.30 -43.10
C GLU A 745 6.01 13.49 -42.42
N SER A 746 5.92 14.63 -43.11
CA SER A 746 5.12 15.76 -42.65
C SER A 746 3.63 15.40 -42.53
N LEU A 747 3.14 14.47 -43.36
CA LEU A 747 1.74 14.09 -43.43
C LEU A 747 1.34 12.89 -42.54
N SER A 748 2.27 12.17 -41.92
CA SER A 748 2.00 10.95 -41.10
C SER A 748 1.99 11.20 -39.59
N ASN A 749 2.29 12.43 -39.16
CA ASN A 749 2.43 12.82 -37.75
C ASN A 749 1.17 13.46 -37.15
N THR A 750 -0.01 13.25 -37.73
CA THR A 750 -1.28 13.80 -37.25
C THR A 750 -2.17 12.68 -36.71
N TYR A 751 -2.73 12.88 -35.52
CA TYR A 751 -3.59 11.92 -34.83
C TYR A 751 -4.92 12.56 -34.44
N HIS A 752 -5.97 11.76 -34.50
CA HIS A 752 -7.30 12.07 -34.01
C HIS A 752 -7.50 11.32 -32.69
N LEU A 753 -7.79 12.05 -31.61
CA LEU A 753 -8.01 11.48 -30.29
C LEU A 753 -9.45 11.75 -29.84
N VAL A 754 -10.12 10.70 -29.36
CA VAL A 754 -11.43 10.77 -28.72
C VAL A 754 -11.29 10.32 -27.28
N TYR A 755 -11.81 11.11 -26.34
CA TYR A 755 -11.79 10.79 -24.92
C TYR A 755 -13.14 11.04 -24.27
N GLN A 756 -13.43 10.25 -23.23
CA GLN A 756 -14.50 10.51 -22.29
C GLN A 756 -14.06 11.67 -21.40
N ARG A 757 -14.82 12.77 -21.44
CA ARG A 757 -14.53 13.95 -20.62
C ARG A 757 -14.76 13.61 -19.15
N PRO A 758 -13.97 14.20 -18.23
CA PRO A 758 -14.24 14.08 -16.81
C PRO A 758 -15.63 14.64 -16.48
N THR A 759 -16.35 14.03 -15.55
CA THR A 759 -17.61 14.60 -15.05
C THR A 759 -17.29 15.71 -14.03
N GLU A 760 -17.97 16.86 -14.14
CA GLU A 760 -17.82 17.97 -13.19
C GLU A 760 -18.31 17.50 -11.82
N SER A 761 -17.35 17.34 -10.90
CA SER A 761 -17.37 18.21 -9.72
C SER A 761 -16.76 19.52 -10.17
N ASP A 762 -17.35 20.66 -9.78
CA ASP A 762 -17.01 22.00 -10.25
C ASP A 762 -15.50 22.15 -10.55
N ILE A 763 -15.15 22.63 -11.74
CA ILE A 763 -13.76 22.74 -12.23
C ILE A 763 -12.83 23.39 -11.17
N SER A 764 -12.15 22.53 -10.40
CA SER A 764 -10.71 22.47 -10.09
C SER A 764 -10.00 23.69 -9.45
N ASP A 765 -10.73 24.55 -8.74
CA ASP A 765 -10.15 25.51 -7.76
C ASP A 765 -10.13 24.96 -6.32
N ILE A 766 -10.46 23.68 -6.15
CA ILE A 766 -10.38 22.96 -4.88
C ILE A 766 -8.96 23.18 -4.33
N PRO A 767 -8.82 23.85 -3.18
CA PRO A 767 -7.51 24.08 -2.62
C PRO A 767 -6.87 22.74 -2.27
N VAL A 768 -5.64 22.53 -2.71
CA VAL A 768 -4.82 21.37 -2.35
C VAL A 768 -3.65 21.88 -1.54
N VAL A 769 -3.50 21.36 -0.32
CA VAL A 769 -2.43 21.72 0.59
C VAL A 769 -1.64 20.46 0.91
N SER A 770 -0.40 20.41 0.43
CA SER A 770 0.56 19.39 0.82
C SER A 770 1.50 19.97 1.86
N ILE A 771 1.64 19.27 2.99
CA ILE A 771 2.52 19.67 4.10
C ILE A 771 3.64 18.63 4.17
N MET A 772 4.87 19.07 3.91
CA MET A 772 6.09 18.27 4.00
C MET A 772 6.92 18.78 5.17
N VAL A 773 7.20 17.90 6.13
CA VAL A 773 7.86 18.26 7.39
C VAL A 773 9.11 17.41 7.58
N ASP A 774 10.21 18.08 7.86
CA ASP A 774 11.44 17.45 8.32
C ASP A 774 11.21 16.85 9.71
N THR A 775 11.53 15.57 9.83
CA THR A 775 11.44 14.78 11.06
C THR A 775 12.79 14.19 11.43
N SER A 776 13.89 14.78 10.94
CA SER A 776 15.26 14.41 11.33
C SER A 776 15.51 14.64 12.83
N GLY A 777 16.58 14.04 13.37
CA GLY A 777 16.90 14.14 14.79
C GLY A 777 17.04 15.59 15.27
N SER A 778 17.68 16.47 14.48
CA SER A 778 17.93 17.87 14.84
C SER A 778 16.66 18.68 15.14
N MET A 779 15.52 18.23 14.62
CA MET A 779 14.22 18.84 14.89
C MET A 779 13.79 18.70 16.35
N ASP A 780 14.35 17.80 17.16
CA ASP A 780 13.96 17.66 18.57
C ASP A 780 15.13 17.48 19.56
N LEU A 781 16.38 17.62 19.10
CA LEU A 781 17.55 17.64 19.98
C LEU A 781 17.64 18.92 20.82
N SER A 782 18.30 18.81 21.98
CA SER A 782 18.59 19.91 22.88
C SER A 782 19.51 20.96 22.23
N PRO A 783 19.29 22.27 22.45
CA PRO A 783 20.24 23.32 22.04
C PRO A 783 21.66 23.14 22.58
N GLU A 784 21.86 22.29 23.59
CA GLU A 784 23.18 21.99 24.16
C GLU A 784 23.95 20.91 23.38
N GLU A 785 23.25 20.10 22.58
CA GLU A 785 23.83 18.99 21.81
C GLU A 785 24.39 19.42 20.45
N GLY A 786 24.04 20.62 19.97
CA GLY A 786 24.57 21.17 18.74
C GLY A 786 24.16 22.61 18.49
N ASP A 787 24.98 23.34 17.72
CA ASP A 787 24.79 24.76 17.42
C ASP A 787 23.45 25.04 16.68
N ASP A 788 22.89 24.03 16.01
CA ASP A 788 21.65 24.12 15.22
C ASP A 788 20.51 23.25 15.80
N CYS A 789 20.52 22.88 17.09
CA CYS A 789 19.43 22.11 17.74
C CYS A 789 18.47 23.03 18.54
N GLY A 790 17.19 22.66 18.69
CA GLY A 790 16.19 23.64 19.15
C GLY A 790 14.85 23.15 19.72
N TYR A 791 14.65 21.84 19.96
CA TYR A 791 13.34 21.29 20.39
C TYR A 791 12.15 21.80 19.54
N ARG A 792 12.28 21.68 18.22
CA ARG A 792 11.38 22.31 17.24
C ARG A 792 10.13 21.49 16.97
N MET A 793 10.19 20.17 17.09
CA MET A 793 9.15 19.25 16.63
C MET A 793 7.78 19.56 17.25
N GLN A 794 7.70 19.65 18.58
CA GLN A 794 6.42 19.94 19.24
C GLN A 794 5.86 21.33 18.88
N ARG A 795 6.72 22.34 18.67
CA ARG A 795 6.30 23.68 18.22
C ARG A 795 5.72 23.63 16.81
N VAL A 796 6.34 22.84 15.92
CA VAL A 796 5.85 22.60 14.55
C VAL A 796 4.50 21.88 14.58
N LYS A 797 4.34 20.81 15.36
CA LYS A 797 3.05 20.13 15.57
C LYS A 797 1.94 21.11 16.00
N ASN A 798 2.22 21.95 16.99
CA ASN A 798 1.25 22.93 17.51
C ASN A 798 0.78 23.94 16.46
N ILE A 799 1.67 24.49 15.63
CA ILE A 799 1.27 25.47 14.60
C ILE A 799 0.53 24.79 13.44
N LEU A 800 0.88 23.53 13.11
CA LEU A 800 0.20 22.74 12.08
C LEU A 800 -1.22 22.33 12.52
N HIS A 801 -1.42 22.03 13.81
CA HIS A 801 -2.74 21.79 14.40
C HIS A 801 -3.73 22.93 14.07
N ASP A 802 -3.36 24.17 14.40
CA ASP A 802 -4.20 25.34 14.16
C ASP A 802 -4.38 25.62 12.65
N PHE A 803 -3.32 25.44 11.85
CA PHE A 803 -3.38 25.60 10.41
C PHE A 803 -4.37 24.63 9.75
N ILE A 804 -4.27 23.33 10.05
CA ILE A 804 -5.15 22.28 9.50
C ILE A 804 -6.60 22.53 9.91
N LEU A 805 -6.86 22.84 11.19
CA LEU A 805 -8.21 23.22 11.64
C LEU A 805 -8.74 24.46 10.90
N GLY A 806 -7.86 25.41 10.59
CA GLY A 806 -8.18 26.64 9.88
C GLY A 806 -8.56 26.48 8.40
N LEU A 807 -8.11 25.41 7.74
CA LEU A 807 -8.33 25.15 6.30
C LEU A 807 -9.83 25.13 5.92
N PRO A 808 -10.22 25.50 4.69
CA PRO A 808 -11.59 25.32 4.22
C PRO A 808 -12.06 23.84 4.28
N PRO A 809 -13.36 23.54 4.53
CA PRO A 809 -13.86 22.15 4.60
C PRO A 809 -13.76 21.31 3.32
N GLN A 810 -13.42 21.92 2.19
CA GLN A 810 -13.25 21.25 0.90
C GLN A 810 -11.79 21.30 0.44
N THR A 811 -10.85 21.51 1.36
CA THR A 811 -9.43 21.51 1.04
C THR A 811 -8.91 20.08 1.08
N LEU A 812 -8.31 19.64 -0.03
CA LEU A 812 -7.56 18.39 -0.08
C LEU A 812 -6.22 18.57 0.63
N MET A 813 -5.86 17.61 1.46
CA MET A 813 -4.68 17.67 2.30
C MET A 813 -3.88 16.39 2.16
N GLN A 814 -2.56 16.52 2.15
CA GLN A 814 -1.62 15.40 2.25
C GLN A 814 -0.55 15.77 3.29
N ILE A 815 -0.28 14.87 4.23
CA ILE A 815 0.75 15.04 5.25
C ILE A 815 1.91 14.13 4.90
N GLN A 816 3.11 14.68 4.87
CA GLN A 816 4.33 13.99 4.51
C GLN A 816 5.42 14.34 5.52
N SER A 817 6.25 13.37 5.83
CA SER A 817 7.43 13.50 6.66
C SER A 817 8.66 13.09 5.87
N PHE A 818 9.85 13.49 6.32
CA PHE A 818 11.08 12.91 5.83
C PHE A 818 12.17 12.91 6.91
N SER A 819 12.99 11.88 6.90
CA SER A 819 14.25 11.81 7.64
C SER A 819 15.31 11.11 6.79
N TRP A 820 15.57 9.82 7.02
CA TRP A 820 16.40 9.00 6.12
C TRP A 820 15.78 8.81 4.73
N GLY A 821 14.47 8.96 4.63
CA GLY A 821 13.71 8.98 3.39
C GLY A 821 12.33 9.62 3.62
N PRO A 822 11.59 9.93 2.55
CA PRO A 822 10.25 10.50 2.64
C PRO A 822 9.18 9.44 2.93
N ILE A 823 8.16 9.82 3.69
CA ILE A 823 6.98 9.01 4.01
C ILE A 823 5.73 9.86 3.77
N ILE A 824 4.68 9.27 3.17
CA ILE A 824 3.37 9.89 3.11
C ILE A 824 2.57 9.44 4.33
N GLU A 825 2.69 10.17 5.43
CA GLU A 825 2.02 9.85 6.72
C GLU A 825 0.50 9.90 6.65
N GLN A 826 -0.04 10.69 5.73
CA GLN A 826 -1.46 10.69 5.39
C GLN A 826 -1.63 10.96 3.90
N SER A 827 -2.12 9.95 3.19
CA SER A 827 -2.54 10.02 1.78
C SER A 827 -3.61 11.09 1.57
N MET A 828 -3.73 11.54 0.31
CA MET A 828 -4.58 12.68 -0.05
C MET A 828 -6.01 12.50 0.48
N THR A 829 -6.45 13.37 1.38
CA THR A 829 -7.74 13.25 2.09
C THR A 829 -8.46 14.60 2.25
N LEU A 830 -9.77 14.55 2.47
CA LEU A 830 -10.58 15.67 2.97
C LEU A 830 -10.76 15.62 4.49
N ASP A 831 -10.41 14.49 5.12
CA ASP A 831 -10.58 14.30 6.55
C ASP A 831 -9.44 14.98 7.32
N LYS A 832 -9.80 16.06 8.00
CA LYS A 832 -8.88 16.79 8.85
C LYS A 832 -8.49 16.02 10.10
N ALA A 833 -9.33 15.11 10.60
CA ALA A 833 -9.01 14.30 11.77
C ALA A 833 -7.83 13.38 11.46
N SER A 834 -7.86 12.66 10.34
CA SER A 834 -6.73 11.84 9.88
C SER A 834 -5.45 12.67 9.66
N ALA A 835 -5.58 13.88 9.10
CA ALA A 835 -4.43 14.77 8.92
C ALA A 835 -3.85 15.28 10.26
N LEU A 836 -4.69 15.59 11.25
CA LEU A 836 -4.25 15.97 12.60
C LEU A 836 -3.58 14.80 13.31
N HIS A 837 -4.16 13.60 13.21
CA HIS A 837 -3.55 12.39 13.75
C HIS A 837 -2.15 12.16 13.17
N ALA A 838 -1.99 12.26 11.84
CA ALA A 838 -0.70 12.12 11.17
C ALA A 838 0.35 13.15 11.65
N VAL A 839 -0.04 14.41 11.84
CA VAL A 839 0.86 15.43 12.41
C VAL A 839 1.20 15.13 13.87
N GLY A 840 0.22 14.68 14.66
CA GLY A 840 0.42 14.28 16.05
C GLY A 840 1.44 13.15 16.19
N ALA A 841 1.41 12.21 15.24
CA ALA A 841 2.26 11.01 15.20
C ALA A 841 3.70 11.25 14.73
N PHE A 842 4.10 12.45 14.30
CA PHE A 842 5.50 12.67 13.89
C PHE A 842 6.48 12.34 15.02
N TRP A 843 7.51 11.59 14.70
CA TRP A 843 8.62 11.30 15.60
C TRP A 843 9.92 11.84 14.99
N ALA A 844 10.70 12.58 15.77
CA ALA A 844 11.98 13.11 15.30
C ALA A 844 13.08 12.05 15.45
N GLY A 845 13.80 11.76 14.36
CA GLY A 845 14.91 10.82 14.36
C GLY A 845 15.56 10.68 12.99
N GLY A 846 16.83 10.27 12.96
CA GLY A 846 17.55 9.98 11.72
C GLY A 846 18.10 11.20 10.97
N GLY A 847 18.46 10.98 9.69
CA GLY A 847 19.09 11.97 8.80
C GLY A 847 18.08 12.85 8.06
N THR A 848 18.52 13.50 6.98
CA THR A 848 17.72 14.49 6.24
C THR A 848 17.79 14.29 4.71
N ASP A 849 16.78 13.66 4.13
CA ASP A 849 16.66 13.41 2.68
C ASP A 849 15.89 14.53 1.95
N ILE A 850 16.60 15.60 1.61
CA ILE A 850 16.05 16.74 0.86
C ILE A 850 15.63 16.34 -0.56
N ILE A 851 16.38 15.48 -1.24
CA ILE A 851 16.10 15.14 -2.64
C ILE A 851 14.85 14.28 -2.74
N GLY A 852 14.77 13.18 -1.96
CA GLY A 852 13.61 12.30 -1.95
C GLY A 852 12.33 13.05 -1.55
N SER A 853 12.40 13.90 -0.52
CA SER A 853 11.24 14.70 -0.10
C SER A 853 10.75 15.68 -1.17
N LEU A 854 11.66 16.38 -1.87
CA LEU A 854 11.30 17.24 -3.00
C LEU A 854 10.68 16.46 -4.16
N GLN A 855 11.22 15.27 -4.47
CA GLN A 855 10.68 14.40 -5.52
C GLN A 855 9.26 13.94 -5.21
N VAL A 856 9.00 13.42 -4.00
CA VAL A 856 7.67 12.96 -3.57
C VAL A 856 6.66 14.11 -3.54
N ALA A 857 7.06 15.27 -2.99
CA ALA A 857 6.20 16.44 -2.92
C ALA A 857 5.81 16.97 -4.32
N HIS A 858 6.79 17.12 -5.22
CA HIS A 858 6.54 17.55 -6.59
C HIS A 858 5.67 16.54 -7.34
N ARG A 859 5.98 15.24 -7.25
CA ARG A 859 5.30 14.17 -7.97
C ARG A 859 3.81 14.10 -7.65
N THR A 860 3.46 14.04 -6.38
CA THR A 860 2.06 13.95 -5.92
C THR A 860 1.26 15.20 -6.27
N LEU A 861 1.83 16.39 -6.04
CA LEU A 861 1.17 17.66 -6.38
C LEU A 861 1.04 17.88 -7.90
N SER A 862 2.03 17.49 -8.70
CA SER A 862 1.98 17.61 -10.16
C SER A 862 0.96 16.65 -10.77
N ALA A 863 0.77 15.47 -10.17
CA ALA A 863 -0.31 14.54 -10.53
C ALA A 863 -1.71 15.00 -10.06
N THR A 864 -1.77 15.90 -9.07
CA THR A 864 -3.05 16.36 -8.51
C THR A 864 -3.78 17.32 -9.46
N PRO A 865 -5.04 17.04 -9.83
CA PRO A 865 -5.82 17.80 -10.81
C PRO A 865 -6.42 19.10 -10.22
N SER A 866 -5.58 20.02 -9.74
CA SER A 866 -5.97 21.34 -9.20
C SER A 866 -5.05 22.45 -9.70
N LYS A 867 -5.60 23.66 -9.90
CA LYS A 867 -4.84 24.90 -10.16
C LYS A 867 -4.51 25.68 -8.88
N ASN A 868 -5.07 25.27 -7.74
CA ASN A 868 -4.85 25.92 -6.46
C ASN A 868 -4.06 24.99 -5.52
N LYS A 869 -2.81 24.74 -5.89
CA LYS A 869 -1.91 23.83 -5.17
C LYS A 869 -0.95 24.63 -4.30
N THR A 870 -0.79 24.21 -3.06
CA THR A 870 0.11 24.83 -2.09
C THR A 870 0.99 23.77 -1.46
N LEU A 871 2.29 23.98 -1.53
CA LEU A 871 3.30 23.18 -0.82
C LEU A 871 3.78 23.99 0.38
N VAL A 872 3.56 23.49 1.58
CA VAL A 872 4.18 23.97 2.81
C VAL A 872 5.34 23.02 3.11
N TYR A 873 6.57 23.50 3.02
CA TYR A 873 7.77 22.69 3.24
C TYR A 873 8.52 23.25 4.46
N ILE A 874 8.67 22.46 5.52
CA ILE A 874 9.27 22.87 6.80
C ILE A 874 10.51 22.02 7.07
N THR A 875 11.67 22.65 7.29
CA THR A 875 12.93 21.96 7.60
C THR A 875 13.86 22.82 8.43
N ASP A 876 14.70 22.20 9.24
CA ASP A 876 15.85 22.83 9.92
C ASP A 876 17.18 22.51 9.22
N ALA A 877 17.13 22.09 7.96
CA ALA A 877 18.30 21.81 7.14
C ALA A 877 18.36 22.68 5.89
N ALA A 878 19.57 22.79 5.33
CA ALA A 878 19.79 23.44 4.06
C ALA A 878 19.02 22.69 2.96
N ILE A 879 18.18 23.39 2.19
CA ILE A 879 17.61 22.83 0.96
C ILE A 879 18.70 22.62 -0.13
N ALA A 880 19.94 23.04 0.14
CA ALA A 880 21.09 22.82 -0.72
C ALA A 880 21.85 21.55 -0.31
N VAL A 881 22.21 20.73 -1.29
CA VAL A 881 22.97 19.48 -1.06
C VAL A 881 24.35 19.63 -1.71
N GLU A 882 25.42 19.40 -0.94
CA GLU A 882 26.81 19.57 -1.42
C GLU A 882 27.11 18.73 -2.66
N GLN A 883 26.45 17.57 -2.75
CA GLN A 883 26.44 16.67 -3.90
C GLN A 883 25.03 16.76 -4.51
N ASP A 884 24.93 16.89 -5.83
CA ASP A 884 23.66 16.91 -6.57
C ASP A 884 22.77 18.17 -6.42
N GLN A 885 23.36 19.33 -6.13
CA GLN A 885 22.66 20.63 -6.22
C GLN A 885 21.96 20.86 -7.58
N GLU A 886 22.49 20.30 -8.68
CA GLU A 886 21.86 20.37 -10.00
C GLU A 886 20.48 19.69 -10.01
N THR A 887 20.34 18.54 -9.34
CA THR A 887 19.06 17.82 -9.22
C THR A 887 18.06 18.62 -8.39
N VAL A 888 18.50 19.20 -7.28
CA VAL A 888 17.65 20.10 -6.47
C VAL A 888 17.18 21.29 -7.29
N ASP A 889 18.09 21.91 -8.05
CA ASP A 889 17.78 23.05 -8.90
C ASP A 889 16.74 22.70 -9.98
N GLN A 890 16.88 21.54 -10.62
CA GLN A 890 15.92 21.03 -11.60
C GLN A 890 14.53 20.79 -10.96
N LEU A 891 14.46 20.23 -9.76
CA LEU A 891 13.20 20.02 -9.04
C LEU A 891 12.52 21.35 -8.67
N LEU A 892 13.29 22.33 -8.22
CA LEU A 892 12.78 23.67 -7.93
C LEU A 892 12.26 24.37 -9.20
N GLU A 893 12.96 24.22 -10.33
CA GLU A 893 12.51 24.73 -11.63
C GLU A 893 11.25 24.00 -12.12
N ALA A 894 11.14 22.69 -11.92
CA ALA A 894 9.93 21.92 -12.22
C ALA A 894 8.73 22.40 -11.39
N ILE A 895 8.93 22.67 -10.09
CA ILE A 895 7.91 23.31 -9.24
C ILE A 895 7.50 24.67 -9.82
N ALA A 896 8.44 25.50 -10.26
CA ALA A 896 8.16 26.81 -10.84
C ALA A 896 7.39 26.77 -12.17
N ASP A 897 7.52 25.70 -12.94
CA ASP A 897 6.83 25.51 -14.21
C ASP A 897 5.47 24.80 -14.04
N SER A 898 5.08 24.54 -12.79
CA SER A 898 3.78 23.99 -12.40
C SER A 898 2.87 25.04 -11.72
N ASP A 899 1.63 24.66 -11.42
CA ASP A 899 0.66 25.48 -10.65
C ASP A 899 0.87 25.39 -9.11
N ILE A 900 2.06 24.98 -8.65
CA ILE A 900 2.36 24.79 -7.22
C ILE A 900 2.87 26.10 -6.60
N LYS A 901 2.17 26.57 -5.57
CA LYS A 901 2.60 27.69 -4.72
C LYS A 901 3.45 27.14 -3.58
N ALA A 902 4.77 27.21 -3.70
CA ALA A 902 5.69 26.73 -2.67
C ALA A 902 5.95 27.79 -1.58
N ILE A 903 5.89 27.36 -0.31
CA ILE A 903 6.31 28.11 0.88
C ILE A 903 7.41 27.32 1.59
N TRP A 904 8.63 27.84 1.53
CA TRP A 904 9.81 27.25 2.16
C TRP A 904 10.00 27.83 3.57
N MET A 905 9.90 27.00 4.59
CA MET A 905 10.01 27.40 6.00
C MET A 905 11.26 26.79 6.61
N GLY A 906 12.29 27.62 6.80
CA GLY A 906 13.53 27.25 7.51
C GLY A 906 13.41 27.54 8.99
N VAL A 907 13.51 26.52 9.85
CA VAL A 907 13.46 26.70 11.31
C VAL A 907 14.88 26.67 11.87
N GLY A 908 15.34 27.75 12.49
CA GLY A 908 16.71 27.85 13.01
C GLY A 908 17.82 28.07 11.98
N MET A 909 17.44 28.37 10.73
CA MET A 909 18.38 28.46 9.60
C MET A 909 18.82 29.88 9.28
N GLU A 910 18.84 30.81 10.25
CA GLU A 910 19.15 32.23 9.99
C GLU A 910 20.52 32.46 9.33
N ASN A 911 21.49 31.56 9.56
CA ASN A 911 22.81 31.62 8.93
C ASN A 911 22.80 31.19 7.45
N GLU A 912 21.75 30.50 7.00
CA GLU A 912 21.59 29.96 5.66
C GLU A 912 20.38 30.53 4.92
N GLU A 913 19.91 31.72 5.33
CA GLU A 913 18.75 32.37 4.72
C GLU A 913 18.87 32.51 3.19
N GLU A 914 20.09 32.67 2.66
CA GLU A 914 20.36 32.76 1.22
C GLU A 914 19.96 31.48 0.46
N VAL A 915 20.06 30.30 1.08
CA VAL A 915 19.66 29.01 0.48
C VAL A 915 18.14 28.97 0.27
N PHE A 916 17.37 29.34 1.30
CA PHE A 916 15.91 29.42 1.22
C PHE A 916 15.43 30.52 0.27
N ALA A 917 16.13 31.66 0.24
CA ALA A 917 15.86 32.74 -0.71
C ALA A 917 16.08 32.27 -2.16
N ASN A 918 17.12 31.47 -2.40
CA ASN A 918 17.39 30.88 -3.71
C ASN A 918 16.31 29.85 -4.09
N ALA A 919 15.93 28.96 -3.17
CA ALA A 919 14.85 27.98 -3.38
C ALA A 919 13.54 28.67 -3.76
N ALA A 920 13.14 29.72 -3.03
CA ALA A 920 11.96 30.52 -3.36
C ALA A 920 12.08 31.22 -4.72
N ALA A 921 13.25 31.78 -5.05
CA ALA A 921 13.46 32.44 -6.33
C ALA A 921 13.34 31.47 -7.52
N LYS A 922 13.95 30.28 -7.42
CA LYS A 922 13.90 29.25 -8.47
C LYS A 922 12.52 28.64 -8.64
N SER A 923 11.83 28.36 -7.53
CA SER A 923 10.46 27.81 -7.51
C SER A 923 9.35 28.83 -7.76
N LYS A 924 9.67 30.12 -7.96
CA LYS A 924 8.69 31.24 -8.00
C LYS A 924 7.78 31.27 -6.74
N GLY A 925 8.28 30.75 -5.62
CA GLY A 925 7.60 30.66 -4.33
C GLY A 925 7.95 31.79 -3.36
N ARG A 926 7.67 31.57 -2.08
CA ARG A 926 8.11 32.45 -0.98
C ARG A 926 8.84 31.64 0.09
N TYR A 927 9.62 32.32 0.93
CA TYR A 927 10.29 31.70 2.06
C TYR A 927 10.11 32.50 3.34
N ILE A 928 10.30 31.82 4.46
CA ILE A 928 10.50 32.41 5.78
C ILE A 928 11.58 31.59 6.49
N VAL A 929 12.53 32.27 7.13
CA VAL A 929 13.55 31.62 7.96
C VAL A 929 13.50 32.26 9.34
N THR A 930 13.18 31.46 10.36
CA THR A 930 13.12 31.92 11.74
C THR A 930 13.01 30.76 12.74
N GLU A 931 13.69 30.90 13.88
CA GLU A 931 13.48 30.02 15.06
C GLU A 931 12.17 30.35 15.83
N ASP A 932 11.53 31.49 15.55
CA ASP A 932 10.32 31.95 16.24
C ASP A 932 9.05 31.32 15.63
N HIS A 933 8.54 30.27 16.28
CA HIS A 933 7.33 29.56 15.85
C HIS A 933 6.09 30.45 15.71
N LEU A 934 5.99 31.59 16.41
CA LEU A 934 4.85 32.51 16.25
C LEU A 934 4.90 33.25 14.91
N LYS A 935 6.09 33.49 14.36
CA LYS A 935 6.24 34.02 13.00
C LYS A 935 5.94 32.98 11.94
N LEU A 936 6.30 31.71 12.18
CA LEU A 936 5.89 30.59 11.31
C LEU A 936 4.37 30.46 11.27
N ALA A 937 3.70 30.51 12.43
CA ALA A 937 2.24 30.53 12.53
C ALA A 937 1.63 31.72 11.76
N SER A 938 2.22 32.91 11.87
CA SER A 938 1.78 34.09 11.12
C SER A 938 1.93 33.91 9.60
N ALA A 939 2.99 33.23 9.14
CA ALA A 939 3.15 32.90 7.73
C ALA A 939 2.12 31.86 7.25
N LEU A 940 1.80 30.86 8.08
CA LEU A 940 0.73 29.91 7.83
C LEU A 940 -0.65 30.58 7.78
N ASP A 941 -0.90 31.62 8.58
CA ASP A 941 -2.12 32.43 8.51
C ASP A 941 -2.26 33.18 7.17
N GLU A 942 -1.15 33.67 6.62
CA GLU A 942 -1.12 34.28 5.28
C GLU A 942 -1.42 33.25 4.18
N VAL A 943 -0.80 32.06 4.26
CA VAL A 943 -1.10 30.91 3.39
C VAL A 943 -2.59 30.57 3.48
N LEU A 944 -3.12 30.49 4.70
CA LEU A 944 -4.51 30.15 4.93
C LEU A 944 -5.47 31.17 4.32
N ALA A 945 -5.15 32.45 4.38
CA ALA A 945 -5.94 33.50 3.75
C ALA A 945 -5.94 33.39 2.21
N GLU A 946 -4.81 32.98 1.62
CA GLU A 946 -4.69 32.75 0.19
C GLU A 946 -5.47 31.50 -0.26
N VAL A 947 -5.35 30.39 0.47
CA VAL A 947 -6.09 29.14 0.25
C VAL A 947 -7.61 29.39 0.30
N LYS A 948 -8.07 30.31 1.16
CA LYS A 948 -9.49 30.73 1.29
C LYS A 948 -9.99 31.58 0.11
N THR A 949 -9.12 32.10 -0.74
CA THR A 949 -9.50 32.97 -1.85
C THR A 949 -9.73 32.12 -3.10
N ALA A 950 -10.99 31.97 -3.53
CA ALA A 950 -11.34 31.25 -4.75
C ALA A 950 -10.62 31.87 -5.97
N VAL A 951 -10.03 31.04 -6.84
CA VAL A 951 -9.48 31.51 -8.11
C VAL A 951 -10.66 31.99 -8.97
N ALA A 952 -10.46 33.03 -9.76
CA ALA A 952 -11.53 33.58 -10.59
C ALA A 952 -11.90 32.57 -11.69
N ASP A 953 -13.20 32.31 -11.89
CA ASP A 953 -13.74 31.47 -12.98
C ASP A 953 -13.01 31.79 -14.30
N SER A 954 -12.15 30.89 -14.72
CA SER A 954 -11.46 31.03 -16.00
C SER A 954 -12.48 30.85 -17.14
N SER A 955 -12.50 31.78 -18.10
CA SER A 955 -13.33 31.64 -19.31
C SER A 955 -12.92 30.47 -20.21
N THR A 956 -11.80 29.83 -19.90
CA THR A 956 -11.18 28.74 -20.65
C THR A 956 -10.71 27.63 -19.72
N VAL A 957 -10.88 26.39 -20.13
CA VAL A 957 -10.35 25.20 -19.46
C VAL A 957 -9.11 24.75 -20.23
N GLU A 958 -8.08 24.29 -19.53
CA GLU A 958 -6.89 23.74 -20.21
C GLU A 958 -7.07 22.25 -20.44
N VAL A 959 -6.87 21.79 -21.67
CA VAL A 959 -6.72 20.38 -22.01
C VAL A 959 -5.23 20.09 -22.09
N ARG A 960 -4.73 19.14 -21.28
CA ARG A 960 -3.33 18.69 -21.28
C ARG A 960 -3.26 17.28 -21.85
N LEU A 961 -2.43 17.10 -22.88
CA LEU A 961 -2.08 15.81 -23.48
C LEU A 961 -0.65 15.46 -23.10
N VAL A 962 -0.43 14.23 -22.65
CA VAL A 962 0.89 13.68 -22.34
C VAL A 962 1.10 12.41 -23.14
N VAL A 963 2.21 12.30 -23.87
CA VAL A 963 2.67 11.02 -24.45
C VAL A 963 3.98 10.63 -23.78
N LYS A 964 4.04 9.39 -23.31
CA LYS A 964 5.17 8.80 -22.61
C LYS A 964 6.04 7.97 -23.56
N GLU A 965 7.36 8.15 -23.49
CA GLU A 965 8.33 7.31 -24.19
C GLU A 965 9.49 6.93 -23.27
N THR A 966 9.83 5.65 -23.21
CA THR A 966 10.97 5.14 -22.43
C THR A 966 12.17 4.95 -23.36
N GLY A 967 13.23 5.73 -23.15
CA GLY A 967 14.45 5.70 -23.95
C GLY A 967 15.47 4.63 -23.52
N GLU A 968 16.67 4.66 -24.12
CA GLU A 968 17.82 3.86 -23.65
C GLU A 968 18.20 4.28 -22.22
N GLU A 969 18.75 3.34 -21.44
CA GLU A 969 19.09 3.50 -20.01
C GLU A 969 17.91 3.62 -19.04
N ASN A 970 16.67 3.39 -19.49
CA ASN A 970 15.48 3.63 -18.67
C ASN A 970 15.49 5.14 -18.32
N VAL A 971 15.07 5.99 -19.28
CA VAL A 971 14.79 7.43 -19.06
C VAL A 971 13.37 7.67 -19.58
N LEU A 972 12.44 8.13 -18.73
CA LEU A 972 11.06 8.39 -19.15
C LEU A 972 10.94 9.84 -19.64
N THR A 973 10.73 10.01 -20.95
CA THR A 973 10.44 11.32 -21.51
C THR A 973 8.93 11.53 -21.59
N ARG A 974 8.42 12.61 -20.98
CA ARG A 974 7.03 13.05 -21.08
C ARG A 974 6.92 14.20 -22.06
N TYR A 975 6.34 13.92 -23.22
CA TYR A 975 6.01 14.95 -24.20
C TYR A 975 4.66 15.55 -23.83
N ILE A 976 4.62 16.87 -23.63
CA ILE A 976 3.44 17.57 -23.10
C ILE A 976 2.98 18.62 -24.11
N GLY A 977 1.67 18.66 -24.35
CA GLY A 977 1.01 19.73 -25.08
C GLY A 977 -0.25 20.18 -24.36
N THR A 978 -0.52 21.49 -24.41
CA THR A 978 -1.66 22.10 -23.74
C THR A 978 -2.50 22.91 -24.72
N LEU A 979 -3.81 22.92 -24.51
CA LEU A 979 -4.75 23.70 -25.30
C LEU A 979 -5.76 24.40 -24.39
N GLY A 980 -5.83 25.73 -24.49
CA GLY A 980 -6.90 26.50 -23.86
C GLY A 980 -8.19 26.38 -24.67
N VAL A 981 -9.18 25.67 -24.15
CA VAL A 981 -10.50 25.49 -24.77
C VAL A 981 -11.55 26.35 -24.08
N PRO A 982 -12.58 26.85 -24.79
CA PRO A 982 -13.68 27.56 -24.14
C PRO A 982 -14.33 26.69 -23.06
N TYR A 983 -14.61 27.27 -21.89
CA TYR A 983 -15.28 26.55 -20.82
C TYR A 983 -16.60 25.97 -21.33
N THR A 984 -16.69 24.64 -21.32
CA THR A 984 -17.89 23.90 -21.71
C THR A 984 -18.28 23.05 -20.51
N LYS A 985 -19.36 23.43 -19.84
CA LYS A 985 -19.83 22.80 -18.59
C LYS A 985 -19.81 21.27 -18.71
N LEU A 986 -19.02 20.60 -17.86
CA LEU A 986 -18.94 19.13 -17.85
C LEU A 986 -20.27 18.55 -17.32
N ALA A 987 -20.54 17.27 -17.57
CA ALA A 987 -21.73 16.61 -17.00
C ALA A 987 -21.60 16.59 -15.47
N LYS A 988 -22.62 17.08 -14.76
CA LYS A 988 -22.61 17.17 -13.29
C LYS A 988 -22.74 15.79 -12.67
N ASN A 989 -21.76 15.40 -11.87
CA ASN A 989 -21.98 14.40 -10.84
C ASN A 989 -22.55 15.09 -9.59
N GLU A 990 -23.51 14.48 -8.89
CA GLU A 990 -23.98 14.99 -7.59
C GLU A 990 -22.95 14.73 -6.47
N GLN A 991 -21.93 13.91 -6.75
CA GLN A 991 -20.78 13.68 -5.88
C GLN A 991 -19.62 14.60 -6.25
N ILE A 992 -19.15 15.36 -5.25
CA ILE A 992 -17.89 16.10 -5.27
C ILE A 992 -16.75 15.07 -5.31
N VAL A 993 -15.98 15.06 -6.39
CA VAL A 993 -14.72 14.33 -6.58
C VAL A 993 -13.63 15.13 -5.88
N GLY A 994 -13.55 15.00 -4.56
CA GLY A 994 -12.24 14.73 -3.96
C GLY A 994 -11.89 13.26 -4.27
N PRO A 995 -10.66 12.76 -4.02
CA PRO A 995 -10.51 11.33 -3.88
C PRO A 995 -11.50 10.93 -2.78
N GLY A 996 -12.55 10.21 -3.15
CA GLY A 996 -13.41 9.54 -2.20
C GLY A 996 -12.57 8.43 -1.62
N VAL A 997 -11.69 8.76 -0.67
CA VAL A 997 -10.69 7.83 -0.11
C VAL A 997 -11.37 6.65 0.59
N ALA A 998 -12.65 6.79 0.97
CA ALA A 998 -13.48 5.67 1.39
C ALA A 998 -14.92 5.83 0.92
N THR A 999 -15.51 4.75 0.39
CA THR A 999 -16.95 4.63 0.26
C THR A 999 -17.46 3.62 1.30
N TYR A 1000 -18.38 4.07 2.15
CA TYR A 1000 -18.88 3.25 3.26
C TYR A 1000 -20.09 2.43 2.81
N TYR A 1001 -20.03 1.12 3.04
CA TYR A 1001 -21.15 0.20 2.88
C TYR A 1001 -21.61 -0.29 4.26
N GLY A 1002 -22.12 0.66 5.06
CA GLY A 1002 -22.71 0.40 6.37
C GLY A 1002 -24.24 0.40 6.34
N THR A 1003 -24.86 -0.10 7.42
CA THR A 1003 -26.30 -0.29 7.55
C THR A 1003 -27.13 0.94 7.12
N GLY A 1004 -27.75 0.85 5.93
CA GLY A 1004 -28.64 1.89 5.39
C GLY A 1004 -28.45 2.24 3.91
N MET A 1005 -27.33 1.85 3.29
CA MET A 1005 -27.20 1.73 1.83
C MET A 1005 -26.77 0.31 1.49
N ALA A 1006 -27.41 -0.28 0.49
CA ALA A 1006 -27.47 -1.72 0.30
C ALA A 1006 -26.12 -2.35 -0.08
N ALA A 1007 -25.36 -2.82 0.91
CA ALA A 1007 -24.72 -4.12 0.74
C ALA A 1007 -25.86 -5.12 0.51
N ASP A 1008 -25.82 -5.86 -0.60
CA ASP A 1008 -26.81 -6.92 -0.82
C ASP A 1008 -26.70 -7.88 0.39
N PRO A 1009 -27.80 -8.29 1.04
CA PRO A 1009 -27.75 -9.38 2.02
C PRO A 1009 -27.07 -10.66 1.48
N ARG A 1010 -26.84 -10.76 0.17
CA ARG A 1010 -25.95 -11.74 -0.46
C ARG A 1010 -24.46 -11.44 -0.29
N GLU A 1011 -24.04 -10.19 -0.37
CA GLU A 1011 -22.64 -9.74 -0.18
C GLU A 1011 -22.21 -9.91 1.28
N LEU A 1012 -23.04 -9.50 2.26
CA LEU A 1012 -22.77 -9.75 3.69
C LEU A 1012 -22.62 -11.25 4.00
N ARG A 1013 -23.53 -12.08 3.46
CA ARG A 1013 -23.42 -13.55 3.54
C ARG A 1013 -22.20 -14.10 2.80
N ALA A 1014 -21.80 -13.44 1.71
CA ALA A 1014 -20.60 -13.81 0.96
C ALA A 1014 -19.31 -13.44 1.69
N TYR A 1015 -19.33 -12.68 2.78
CA TYR A 1015 -18.15 -12.47 3.63
C TYR A 1015 -18.35 -13.07 5.03
N GLY A 1016 -19.31 -13.99 5.21
CA GLY A 1016 -19.52 -14.69 6.48
C GLY A 1016 -20.21 -13.86 7.58
N LEU A 1017 -20.60 -12.62 7.30
CA LEU A 1017 -21.34 -11.76 8.23
C LEU A 1017 -22.82 -12.16 8.24
N SER A 1018 -23.22 -13.05 9.16
CA SER A 1018 -24.61 -13.47 9.35
C SER A 1018 -25.10 -13.18 10.78
N ASP A 1019 -26.40 -12.94 10.95
CA ASP A 1019 -27.04 -12.57 12.23
C ASP A 1019 -27.06 -13.70 13.30
N ASP A 1020 -26.56 -14.91 13.01
CA ASP A 1020 -26.60 -16.04 13.94
C ASP A 1020 -25.37 -16.00 14.89
N SER A 1021 -25.59 -15.40 16.06
CA SER A 1021 -24.61 -15.11 17.13
C SER A 1021 -24.15 -16.33 17.95
N ASP A 1022 -24.10 -17.54 17.37
CA ASP A 1022 -24.00 -18.78 18.16
C ASP A 1022 -23.00 -19.79 17.57
N SER A 1023 -22.02 -19.34 16.79
CA SER A 1023 -21.00 -20.24 16.24
C SER A 1023 -19.59 -19.66 16.31
N ASP A 1024 -18.71 -20.35 17.03
CA ASP A 1024 -17.23 -20.23 17.04
C ASP A 1024 -16.58 -20.51 15.65
N LEU A 1025 -17.31 -20.25 14.57
CA LEU A 1025 -16.95 -20.58 13.20
C LEU A 1025 -16.50 -19.30 12.50
N VAL A 1026 -15.20 -19.04 12.49
CA VAL A 1026 -14.62 -18.08 11.53
C VAL A 1026 -14.73 -18.70 10.14
N THR A 1027 -15.80 -18.36 9.41
CA THR A 1027 -15.99 -18.74 8.01
C THR A 1027 -15.79 -17.53 7.13
N ARG A 1028 -14.75 -17.55 6.29
CA ARG A 1028 -14.50 -16.53 5.26
C ARG A 1028 -15.03 -17.04 3.93
N PHE A 1029 -16.19 -16.58 3.47
CA PHE A 1029 -16.66 -16.89 2.12
C PHE A 1029 -16.00 -15.93 1.11
N ILE A 1030 -15.78 -16.42 -0.10
CA ILE A 1030 -15.14 -15.70 -1.19
C ILE A 1030 -16.01 -15.92 -2.43
N PRO A 1031 -16.72 -14.89 -2.95
CA PRO A 1031 -17.46 -15.04 -4.19
C PRO A 1031 -16.48 -15.26 -5.35
N LEU A 1032 -16.78 -16.20 -6.24
CA LEU A 1032 -15.99 -16.50 -7.43
C LEU A 1032 -16.92 -16.57 -8.64
N ASP A 1033 -16.43 -16.17 -9.82
CA ASP A 1033 -17.13 -16.39 -11.09
C ASP A 1033 -16.11 -16.83 -12.15
N ALA A 1034 -15.68 -18.08 -12.02
CA ALA A 1034 -14.66 -18.65 -12.89
C ALA A 1034 -15.21 -19.89 -13.61
N ASP A 1035 -14.88 -20.00 -14.90
CA ASP A 1035 -15.34 -21.09 -15.75
C ASP A 1035 -14.13 -21.78 -16.39
N GLY A 1036 -14.17 -23.10 -16.46
CA GLY A 1036 -13.20 -23.93 -17.17
C GLY A 1036 -13.90 -25.11 -17.83
N ALA A 1037 -13.31 -25.68 -18.87
CA ALA A 1037 -13.93 -26.78 -19.59
C ALA A 1037 -12.90 -27.69 -20.25
N ASN A 1038 -13.30 -28.94 -20.47
CA ASN A 1038 -12.64 -29.85 -21.40
C ASN A 1038 -13.66 -30.42 -22.40
N LEU A 1039 -13.27 -31.41 -23.19
CA LEU A 1039 -14.15 -32.01 -24.20
C LEU A 1039 -15.34 -32.80 -23.62
N ALA A 1040 -15.39 -33.03 -22.30
CA ALA A 1040 -16.44 -33.82 -21.65
C ALA A 1040 -17.28 -33.06 -20.62
N MET A 1041 -16.72 -32.03 -20.00
CA MET A 1041 -17.33 -31.32 -18.87
C MET A 1041 -17.05 -29.82 -18.94
N ASP A 1042 -18.12 -29.04 -18.75
CA ASP A 1042 -18.03 -27.64 -18.33
C ASP A 1042 -18.03 -27.59 -16.79
N MET A 1043 -17.13 -26.80 -16.22
CA MET A 1043 -16.98 -26.55 -14.79
C MET A 1043 -17.13 -25.05 -14.52
N LYS A 1044 -18.08 -24.69 -13.68
CA LYS A 1044 -18.25 -23.34 -13.14
C LYS A 1044 -17.95 -23.35 -11.65
N VAL A 1045 -17.21 -22.35 -11.18
CA VAL A 1045 -16.88 -22.14 -9.77
C VAL A 1045 -17.58 -20.87 -9.31
N THR A 1046 -18.39 -20.97 -8.27
CA THR A 1046 -19.28 -19.87 -7.82
C THR A 1046 -18.88 -19.27 -6.48
N GLY A 1047 -17.93 -19.88 -5.78
CA GLY A 1047 -17.40 -19.36 -4.51
C GLY A 1047 -16.50 -20.35 -3.79
N ALA A 1048 -15.75 -19.85 -2.82
CA ALA A 1048 -14.94 -20.62 -1.89
C ALA A 1048 -15.28 -20.23 -0.44
N THR A 1049 -14.93 -21.07 0.52
CA THR A 1049 -15.07 -20.79 1.95
C THR A 1049 -13.83 -21.31 2.67
N ALA A 1050 -13.07 -20.41 3.28
CA ALA A 1050 -11.98 -20.76 4.17
C ALA A 1050 -12.50 -20.87 5.61
N SER A 1051 -12.14 -21.94 6.31
CA SER A 1051 -12.50 -22.11 7.72
C SER A 1051 -11.56 -23.07 8.44
N ASN A 1052 -11.35 -22.81 9.72
CA ASN A 1052 -10.57 -23.68 10.60
C ASN A 1052 -11.39 -24.87 11.13
N THR A 1053 -12.69 -24.89 10.87
CA THR A 1053 -13.56 -26.01 11.24
C THR A 1053 -14.63 -26.30 10.18
N ILE A 1054 -15.03 -27.56 10.04
CA ILE A 1054 -16.13 -27.99 9.17
C ILE A 1054 -16.97 -29.04 9.91
N ALA A 1055 -18.27 -28.77 10.06
CA ALA A 1055 -19.22 -29.69 10.69
C ALA A 1055 -18.76 -30.26 12.05
N GLY A 1056 -18.11 -29.41 12.86
CA GLY A 1056 -17.56 -29.77 14.18
C GLY A 1056 -16.18 -30.45 14.16
N LEU A 1057 -15.57 -30.63 12.99
CA LEU A 1057 -14.18 -31.10 12.83
C LEU A 1057 -13.25 -29.89 12.73
N ARG A 1058 -12.25 -29.80 13.62
CA ARG A 1058 -11.17 -28.79 13.53
C ARG A 1058 -10.07 -29.24 12.57
N ALA A 1059 -9.53 -28.30 11.81
CA ALA A 1059 -8.34 -28.56 10.99
C ALA A 1059 -7.13 -28.83 11.92
N PRO A 1060 -6.14 -29.63 11.46
CA PRO A 1060 -4.88 -29.78 12.19
C PRO A 1060 -4.16 -28.43 12.35
N ASP A 1061 -3.30 -28.31 13.35
CA ASP A 1061 -2.53 -27.08 13.58
C ASP A 1061 -1.71 -26.69 12.34
N GLY A 1062 -1.73 -25.39 11.99
CA GLY A 1062 -1.10 -24.84 10.78
C GLY A 1062 -1.83 -25.17 9.47
N ARG A 1063 -3.05 -25.72 9.52
CA ARG A 1063 -3.87 -26.04 8.34
C ARG A 1063 -5.24 -25.41 8.44
N GLN A 1064 -5.84 -25.15 7.28
CA GLN A 1064 -7.24 -24.70 7.18
C GLN A 1064 -8.00 -25.45 6.07
N PHE A 1065 -9.32 -25.52 6.21
CA PHE A 1065 -10.18 -26.10 5.18
C PHE A 1065 -10.60 -25.03 4.16
N ILE A 1066 -10.51 -25.36 2.88
CA ILE A 1066 -11.06 -24.56 1.78
C ILE A 1066 -12.17 -25.36 1.10
N SER A 1067 -13.43 -24.94 1.24
CA SER A 1067 -14.57 -25.52 0.53
C SER A 1067 -14.86 -24.72 -0.74
N ILE A 1068 -14.82 -25.35 -1.91
CA ILE A 1068 -15.11 -24.70 -3.20
C ILE A 1068 -16.44 -25.20 -3.75
N ASN A 1069 -17.27 -24.26 -4.21
CA ASN A 1069 -18.59 -24.52 -4.80
C ASN A 1069 -18.50 -24.65 -6.31
N PHE A 1070 -19.04 -25.76 -6.84
CA PHE A 1070 -18.98 -26.13 -8.24
C PHE A 1070 -20.38 -26.28 -8.83
N ALA A 1071 -20.53 -25.91 -10.10
CA ALA A 1071 -21.59 -26.32 -10.99
C ALA A 1071 -20.98 -27.02 -12.22
N LEU A 1072 -21.27 -28.30 -12.38
CA LEU A 1072 -20.67 -29.17 -13.39
C LEU A 1072 -21.71 -29.64 -14.40
N ARG A 1073 -21.36 -29.59 -15.69
CA ARG A 1073 -22.26 -30.01 -16.78
C ARG A 1073 -21.54 -30.93 -17.76
N ASN A 1074 -22.16 -32.05 -18.08
CA ASN A 1074 -21.68 -32.95 -19.13
C ASN A 1074 -21.97 -32.35 -20.52
N VAL A 1075 -20.93 -32.21 -21.35
CA VAL A 1075 -20.98 -31.65 -22.72
C VAL A 1075 -20.60 -32.66 -23.80
N LEU A 1076 -20.53 -33.95 -23.46
CA LEU A 1076 -20.25 -35.00 -24.43
C LEU A 1076 -21.32 -35.06 -25.53
N GLU A 1077 -20.89 -35.35 -26.76
CA GLU A 1077 -21.80 -35.60 -27.86
C GLU A 1077 -22.44 -36.99 -27.78
N ALA A 1078 -23.59 -37.16 -28.44
CA ALA A 1078 -24.26 -38.46 -28.51
C ALA A 1078 -23.42 -39.48 -29.30
N GLN A 1079 -23.09 -40.60 -28.67
CA GLN A 1079 -22.28 -41.67 -29.26
C GLN A 1079 -22.95 -43.05 -29.14
N GLU A 1080 -22.45 -44.02 -29.89
CA GLU A 1080 -22.94 -45.41 -29.84
C GLU A 1080 -22.38 -46.12 -28.60
N VAL A 1081 -23.23 -46.43 -27.61
CA VAL A 1081 -22.86 -47.11 -26.35
C VAL A 1081 -23.48 -48.51 -26.27
N GLU A 1082 -22.72 -49.47 -25.72
CA GLU A 1082 -23.16 -50.86 -25.54
C GLU A 1082 -23.56 -51.11 -24.07
N ILE A 1083 -24.85 -51.33 -23.83
CA ILE A 1083 -25.43 -51.47 -22.50
C ILE A 1083 -25.53 -52.96 -22.14
N ASP A 1084 -25.00 -53.35 -20.98
CA ASP A 1084 -25.08 -54.73 -20.50
C ASP A 1084 -26.52 -55.13 -20.11
N ALA A 1085 -26.77 -56.43 -19.89
CA ALA A 1085 -28.09 -56.92 -19.51
C ALA A 1085 -28.55 -56.49 -18.09
N LYS A 1086 -27.69 -55.81 -17.31
CA LYS A 1086 -27.96 -55.30 -15.96
C LYS A 1086 -28.20 -53.79 -15.92
N GLY A 1087 -27.96 -53.07 -17.02
CA GLY A 1087 -28.23 -51.65 -17.17
C GLY A 1087 -27.08 -50.72 -16.79
N ASN A 1088 -25.84 -51.23 -16.65
CA ASN A 1088 -24.68 -50.40 -16.34
C ASN A 1088 -24.13 -49.72 -17.60
N ASN A 1089 -23.86 -48.41 -17.51
CA ASN A 1089 -23.35 -47.58 -18.59
C ASN A 1089 -21.90 -47.18 -18.27
N HIS A 1090 -20.89 -47.70 -18.98
CA HIS A 1090 -19.52 -47.19 -18.84
C HIS A 1090 -18.73 -47.31 -20.16
N PRO A 1091 -18.21 -46.21 -20.75
CA PRO A 1091 -17.55 -46.28 -22.06
C PRO A 1091 -16.10 -46.80 -22.03
N ALA A 1092 -15.44 -46.81 -20.86
CA ALA A 1092 -13.98 -46.77 -20.82
C ALA A 1092 -13.23 -48.11 -20.80
N ASN A 1093 -13.85 -49.30 -20.69
CA ASN A 1093 -13.05 -50.55 -20.62
C ASN A 1093 -13.69 -51.88 -21.03
N TRP A 1094 -14.62 -51.92 -21.99
CA TRP A 1094 -15.30 -53.16 -22.39
C TRP A 1094 -15.12 -53.60 -23.85
N MET A 1095 -13.92 -53.42 -24.41
CA MET A 1095 -13.52 -54.12 -25.63
C MET A 1095 -12.50 -55.23 -25.34
N SER A 1096 -12.89 -56.31 -24.63
CA SER A 1096 -12.19 -57.61 -24.75
C SER A 1096 -12.81 -58.83 -24.02
N SER A 1097 -13.90 -58.71 -23.27
CA SER A 1097 -14.53 -59.92 -22.68
C SER A 1097 -15.44 -60.61 -23.70
N VAL A 1098 -14.94 -61.68 -24.32
CA VAL A 1098 -15.73 -62.56 -25.18
C VAL A 1098 -16.85 -63.22 -24.35
N GLY A 1099 -18.07 -62.68 -24.43
CA GLY A 1099 -19.27 -63.33 -23.87
C GLY A 1099 -20.35 -62.45 -23.24
N SER A 1100 -20.21 -61.12 -23.14
CA SER A 1100 -21.30 -60.24 -22.70
C SER A 1100 -22.25 -59.92 -23.87
N SER A 1101 -23.56 -60.14 -23.69
CA SER A 1101 -24.59 -59.75 -24.66
C SER A 1101 -25.15 -58.37 -24.29
N GLY A 1102 -24.62 -57.31 -24.90
CA GLY A 1102 -25.15 -55.95 -24.75
C GLY A 1102 -26.06 -55.54 -25.92
N ARG A 1103 -26.87 -54.48 -25.73
CA ARG A 1103 -27.59 -53.79 -26.80
C ARG A 1103 -26.87 -52.49 -27.16
N LYS A 1104 -26.75 -52.18 -28.45
CA LYS A 1104 -26.17 -50.91 -28.91
C LYS A 1104 -27.25 -49.82 -28.99
N GLU A 1105 -26.99 -48.66 -28.39
CA GLU A 1105 -27.91 -47.53 -28.35
C GLU A 1105 -27.14 -46.21 -28.57
N PHE A 1106 -27.70 -45.25 -29.32
CA PHE A 1106 -27.10 -43.93 -29.51
C PHE A 1106 -27.58 -42.98 -28.40
N ARG A 1107 -26.68 -42.57 -27.50
CA ARG A 1107 -26.99 -41.67 -26.36
C ARG A 1107 -25.77 -40.84 -25.98
N VAL A 1108 -25.99 -39.74 -25.28
CA VAL A 1108 -24.91 -39.01 -24.61
C VAL A 1108 -24.41 -39.90 -23.46
N PRO A 1109 -23.10 -40.21 -23.39
CA PRO A 1109 -22.52 -41.06 -22.36
C PRO A 1109 -22.41 -40.29 -21.02
N GLN A 1110 -22.42 -41.03 -19.92
CA GLN A 1110 -22.03 -40.47 -18.62
C GLN A 1110 -20.52 -40.19 -18.62
N TYR A 1111 -20.13 -39.08 -17.99
CA TYR A 1111 -18.73 -38.75 -17.76
C TYR A 1111 -18.36 -39.16 -16.34
N LEU A 1112 -17.53 -40.20 -16.20
CA LEU A 1112 -17.00 -40.62 -14.89
C LEU A 1112 -15.59 -40.06 -14.72
N ILE A 1113 -15.40 -39.33 -13.62
CA ILE A 1113 -14.10 -39.02 -13.04
C ILE A 1113 -13.80 -40.13 -12.02
N PRO A 1114 -12.84 -41.03 -12.27
CA PRO A 1114 -12.65 -42.21 -11.42
C PRO A 1114 -12.18 -41.89 -10.01
N SER A 1115 -11.53 -40.74 -9.81
CA SER A 1115 -11.04 -40.28 -8.51
C SER A 1115 -10.76 -38.78 -8.57
N LEU A 1116 -11.53 -37.97 -7.84
CA LEU A 1116 -11.33 -36.52 -7.81
C LEU A 1116 -10.00 -36.11 -7.18
N SER A 1117 -9.54 -36.81 -6.14
CA SER A 1117 -8.23 -36.56 -5.51
C SER A 1117 -7.02 -36.81 -6.44
N SER A 1118 -7.28 -37.38 -7.61
CA SER A 1118 -6.32 -37.74 -8.66
C SER A 1118 -6.49 -36.93 -9.95
N HIS A 1119 -7.51 -36.08 -10.03
CA HIS A 1119 -7.86 -35.33 -11.23
C HIS A 1119 -8.09 -33.84 -10.95
N LEU A 1120 -8.38 -33.44 -9.71
CA LEU A 1120 -8.65 -32.05 -9.34
C LEU A 1120 -7.75 -31.63 -8.16
N TYR A 1121 -7.04 -30.52 -8.35
CA TYR A 1121 -6.12 -29.95 -7.38
C TYR A 1121 -6.40 -28.45 -7.22
N LEU A 1122 -6.23 -27.96 -5.99
CA LEU A 1122 -6.20 -26.56 -5.63
C LEU A 1122 -4.74 -26.11 -5.54
N GLY A 1123 -4.32 -25.21 -6.43
CA GLY A 1123 -3.11 -24.43 -6.26
C GLY A 1123 -3.34 -23.35 -5.22
N TRP A 1124 -2.41 -23.22 -4.29
CA TRP A 1124 -2.50 -22.33 -3.13
C TRP A 1124 -1.24 -21.50 -3.02
N ASN A 1125 -1.38 -20.17 -3.06
CA ASN A 1125 -0.33 -19.17 -2.90
C ASN A 1125 0.90 -19.35 -3.79
N ASN A 1126 0.77 -20.05 -4.93
CA ASN A 1126 1.89 -20.53 -5.74
C ASN A 1126 2.92 -21.43 -5.01
N GLU A 1127 2.67 -21.80 -3.75
CA GLU A 1127 3.56 -22.63 -2.94
C GLU A 1127 3.29 -24.13 -3.15
N GLY A 1128 2.01 -24.51 -3.26
CA GLY A 1128 1.61 -25.92 -3.20
C GLY A 1128 0.36 -26.28 -4.00
N MET A 1129 0.22 -27.58 -4.27
CA MET A 1129 -0.93 -28.17 -4.99
C MET A 1129 -1.62 -29.22 -4.12
N TYR A 1130 -2.87 -28.96 -3.73
CA TYR A 1130 -3.61 -29.73 -2.73
C TYR A 1130 -4.75 -30.53 -3.39
N PRO A 1131 -4.84 -31.85 -3.19
CA PRO A 1131 -5.90 -32.65 -3.77
C PRO A 1131 -7.22 -32.48 -3.00
N VAL A 1132 -8.32 -32.90 -3.62
CA VAL A 1132 -9.62 -33.02 -2.94
C VAL A 1132 -9.50 -33.91 -1.69
N SER A 1133 -9.87 -33.35 -0.53
CA SER A 1133 -9.81 -33.97 0.78
C SER A 1133 -11.00 -34.88 1.06
N GLN A 1134 -10.80 -35.89 1.91
CA GLN A 1134 -11.88 -36.73 2.46
C GLN A 1134 -12.86 -35.92 3.32
N ALA A 1135 -12.44 -34.75 3.83
CA ALA A 1135 -13.32 -33.80 4.50
C ALA A 1135 -14.51 -33.36 3.63
N SER A 1136 -14.42 -33.52 2.30
CA SER A 1136 -15.54 -33.30 1.40
C SER A 1136 -16.77 -34.13 1.77
N TRP A 1137 -16.63 -35.31 2.38
CA TRP A 1137 -17.75 -36.19 2.73
C TRP A 1137 -18.69 -35.66 3.82
N ILE A 1138 -18.26 -34.67 4.60
CA ILE A 1138 -19.01 -34.18 5.76
C ILE A 1138 -19.66 -32.81 5.53
N VAL A 1139 -19.40 -32.17 4.38
CA VAL A 1139 -20.03 -30.91 4.01
C VAL A 1139 -21.49 -31.14 3.58
N PRO A 1140 -22.46 -30.31 4.01
CA PRO A 1140 -23.88 -30.52 3.73
C PRO A 1140 -24.24 -30.70 2.25
N ASP A 1141 -23.58 -29.94 1.37
CA ASP A 1141 -23.83 -29.93 -0.09
C ASP A 1141 -22.71 -30.63 -0.88
N SER A 1142 -22.10 -31.67 -0.31
CA SER A 1142 -20.99 -32.39 -0.95
C SER A 1142 -21.36 -32.99 -2.31
N LEU A 1143 -20.45 -32.84 -3.29
CA LEU A 1143 -20.50 -33.60 -4.54
C LEU A 1143 -20.13 -35.08 -4.38
N LEU A 1144 -19.54 -35.46 -3.25
CA LEU A 1144 -19.08 -36.81 -2.98
C LEU A 1144 -19.99 -37.57 -2.02
N VAL A 1145 -20.11 -38.87 -2.24
CA VAL A 1145 -20.77 -39.78 -1.32
C VAL A 1145 -19.73 -40.35 -0.35
N PRO A 1146 -19.99 -40.41 0.96
CA PRO A 1146 -19.04 -40.96 1.93
C PRO A 1146 -18.53 -42.36 1.54
N GLY A 1147 -17.20 -42.50 1.47
CA GLY A 1147 -16.52 -43.74 1.05
C GLY A 1147 -16.30 -43.89 -0.46
N ASP A 1148 -16.76 -42.95 -1.28
CA ASP A 1148 -16.51 -42.89 -2.73
C ASP A 1148 -15.88 -41.54 -3.09
N ILE A 1149 -14.76 -41.57 -3.81
CA ILE A 1149 -14.03 -40.37 -4.26
C ILE A 1149 -14.21 -40.14 -5.77
N SER A 1150 -14.97 -41.03 -6.44
CA SER A 1150 -15.32 -40.89 -7.85
C SER A 1150 -16.53 -39.97 -8.02
N LEU A 1151 -16.62 -39.32 -9.19
CA LEU A 1151 -17.73 -38.43 -9.51
C LEU A 1151 -18.26 -38.75 -10.91
N THR A 1152 -19.57 -38.93 -11.03
CA THR A 1152 -20.23 -39.18 -12.33
C THR A 1152 -21.11 -38.00 -12.71
N VAL A 1153 -20.79 -37.30 -13.81
CA VAL A 1153 -21.60 -36.22 -14.37
C VAL A 1153 -22.55 -36.78 -15.43
N ASN A 1154 -23.85 -36.81 -15.11
CA ASN A 1154 -24.87 -37.36 -15.98
C ASN A 1154 -25.23 -36.39 -17.13
N PRO A 1155 -25.64 -36.91 -18.30
CA PRO A 1155 -26.21 -36.08 -19.36
C PRO A 1155 -27.51 -35.40 -18.93
N GLU A 1156 -27.69 -34.13 -19.32
CA GLU A 1156 -28.91 -33.32 -19.05
C GLU A 1156 -29.25 -33.07 -17.56
N GLU A 1157 -28.40 -33.51 -16.64
CA GLU A 1157 -28.52 -33.31 -15.19
C GLU A 1157 -27.24 -32.62 -14.68
N PRO A 1158 -27.19 -31.28 -14.59
CA PRO A 1158 -26.04 -30.59 -14.00
C PRO A 1158 -25.92 -30.94 -12.52
N LEU A 1159 -24.68 -31.03 -12.02
CA LEU A 1159 -24.38 -31.25 -10.62
C LEU A 1159 -23.96 -29.94 -9.97
N GLU A 1160 -24.55 -29.60 -8.84
CA GLU A 1160 -24.18 -28.46 -8.01
C GLU A 1160 -23.83 -28.95 -6.62
N GLY A 1161 -22.73 -28.46 -6.05
CA GLY A 1161 -22.27 -28.83 -4.71
C GLY A 1161 -20.82 -28.42 -4.44
N SER A 1162 -20.29 -28.84 -3.29
CA SER A 1162 -18.98 -28.40 -2.81
C SER A 1162 -17.96 -29.54 -2.71
N LEU A 1163 -16.68 -29.19 -2.81
CA LEU A 1163 -15.55 -30.06 -2.50
C LEU A 1163 -14.60 -29.32 -1.55
N VAL A 1164 -13.99 -30.05 -0.62
CA VAL A 1164 -13.09 -29.50 0.39
C VAL A 1164 -11.64 -29.86 0.08
N PHE A 1165 -10.76 -28.90 0.31
CA PHE A 1165 -9.30 -29.01 0.28
C PHE A 1165 -8.76 -28.70 1.68
N LEU A 1166 -7.63 -29.29 2.05
CA LEU A 1166 -6.92 -28.97 3.28
C LEU A 1166 -5.59 -28.34 2.88
N VAL A 1167 -5.43 -27.05 3.17
CA VAL A 1167 -4.29 -26.23 2.76
C VAL A 1167 -3.54 -25.71 3.98
N ASP A 1168 -2.37 -25.12 3.77
CA ASP A 1168 -1.63 -24.46 4.83
C ASP A 1168 -2.35 -23.16 5.25
N GLU A 1169 -2.34 -22.89 6.56
CA GLU A 1169 -2.97 -21.70 7.14
C GLU A 1169 -2.12 -20.47 6.84
N GLN A 1170 -2.44 -19.83 5.72
CA GLN A 1170 -1.77 -18.63 5.22
C GLN A 1170 -2.81 -17.66 4.61
N PRO A 1171 -2.47 -16.37 4.51
CA PRO A 1171 -3.24 -15.38 3.77
C PRO A 1171 -3.36 -15.78 2.29
N ILE A 1172 -4.49 -15.45 1.66
CA ILE A 1172 -4.72 -15.86 0.28
C ILE A 1172 -4.09 -14.83 -0.67
N SER A 1173 -2.96 -15.15 -1.28
CA SER A 1173 -2.35 -14.34 -2.34
C SER A 1173 -2.67 -14.89 -3.74
N GLN A 1174 -2.91 -16.20 -3.84
CA GLN A 1174 -3.21 -16.88 -5.09
C GLN A 1174 -4.06 -18.13 -4.83
N MET A 1175 -5.07 -18.36 -5.67
CA MET A 1175 -5.84 -19.60 -5.68
C MET A 1175 -6.14 -20.05 -7.11
N SER A 1176 -5.84 -21.29 -7.48
CA SER A 1176 -6.13 -21.83 -8.81
C SER A 1176 -6.65 -23.26 -8.75
N LEU A 1177 -7.45 -23.68 -9.73
CA LEU A 1177 -7.85 -25.07 -9.89
C LEU A 1177 -7.19 -25.68 -11.11
N HIS A 1178 -6.68 -26.89 -10.93
CA HIS A 1178 -6.05 -27.64 -12.01
C HIS A 1178 -6.77 -28.97 -12.17
N PHE A 1179 -7.39 -29.15 -13.34
CA PHE A 1179 -8.11 -30.35 -13.69
C PHE A 1179 -7.40 -31.13 -14.77
N TYR A 1180 -7.11 -32.40 -14.49
CA TYR A 1180 -6.27 -33.24 -15.34
C TYR A 1180 -7.03 -34.45 -15.88
N ASP A 1181 -7.28 -34.45 -17.19
CA ASP A 1181 -7.89 -35.58 -17.89
C ASP A 1181 -7.19 -35.82 -19.24
N VAL A 1182 -6.65 -37.02 -19.43
CA VAL A 1182 -5.97 -37.39 -20.68
C VAL A 1182 -6.92 -37.83 -21.79
N ALA A 1183 -8.13 -38.25 -21.45
CA ALA A 1183 -9.11 -38.72 -22.43
C ALA A 1183 -9.82 -37.54 -23.10
N TYR A 1184 -10.06 -36.47 -22.34
CA TYR A 1184 -10.88 -35.33 -22.79
C TYR A 1184 -10.18 -33.96 -22.71
N GLY A 1185 -8.92 -33.92 -22.24
CA GLY A 1185 -8.13 -32.69 -22.11
C GLY A 1185 -8.10 -32.17 -20.67
N HIS A 1186 -6.94 -31.64 -20.27
CA HIS A 1186 -6.75 -30.93 -19.01
C HIS A 1186 -7.00 -29.44 -19.18
N PHE A 1187 -7.32 -28.75 -18.09
CA PHE A 1187 -7.45 -27.30 -18.04
C PHE A 1187 -7.08 -26.77 -16.66
N LYS A 1188 -6.78 -25.48 -16.61
CA LYS A 1188 -6.51 -24.70 -15.41
C LYS A 1188 -7.49 -23.55 -15.33
N ILE A 1189 -7.91 -23.19 -14.12
CA ILE A 1189 -8.74 -22.02 -13.81
C ILE A 1189 -8.01 -21.22 -12.74
N ASP A 1190 -7.62 -19.98 -13.04
CA ASP A 1190 -7.18 -19.06 -12.00
C ASP A 1190 -8.42 -18.50 -11.29
N LEU A 1191 -8.48 -18.66 -9.96
CA LEU A 1191 -9.60 -18.23 -9.13
C LEU A 1191 -9.30 -16.89 -8.45
N ILE A 1192 -8.09 -16.73 -7.92
CA ILE A 1192 -7.54 -15.51 -7.31
C ILE A 1192 -6.08 -15.38 -7.74
N GLY A 1193 -5.69 -14.18 -8.18
CA GLY A 1193 -4.34 -13.92 -8.67
C GLY A 1193 -3.97 -14.75 -9.91
N THR A 1194 -2.78 -14.50 -10.47
CA THR A 1194 -2.26 -15.31 -11.58
C THR A 1194 -1.42 -16.45 -11.01
N SER A 1195 -1.71 -17.70 -11.39
CA SER A 1195 -0.92 -18.82 -10.93
C SER A 1195 0.35 -19.03 -11.77
N GLU A 1196 1.47 -19.22 -11.10
CA GLU A 1196 2.78 -19.50 -11.70
C GLU A 1196 3.13 -21.00 -11.74
N HIS A 1197 2.23 -21.88 -11.27
CA HIS A 1197 2.45 -23.32 -11.32
C HIS A 1197 2.72 -23.78 -12.78
N GLU A 1198 3.82 -24.50 -12.99
CA GLU A 1198 4.21 -25.01 -14.31
C GLU A 1198 3.10 -25.87 -14.94
N GLU A 1199 2.69 -25.52 -16.16
CA GLU A 1199 1.76 -26.36 -16.92
C GLU A 1199 2.42 -27.70 -17.28
N LEU A 1200 1.75 -28.80 -16.94
CA LEU A 1200 2.23 -30.13 -17.28
C LEU A 1200 2.22 -30.33 -18.79
N GLN A 1201 3.42 -30.39 -19.38
CA GLN A 1201 3.62 -30.73 -20.79
C GLN A 1201 3.41 -32.24 -21.03
N LEU A 1202 2.22 -32.76 -20.72
CA LEU A 1202 1.91 -34.20 -20.79
C LEU A 1202 2.23 -34.79 -22.17
N GLU A 1203 2.07 -34.04 -23.26
CA GLU A 1203 2.37 -34.47 -24.62
C GLU A 1203 3.84 -34.86 -24.85
N THR A 1204 4.76 -34.34 -24.02
CA THR A 1204 6.19 -34.66 -24.08
C THR A 1204 6.52 -35.97 -23.36
N LEU A 1205 5.61 -36.48 -22.53
CA LEU A 1205 5.81 -37.69 -21.74
C LEU A 1205 5.29 -38.94 -22.48
N PRO A 1206 6.05 -40.05 -22.52
CA PRO A 1206 5.65 -41.26 -23.22
C PRO A 1206 4.39 -41.91 -22.59
N PRO A 1207 3.39 -42.32 -23.41
CA PRO A 1207 2.17 -42.99 -22.95
C PRO A 1207 2.34 -44.51 -22.73
N ALA A 1208 3.55 -45.05 -22.94
CA ALA A 1208 3.80 -46.49 -22.92
C ALA A 1208 3.90 -47.04 -21.49
N GLU A 1209 3.36 -48.24 -21.24
CA GLU A 1209 3.61 -48.98 -20.00
C GLU A 1209 5.12 -49.24 -19.86
N PRO A 1210 5.76 -48.69 -18.84
CA PRO A 1210 7.19 -48.79 -18.66
C PRO A 1210 7.59 -50.23 -18.32
N ALA A 1211 8.69 -50.72 -18.90
CA ALA A 1211 9.14 -52.09 -18.69
C ALA A 1211 9.64 -52.36 -17.26
N ARG A 1212 10.02 -51.30 -16.53
CA ARG A 1212 10.48 -51.34 -15.13
C ARG A 1212 9.98 -50.11 -14.38
N LEU A 1213 9.70 -50.28 -13.09
CA LEU A 1213 9.25 -49.20 -12.20
C LEU A 1213 10.26 -48.04 -12.10
N SER A 1214 11.56 -48.31 -12.26
CA SER A 1214 12.62 -47.27 -12.27
C SER A 1214 12.62 -46.38 -13.51
N ASP A 1215 11.91 -46.78 -14.56
CA ASP A 1215 11.86 -46.04 -15.83
C ASP A 1215 10.67 -45.05 -15.84
N VAL A 1216 9.85 -45.09 -14.77
CA VAL A 1216 8.60 -44.33 -14.58
C VAL A 1216 8.86 -42.97 -13.97
N PHE A 1217 9.94 -42.83 -13.22
CA PHE A 1217 10.24 -41.61 -12.47
C PHE A 1217 11.73 -41.30 -12.50
N GLU A 1218 12.03 -40.01 -12.44
CA GLU A 1218 13.29 -39.50 -11.95
C GLU A 1218 13.17 -39.27 -10.45
N LEU A 1219 14.21 -39.65 -9.72
CA LEU A 1219 14.29 -39.37 -8.31
C LEU A 1219 15.55 -38.55 -8.08
N ARG A 1220 15.37 -37.31 -7.63
CA ARG A 1220 16.47 -36.40 -7.33
C ARG A 1220 16.42 -36.09 -5.84
N VAL A 1221 17.53 -36.34 -5.15
CA VAL A 1221 17.66 -35.86 -3.77
C VAL A 1221 17.95 -34.37 -3.84
N THR A 1222 17.09 -33.57 -3.22
CA THR A 1222 17.19 -32.11 -3.21
C THR A 1222 18.00 -31.63 -2.02
N ALA A 1223 17.78 -32.25 -0.86
CA ALA A 1223 18.50 -31.95 0.37
C ALA A 1223 18.61 -33.19 1.28
N VAL A 1224 19.57 -33.17 2.21
CA VAL A 1224 19.76 -34.22 3.23
C VAL A 1224 20.17 -33.55 4.54
N HIS A 1225 19.37 -33.75 5.59
CA HIS A 1225 19.57 -33.18 6.92
C HIS A 1225 19.65 -34.28 7.97
N ASP A 1226 20.54 -34.18 8.95
CA ASP A 1226 20.62 -35.09 10.10
C ASP A 1226 20.06 -34.41 11.34
N VAL A 1227 18.84 -34.77 11.71
CA VAL A 1227 18.12 -34.23 12.86
C VAL A 1227 18.09 -35.24 14.00
N THR A 1228 17.99 -34.77 15.23
CA THR A 1228 17.86 -35.66 16.40
C THR A 1228 16.41 -35.94 16.77
N GLU A 1229 15.46 -35.27 16.12
CA GLU A 1229 14.03 -35.40 16.37
C GLU A 1229 13.24 -35.29 15.05
N VAL A 1230 12.14 -36.03 14.92
CA VAL A 1230 11.21 -35.93 13.80
C VAL A 1230 9.79 -35.95 14.35
N GLY A 1231 9.11 -34.79 14.33
CA GLY A 1231 7.83 -34.62 15.04
C GLY A 1231 8.03 -34.85 16.54
N PRO A 1232 7.11 -35.52 17.26
CA PRO A 1232 7.22 -35.74 18.70
C PRO A 1232 8.14 -36.94 19.07
N VAL A 1233 9.06 -37.34 18.18
CA VAL A 1233 9.87 -38.55 18.34
C VAL A 1233 11.35 -38.21 18.27
N THR A 1234 12.04 -38.39 19.40
CA THR A 1234 13.47 -38.12 19.56
C THR A 1234 14.32 -39.39 19.33
N ALA A 1235 15.44 -39.25 18.62
CA ALA A 1235 16.40 -40.31 18.40
C ALA A 1235 17.19 -40.58 19.69
N ASN A 1236 17.46 -41.84 19.99
CA ASN A 1236 18.26 -42.20 21.16
C ASN A 1236 19.74 -41.80 20.98
N ASP A 1237 20.47 -41.72 22.10
CA ASP A 1237 21.82 -41.13 22.29
C ASP A 1237 22.95 -41.62 21.36
N SER A 1238 22.69 -42.54 20.44
CA SER A 1238 23.68 -43.07 19.49
C SER A 1238 23.20 -43.03 18.03
N ASN A 1239 22.03 -42.44 17.76
CA ASN A 1239 21.44 -42.35 16.43
C ASN A 1239 21.04 -40.89 16.12
N VAL A 1240 20.97 -40.57 14.83
CA VAL A 1240 20.36 -39.35 14.30
C VAL A 1240 19.37 -39.76 13.23
N PHE A 1241 18.24 -39.07 13.13
CA PHE A 1241 17.33 -39.24 12.01
C PHE A 1241 17.85 -38.46 10.80
N ARG A 1242 18.09 -39.13 9.67
CA ARG A 1242 18.48 -38.44 8.43
C ARG A 1242 17.27 -38.12 7.59
N ILE A 1243 16.80 -36.89 7.59
CA ILE A 1243 15.80 -36.44 6.64
C ILE A 1243 16.43 -36.36 5.25
N VAL A 1244 15.94 -37.17 4.32
CA VAL A 1244 16.30 -37.05 2.91
C VAL A 1244 15.12 -36.43 2.20
N GLU A 1245 15.29 -35.23 1.66
CA GLU A 1245 14.32 -34.62 0.79
C GLU A 1245 14.57 -35.07 -0.65
N MET A 1246 13.50 -35.43 -1.34
CA MET A 1246 13.61 -35.92 -2.70
C MET A 1246 12.44 -35.49 -3.56
N ASP A 1247 12.76 -35.07 -4.77
CA ASP A 1247 11.82 -34.88 -5.86
C ASP A 1247 11.59 -36.19 -6.57
N LEU A 1248 10.32 -36.52 -6.78
CA LEU A 1248 9.88 -37.66 -7.58
C LEU A 1248 9.15 -37.16 -8.83
N THR A 1249 9.90 -36.95 -9.90
CA THR A 1249 9.34 -36.45 -11.16
C THR A 1249 8.89 -37.61 -12.03
N SER A 1250 7.60 -37.66 -12.39
CA SER A 1250 7.10 -38.69 -13.32
C SER A 1250 7.68 -38.48 -14.72
N ARG A 1251 8.15 -39.56 -15.34
CA ARG A 1251 8.67 -39.62 -16.72
C ARG A 1251 7.68 -40.27 -17.70
N VAL A 1252 6.47 -40.57 -17.26
CA VAL A 1252 5.40 -41.18 -18.08
C VAL A 1252 4.06 -40.53 -17.75
N GLN A 1253 3.08 -40.70 -18.63
CA GLN A 1253 1.69 -40.25 -18.40
C GLN A 1253 0.93 -41.19 -17.44
N ALA A 1254 1.37 -41.34 -16.20
CA ALA A 1254 0.71 -42.18 -15.20
C ALA A 1254 0.62 -41.49 -13.83
N LEU A 1255 -0.48 -41.74 -13.11
CA LEU A 1255 -0.66 -41.26 -11.74
C LEU A 1255 0.02 -42.21 -10.76
N LEU A 1256 0.88 -41.68 -9.91
CA LEU A 1256 1.55 -42.45 -8.87
C LEU A 1256 0.68 -42.47 -7.62
N ASP A 1257 -0.20 -43.46 -7.51
CA ASP A 1257 -0.80 -43.84 -6.23
C ASP A 1257 0.22 -44.67 -5.43
N ILE A 1258 1.33 -44.02 -5.07
CA ILE A 1258 2.39 -44.61 -4.27
C ILE A 1258 2.16 -44.14 -2.84
N ASN A 1259 1.96 -45.07 -1.91
CA ASN A 1259 2.24 -44.82 -0.51
C ASN A 1259 3.77 -44.88 -0.33
N PRO A 1260 4.45 -43.75 -0.04
CA PRO A 1260 5.91 -43.72 0.04
C PRO A 1260 6.47 -44.69 1.07
N GLN A 1261 5.75 -44.89 2.19
CA GLN A 1261 6.15 -45.83 3.24
C GLN A 1261 6.19 -47.28 2.74
N GLU A 1262 5.33 -47.66 1.79
CA GLU A 1262 5.26 -49.02 1.26
C GLU A 1262 6.33 -49.29 0.18
N VAL A 1263 6.74 -48.28 -0.59
CA VAL A 1263 7.60 -48.45 -1.77
C VAL A 1263 9.07 -48.14 -1.48
N PHE A 1264 9.38 -47.16 -0.63
CA PHE A 1264 10.77 -46.72 -0.38
C PHE A 1264 11.54 -47.55 0.66
N SER A 1265 10.87 -48.49 1.34
CA SER A 1265 11.50 -49.39 2.32
C SER A 1265 12.55 -50.35 1.73
N LEU A 1266 12.62 -50.51 0.41
CA LEU A 1266 13.38 -51.57 -0.26
C LEU A 1266 14.83 -51.21 -0.65
N ARG A 1267 15.29 -49.95 -0.46
CA ARG A 1267 16.64 -49.51 -0.91
C ARG A 1267 17.59 -49.01 0.17
N VAL A 1268 17.14 -48.94 1.42
CA VAL A 1268 17.92 -48.50 2.60
C VAL A 1268 18.68 -49.65 3.28
N LEU A 1269 18.88 -50.77 2.59
CA LEU A 1269 19.73 -51.85 3.10
C LEU A 1269 21.00 -51.98 2.27
N SER A 1270 22.11 -51.72 2.97
CA SER A 1270 23.52 -51.93 2.64
C SER A 1270 24.22 -50.88 1.75
N GLY A 1271 24.90 -49.97 2.44
CA GLY A 1271 26.11 -49.26 2.04
C GLY A 1271 26.93 -48.97 3.28
#